data_AF-A0A223M933-F1
#
_entry.id   AF-A0A223M933-F1
#
_cell.length_a   1.000
_cell.length_b   1.000
_cell.length_c   1.000
_cell.angle_alpha   90.00
_cell.angle_beta   90.00
_cell.angle_gamma   90.00
#
_symmetry.space_group_name_H-M   'P 1'
#
loop_
_entity.id
_entity.type
_entity.pdbx_description
1 polymer ?
#
loop_
_entity_poly.entity_id
_entity_poly.type
_entity_poly.pdbx_seq_one_letter_code
_entity_poly.pdbx_strand_id
1 'polypeptide(L)'
;MQLINLHTRTEYTFLSSTIKLDSLIKFALENNLKTLVITDLNSMFGVPKFYKLCKQNKINPVIGLEIEIENFNFILLAKNYSGYVILSEFSSKKTKKKDLFLTDLAEKDDIIIVDHPKKGFYAQKKEQLGKLFGENQLKNYYIVENNPKIENAVYLQERNLLFAEEKIYLEALSKIKGTTLDSSTKFFDFNKWEQEIDPIIIKRTNYLVENIQIQFPKIDFNLPDLDHKNGLESDLLLKKILKEAVQNRRIELSNYKWKARLQYEYETICKLKFTNYFLIIWDFLKWARKNEILIGPGRGSASGSLVAYLLEITSVNPLKYGLIFERFLNPQRITMPDIDIDIQDTRRQEVIDYLFEKYGPDHCATIITFSTLAAKSVFRDISKTFGIPEVQINKNAKLIPNNANLSQLYDQKSSEFRRLIEKGDNFKAENNSEIYKKIYKISAFLEGMPRQSSTHAAGIVLSKIPITKLVPVHNSKENLNQIQYAAEFIEDFSLLKIDLLGLKNLTIVANILAKINSDGHKITFNQLPISENSTNNLLSQGKTSGIFQLESPGMTASIKKIGVSSINDIIAIISLFRPGPIQQIPTYAKNKERNNWEKIFPEYDKIVESTFGVIIYQEQIMQICQVVAGFNLEQADIIRVAISKKDETKLDKIKENFIKNGTNLGYEPKLVEHIYNLIYKFSDYGFNKAHAVAYATLAYKMAYLKAKYPAYFFVELISNENGGQAKIKKYVGEARNFGFKIHRPNINFSTENAVFDKGKNTIFLPLLMVKGLGTIAIKTIIDERSKNGIYKNFLDFIKRMKLVNFSKVAIEKLIFANTLSDFGNQETLAHNFELLWNHASFVLNDKDGNLVLTTDNFGLDLEFLEKIPYNQEKNYENEVKYLGMSFVDDQNNYLFTNQIRLKDLRIGNEYRLILELKNVIRLRKANSEFFMVILADDENEIKIFTKNPDYLLLETKKHYEFIVFFSKPGKFYLKGSPKKLLTMARKILLIDGTWLTFKSFFGGFHGNRLINSKGEMTFAVHIFFSSVFKLLKLLRPDNVYFAFDFGAKTPRHQMYPDYKKGRIKPPDSLFFQKDQIKKILSLANFLWSEHQDFEADDLIASLKKKIQKKDNEAEILIFSADQDLLQLVDKKTKVITKIKNNFININTQENFYESYGFSPSQVIDFKVLAGDVSDNIKVIEGLGKKTAIKLLEKYKNLDNILLNLDKINQKIANQINQKTKQLLFFKNFIKLNDKANFDFDIFQKLDIKISPLLVEILNELELKKVYENLTELASKY
;
A
#
# COMPACT_ATOMS: atom_id res chain seq x y z
N MET A 1 10.69 -54.57 -33.77
CA MET A 1 10.32 -53.22 -34.28
C MET A 1 9.55 -52.51 -33.19
N GLN A 2 9.91 -51.28 -32.81
CA GLN A 2 9.21 -50.58 -31.73
C GLN A 2 7.95 -49.89 -32.27
N LEU A 3 6.80 -50.14 -31.65
CA LEU A 3 5.53 -49.53 -32.02
C LEU A 3 5.54 -48.02 -31.69
N ILE A 4 5.10 -47.19 -32.63
CA ILE A 4 4.89 -45.76 -32.43
C ILE A 4 3.50 -45.55 -31.85
N ASN A 5 3.42 -44.92 -30.68
CA ASN A 5 2.14 -44.61 -30.07
C ASN A 5 1.46 -43.43 -30.76
N LEU A 6 0.24 -43.64 -31.24
CA LEU A 6 -0.54 -42.63 -31.98
C LEU A 6 -1.41 -41.74 -31.07
N HIS A 7 -1.55 -42.05 -29.78
CA HIS A 7 -2.47 -41.37 -28.86
C HIS A 7 -1.75 -40.89 -27.60
N THR A 8 -1.21 -39.67 -27.68
CA THR A 8 -0.43 -39.05 -26.60
C THR A 8 -1.03 -37.68 -26.24
N ARG A 9 -1.58 -37.61 -25.02
CA ARG A 9 -2.03 -36.37 -24.38
C ARG A 9 -0.89 -35.76 -23.58
N THR A 10 -0.71 -34.46 -23.71
CA THR A 10 0.35 -33.70 -23.05
C THR A 10 -0.22 -32.86 -21.91
N GLU A 11 0.64 -32.13 -21.19
CA GLU A 11 0.27 -31.15 -20.16
C GLU A 11 -0.74 -30.08 -20.63
N TYR A 12 -0.97 -29.96 -21.95
CA TYR A 12 -1.96 -29.08 -22.55
C TYR A 12 -3.39 -29.68 -22.58
N THR A 13 -3.54 -30.97 -22.34
CA THR A 13 -4.82 -31.56 -21.91
C THR A 13 -4.99 -31.30 -20.40
N PHE A 14 -5.42 -30.07 -20.08
CA PHE A 14 -5.34 -29.52 -18.72
C PHE A 14 -5.89 -30.44 -17.63
N LEU A 15 -5.10 -30.59 -16.56
CA LEU A 15 -5.42 -31.38 -15.37
C LEU A 15 -5.80 -32.84 -15.67
N SER A 16 -5.38 -33.40 -16.82
CA SER A 16 -5.72 -34.77 -17.22
C SER A 16 -4.56 -35.52 -17.90
N SER A 17 -3.37 -34.91 -17.95
CA SER A 17 -2.12 -35.57 -18.33
C SER A 17 -0.94 -34.97 -17.53
N THR A 18 0.04 -35.82 -17.21
CA THR A 18 1.29 -35.45 -16.55
C THR A 18 2.47 -35.31 -17.51
N ILE A 19 2.27 -35.60 -18.80
CA ILE A 19 3.35 -35.60 -19.79
C ILE A 19 3.72 -34.15 -20.16
N LYS A 20 4.79 -33.63 -19.54
CA LYS A 20 5.41 -32.37 -19.98
C LYS A 20 6.12 -32.58 -21.31
N LEU A 21 6.02 -31.62 -22.22
CA LEU A 21 6.64 -31.74 -23.55
C LEU A 21 8.17 -31.89 -23.47
N ASP A 22 8.83 -31.14 -22.59
CA ASP A 22 10.27 -31.23 -22.39
C ASP A 22 10.70 -32.63 -21.88
N SER A 23 9.91 -33.20 -20.98
CA SER A 23 10.13 -34.56 -20.46
C SER A 23 9.89 -35.64 -21.52
N LEU A 24 8.88 -35.47 -22.37
CA LEU A 24 8.58 -36.40 -23.47
C LEU A 24 9.73 -36.46 -24.47
N ILE A 25 10.31 -35.31 -24.82
CA ILE A 25 11.45 -35.22 -25.74
C ILE A 25 12.69 -35.86 -25.14
N LYS A 26 12.97 -35.59 -23.85
CA LYS A 26 14.06 -36.24 -23.13
C LYS A 26 13.89 -37.77 -23.13
N PHE A 27 12.70 -38.25 -22.79
CA PHE A 27 12.39 -39.67 -22.80
C PHE A 27 12.58 -40.29 -24.19
N ALA A 28 12.15 -39.61 -25.25
CA ALA A 28 12.33 -40.06 -26.63
C ALA A 28 13.80 -40.22 -27.01
N LEU A 29 14.66 -39.27 -26.64
CA LEU A 29 16.11 -39.36 -26.86
C LEU A 29 16.74 -40.53 -26.09
N GLU A 30 16.40 -40.69 -24.81
CA GLU A 30 16.90 -41.78 -23.96
C GLU A 30 16.48 -43.17 -24.47
N ASN A 31 15.34 -43.26 -25.15
CA ASN A 31 14.78 -44.52 -25.68
C ASN A 31 14.92 -44.68 -27.20
N ASN A 32 15.71 -43.83 -27.87
CA ASN A 32 15.92 -43.84 -29.33
C ASN A 32 14.63 -43.78 -30.17
N LEU A 33 13.60 -43.10 -29.69
CA LEU A 33 12.36 -42.87 -30.43
C LEU A 33 12.61 -41.82 -31.53
N LYS A 34 12.35 -42.19 -32.78
CA LYS A 34 12.54 -41.31 -33.95
C LYS A 34 11.31 -40.49 -34.31
N THR A 35 10.13 -40.92 -33.88
CA THR A 35 8.84 -40.31 -34.22
C THR A 35 8.01 -40.17 -32.95
N LEU A 36 7.38 -39.01 -32.78
CA LEU A 36 6.41 -38.75 -31.72
C LEU A 36 5.12 -38.20 -32.31
N VAL A 37 4.01 -38.51 -31.65
CA VAL A 37 2.67 -38.04 -32.02
C VAL A 37 2.11 -37.19 -30.88
N ILE A 38 1.44 -36.08 -31.18
CA ILE A 38 0.67 -35.28 -30.22
C ILE A 38 -0.81 -35.35 -30.58
N THR A 39 -1.67 -35.65 -29.61
CA THR A 39 -3.13 -35.76 -29.80
C THR A 39 -3.84 -35.28 -28.54
N ASP A 40 -3.67 -34.00 -28.21
CA ASP A 40 -4.39 -33.40 -27.09
C ASP A 40 -5.90 -33.37 -27.34
N LEU A 41 -6.68 -33.39 -26.26
CA LEU A 41 -8.14 -33.48 -26.34
C LEU A 41 -8.76 -32.14 -26.76
N ASN A 42 -9.51 -32.17 -27.88
CA ASN A 42 -10.30 -31.09 -28.50
C ASN A 42 -9.52 -29.81 -28.86
N SER A 43 -8.24 -29.70 -28.48
CA SER A 43 -7.43 -28.49 -28.57
C SER A 43 -6.04 -28.82 -29.10
N MET A 44 -5.40 -27.82 -29.67
CA MET A 44 -4.05 -27.93 -30.24
C MET A 44 -3.05 -27.04 -29.51
N PHE A 45 -3.34 -26.64 -28.26
CA PHE A 45 -2.54 -25.69 -27.49
C PHE A 45 -1.03 -26.00 -27.47
N GLY A 46 -0.66 -27.28 -27.34
CA GLY A 46 0.73 -27.73 -27.24
C GLY A 46 1.47 -27.91 -28.57
N VAL A 47 0.77 -27.85 -29.71
CA VAL A 47 1.33 -28.19 -31.04
C VAL A 47 2.57 -27.35 -31.40
N PRO A 48 2.59 -26.02 -31.21
CA PRO A 48 3.77 -25.22 -31.57
C PRO A 48 5.01 -25.59 -30.77
N LYS A 49 4.87 -25.71 -29.44
CA LYS A 49 5.98 -26.10 -28.56
C LYS A 49 6.48 -27.50 -28.90
N PHE A 50 5.56 -28.44 -29.14
CA PHE A 50 5.88 -29.81 -29.53
C PHE A 50 6.67 -29.86 -30.85
N TYR A 51 6.15 -29.21 -31.91
CA TYR A 51 6.78 -29.20 -33.23
C TYR A 51 8.20 -28.61 -33.16
N LYS A 52 8.36 -27.48 -32.46
CA LYS A 52 9.65 -26.82 -32.27
C LYS A 52 10.67 -27.71 -31.56
N LEU A 53 10.28 -28.32 -30.43
CA LEU A 53 11.16 -29.20 -29.66
C LEU A 53 11.56 -30.45 -30.44
N CYS A 54 10.62 -31.08 -31.17
CA CYS A 54 10.92 -32.22 -32.03
C CYS A 54 11.93 -31.86 -33.11
N LYS A 55 11.72 -30.74 -33.83
CA LYS A 55 12.64 -30.27 -34.88
C LYS A 55 14.05 -29.98 -34.34
N GLN A 56 14.15 -29.32 -33.19
CA GLN A 56 15.44 -29.03 -32.54
C GLN A 56 16.21 -30.31 -32.17
N ASN A 57 15.50 -31.38 -31.81
CA ASN A 57 16.09 -32.65 -31.39
C ASN A 57 16.09 -33.73 -32.49
N LYS A 58 15.81 -33.36 -33.75
CA LYS A 58 15.77 -34.27 -34.91
C LYS A 58 14.81 -35.46 -34.74
N ILE A 59 13.70 -35.26 -34.01
CA ILE A 59 12.60 -36.22 -33.89
C ILE A 59 11.52 -35.84 -34.91
N ASN A 60 10.93 -36.81 -35.61
CA ASN A 60 9.83 -36.57 -36.55
C ASN A 60 8.53 -36.22 -35.78
N PRO A 61 7.99 -34.99 -35.90
CA PRO A 61 6.75 -34.60 -35.24
C PRO A 61 5.54 -34.95 -36.09
N VAL A 62 4.61 -35.72 -35.53
CA VAL A 62 3.29 -36.00 -36.12
C VAL A 62 2.25 -35.19 -35.35
N ILE A 63 1.59 -34.27 -36.05
CA ILE A 63 0.55 -33.41 -35.46
C ILE A 63 -0.78 -34.12 -35.55
N GLY A 64 -1.45 -34.29 -34.42
CA GLY A 64 -2.77 -34.86 -34.33
C GLY A 64 -3.67 -34.14 -33.33
N LEU A 65 -4.91 -34.62 -33.26
CA LEU A 65 -5.99 -34.07 -32.46
C LEU A 65 -6.88 -35.24 -32.01
N GLU A 66 -7.07 -35.41 -30.71
CA GLU A 66 -8.18 -36.22 -30.25
C GLU A 66 -9.43 -35.34 -30.23
N ILE A 67 -10.51 -35.77 -30.90
CA ILE A 67 -11.74 -34.97 -31.00
C ILE A 67 -12.97 -35.78 -30.67
N GLU A 68 -13.92 -35.14 -29.99
CA GLU A 68 -15.23 -35.70 -29.67
C GLU A 68 -16.31 -35.19 -30.64
N ILE A 69 -16.98 -36.12 -31.32
CA ILE A 69 -18.01 -35.89 -32.36
C ILE A 69 -19.21 -36.81 -32.03
N GLU A 70 -20.41 -36.25 -31.86
CA GLU A 70 -21.66 -37.01 -31.58
C GLU A 70 -21.54 -38.08 -30.46
N ASN A 71 -20.77 -37.80 -29.40
CA ASN A 71 -20.44 -38.71 -28.27
C ASN A 71 -19.40 -39.82 -28.57
N PHE A 72 -18.78 -39.81 -29.74
CA PHE A 72 -17.66 -40.68 -30.10
C PHE A 72 -16.35 -39.89 -30.11
N ASN A 73 -15.25 -40.54 -29.74
CA ASN A 73 -13.92 -39.94 -29.84
C ASN A 73 -13.15 -40.53 -31.03
N PHE A 74 -12.42 -39.67 -31.73
CA PHE A 74 -11.52 -40.05 -32.82
C PHE A 74 -10.15 -39.44 -32.62
N ILE A 75 -9.13 -40.14 -33.09
CA ILE A 75 -7.76 -39.63 -33.20
C ILE A 75 -7.54 -39.23 -34.65
N LEU A 76 -7.37 -37.94 -34.89
CA LEU A 76 -7.11 -37.39 -36.22
C LEU A 76 -5.64 -37.03 -36.36
N LEU A 77 -4.96 -37.48 -37.41
CA LEU A 77 -3.55 -37.16 -37.67
C LEU A 77 -3.41 -36.43 -39.02
N ALA A 78 -2.65 -35.34 -39.06
CA ALA A 78 -2.41 -34.59 -40.29
C ALA A 78 -1.34 -35.26 -41.16
N LYS A 79 -1.66 -35.59 -42.41
CA LYS A 79 -0.67 -36.15 -43.36
C LYS A 79 0.25 -35.08 -43.95
N ASN A 80 -0.29 -33.87 -44.11
CA ASN A 80 0.37 -32.73 -44.76
C ASN A 80 -0.18 -31.40 -44.18
N TYR A 81 0.19 -30.26 -44.76
CA TYR A 81 -0.28 -28.95 -44.31
C TYR A 81 -1.80 -28.77 -44.48
N SER A 82 -2.41 -29.30 -45.55
CA SER A 82 -3.87 -29.31 -45.73
C SER A 82 -4.57 -30.09 -44.60
N GLY A 83 -4.01 -31.25 -44.23
CA GLY A 83 -4.45 -32.03 -43.08
C GLY A 83 -4.36 -31.24 -41.76
N TYR A 84 -3.27 -30.49 -41.56
CA TYR A 84 -3.12 -29.61 -40.39
C TYR A 84 -4.22 -28.53 -40.34
N VAL A 85 -4.56 -27.93 -41.49
CA VAL A 85 -5.66 -26.95 -41.58
C VAL A 85 -6.99 -27.57 -41.20
N ILE A 86 -7.28 -28.79 -41.66
CA ILE A 86 -8.50 -29.52 -41.25
C ILE A 86 -8.54 -29.72 -39.73
N LEU A 87 -7.43 -30.15 -39.11
CA LEU A 87 -7.37 -30.29 -37.65
C LEU A 87 -7.60 -28.96 -36.93
N SER A 88 -7.01 -27.89 -37.46
CA SER A 88 -7.18 -26.52 -36.94
C SER A 88 -8.65 -26.09 -36.96
N GLU A 89 -9.34 -26.31 -38.07
CA GLU A 89 -10.77 -26.00 -38.23
C GLU A 89 -11.65 -26.83 -37.28
N PHE A 90 -11.34 -28.12 -37.13
CA PHE A 90 -12.09 -29.05 -36.28
C PHE A 90 -11.93 -28.69 -34.80
N SER A 91 -10.70 -28.46 -34.36
CA SER A 91 -10.43 -27.96 -33.01
C SER A 91 -11.13 -26.62 -32.77
N SER A 92 -11.14 -25.74 -33.78
CA SER A 92 -11.81 -24.45 -33.70
C SER A 92 -13.33 -24.58 -33.56
N LYS A 93 -13.98 -25.43 -34.37
CA LYS A 93 -15.41 -25.71 -34.24
C LYS A 93 -15.75 -26.24 -32.85
N LYS A 94 -15.02 -27.27 -32.38
CA LYS A 94 -15.29 -27.91 -31.09
C LYS A 94 -15.11 -26.96 -29.91
N THR A 95 -14.02 -26.20 -29.86
CA THR A 95 -13.73 -25.28 -28.76
C THR A 95 -14.59 -24.02 -28.78
N LYS A 96 -15.17 -23.65 -29.93
CA LYS A 96 -16.25 -22.65 -30.05
C LYS A 96 -17.63 -23.19 -29.69
N LYS A 97 -17.74 -24.46 -29.27
CA LYS A 97 -19.01 -25.15 -28.99
C LYS A 97 -19.96 -25.14 -30.20
N LYS A 98 -19.40 -25.22 -31.42
CA LYS A 98 -20.18 -25.51 -32.61
C LYS A 98 -20.31 -27.03 -32.75
N ASP A 99 -21.45 -27.47 -33.24
CA ASP A 99 -21.70 -28.88 -33.47
C ASP A 99 -20.74 -29.43 -34.55
N LEU A 100 -20.29 -30.65 -34.31
CA LEU A 100 -19.52 -31.47 -35.24
C LEU A 100 -20.30 -32.76 -35.43
N PHE A 101 -20.49 -33.13 -36.67
CA PHE A 101 -21.24 -34.32 -37.06
C PHE A 101 -20.29 -35.36 -37.63
N LEU A 102 -20.68 -36.63 -37.59
CA LEU A 102 -19.86 -37.70 -38.18
C LEU A 102 -19.66 -37.49 -39.70
N THR A 103 -20.61 -36.82 -40.37
CA THR A 103 -20.52 -36.41 -41.78
C THR A 103 -19.38 -35.43 -42.05
N ASP A 104 -18.93 -34.64 -41.07
CA ASP A 104 -17.79 -33.72 -41.26
C ASP A 104 -16.48 -34.48 -41.56
N LEU A 105 -16.38 -35.76 -41.16
CA LEU A 105 -15.21 -36.62 -41.38
C LEU A 105 -15.12 -37.18 -42.81
N ALA A 106 -16.23 -37.18 -43.56
CA ALA A 106 -16.27 -37.74 -44.91
C ALA A 106 -15.38 -36.94 -45.88
N GLU A 107 -14.78 -37.64 -46.86
CA GLU A 107 -13.99 -37.03 -47.94
C GLU A 107 -12.77 -36.20 -47.48
N LYS A 108 -12.23 -36.47 -46.28
CA LYS A 108 -11.05 -35.79 -45.73
C LYS A 108 -9.76 -36.59 -45.94
N ASP A 109 -9.35 -36.81 -47.19
CA ASP A 109 -8.20 -37.65 -47.52
C ASP A 109 -6.85 -37.17 -46.94
N ASP A 110 -6.72 -35.89 -46.62
CA ASP A 110 -5.49 -35.28 -46.06
C ASP A 110 -5.25 -35.56 -44.56
N ILE A 111 -6.21 -36.18 -43.88
CA ILE A 111 -6.04 -36.64 -42.49
C ILE A 111 -6.06 -38.18 -42.42
N ILE A 112 -5.63 -38.73 -41.30
CA ILE A 112 -5.82 -40.13 -40.91
C ILE A 112 -6.82 -40.13 -39.77
N ILE A 113 -7.85 -40.98 -39.85
CA ILE A 113 -8.91 -41.07 -38.84
C ILE A 113 -8.77 -42.41 -38.16
N VAL A 114 -8.47 -42.41 -36.85
CA VAL A 114 -8.39 -43.64 -36.06
C VAL A 114 -9.46 -43.62 -34.98
N ASP A 115 -10.20 -44.72 -34.85
CA ASP A 115 -11.20 -44.89 -33.79
C ASP A 115 -10.56 -44.82 -32.40
N HIS A 116 -11.16 -44.13 -31.43
CA HIS A 116 -10.60 -44.14 -30.06
C HIS A 116 -10.81 -45.54 -29.43
N PRO A 117 -9.79 -46.14 -28.78
CA PRO A 117 -9.79 -47.55 -28.35
C PRO A 117 -10.97 -47.96 -27.46
N LYS A 118 -11.44 -47.04 -26.62
CA LYS A 118 -12.59 -47.24 -25.70
C LYS A 118 -13.85 -46.44 -26.04
N LYS A 119 -13.73 -45.34 -26.78
CA LYS A 119 -14.76 -44.30 -26.91
C LYS A 119 -15.10 -43.99 -28.36
N GLY A 120 -14.44 -44.60 -29.34
CA GLY A 120 -14.76 -44.38 -30.73
C GLY A 120 -15.99 -45.14 -31.17
N PHE A 121 -16.39 -44.91 -32.42
CA PHE A 121 -17.60 -45.47 -33.00
C PHE A 121 -17.50 -47.00 -33.06
N TYR A 122 -16.41 -47.52 -33.63
CA TYR A 122 -16.19 -48.97 -33.69
C TYR A 122 -16.03 -49.58 -32.29
N ALA A 123 -15.33 -48.91 -31.38
CA ALA A 123 -15.16 -49.40 -30.01
C ALA A 123 -16.49 -49.63 -29.29
N GLN A 124 -17.46 -48.73 -29.48
CA GLN A 124 -18.78 -48.79 -28.84
C GLN A 124 -19.82 -49.61 -29.61
N LYS A 125 -19.83 -49.53 -30.94
CA LYS A 125 -20.87 -50.13 -31.80
C LYS A 125 -20.44 -51.45 -32.43
N LYS A 126 -19.14 -51.75 -32.49
CA LYS A 126 -18.56 -52.89 -33.24
C LYS A 126 -18.94 -52.91 -34.71
N GLU A 127 -19.22 -51.72 -35.27
CA GLU A 127 -19.52 -51.50 -36.68
C GLU A 127 -18.53 -50.50 -37.28
N GLN A 128 -18.13 -50.72 -38.53
CA GLN A 128 -17.26 -49.77 -39.22
C GLN A 128 -18.03 -48.53 -39.65
N LEU A 129 -17.41 -47.37 -39.43
CA LEU A 129 -17.98 -46.07 -39.74
C LEU A 129 -18.39 -45.93 -41.22
N GLY A 130 -17.66 -46.59 -42.13
CA GLY A 130 -17.93 -46.59 -43.58
C GLY A 130 -19.33 -47.06 -43.98
N LYS A 131 -20.03 -47.85 -43.14
CA LYS A 131 -21.42 -48.26 -43.40
C LYS A 131 -22.41 -47.08 -43.41
N LEU A 132 -22.09 -45.97 -42.73
CA LEU A 132 -22.94 -44.79 -42.65
C LEU A 132 -22.77 -43.83 -43.85
N PHE A 133 -21.62 -43.87 -44.54
CA PHE A 133 -21.23 -42.91 -45.59
C PHE A 133 -21.07 -43.56 -46.98
N GLY A 134 -21.03 -44.90 -47.04
CA GLY A 134 -20.61 -45.66 -48.21
C GLY A 134 -19.10 -45.92 -48.18
N GLU A 135 -18.69 -47.16 -48.49
CA GLU A 135 -17.30 -47.63 -48.29
C GLU A 135 -16.23 -46.79 -49.01
N ASN A 136 -16.59 -46.11 -50.11
CA ASN A 136 -15.66 -45.27 -50.88
C ASN A 136 -15.39 -43.87 -50.28
N GLN A 137 -16.14 -43.42 -49.26
CA GLN A 137 -16.05 -42.06 -48.71
C GLN A 137 -15.12 -41.92 -47.47
N LEU A 138 -14.63 -43.04 -46.92
CA LEU A 138 -13.78 -43.10 -45.71
C LEU A 138 -12.53 -44.00 -45.91
N LYS A 139 -11.76 -43.74 -46.97
CA LYS A 139 -10.57 -44.54 -47.33
C LYS A 139 -9.44 -44.49 -46.30
N ASN A 140 -9.44 -43.49 -45.43
CA ASN A 140 -8.42 -43.17 -44.44
C ASN A 140 -8.87 -43.46 -42.99
N TYR A 141 -9.88 -44.33 -42.81
CA TYR A 141 -10.42 -44.72 -41.51
C TYR A 141 -9.83 -46.05 -41.02
N TYR A 142 -9.32 -46.04 -39.78
CA TYR A 142 -8.67 -47.17 -39.14
C TYR A 142 -9.32 -47.48 -37.79
N ILE A 143 -9.35 -48.76 -37.44
CA ILE A 143 -9.90 -49.24 -36.17
C ILE A 143 -8.79 -49.76 -35.26
N VAL A 144 -8.99 -49.68 -33.95
CA VAL A 144 -8.01 -50.17 -32.97
C VAL A 144 -8.31 -51.64 -32.64
N GLU A 145 -7.52 -52.55 -33.23
CA GLU A 145 -7.68 -54.00 -33.04
C GLU A 145 -6.33 -54.71 -33.25
N ASN A 146 -6.07 -55.78 -32.49
CA ASN A 146 -4.84 -56.58 -32.64
C ASN A 146 -5.09 -57.82 -33.50
N ASN A 147 -5.72 -57.63 -34.66
CA ASN A 147 -6.08 -58.72 -35.57
C ASN A 147 -5.55 -58.45 -36.98
N PRO A 148 -4.50 -59.16 -37.45
CA PRO A 148 -3.89 -58.90 -38.75
C PRO A 148 -4.82 -59.18 -39.95
N LYS A 149 -5.91 -59.93 -39.75
CA LYS A 149 -6.90 -60.24 -40.80
C LYS A 149 -7.75 -59.04 -41.20
N ILE A 150 -7.87 -58.03 -40.34
CA ILE A 150 -8.61 -56.80 -40.65
C ILE A 150 -7.64 -55.82 -41.31
N GLU A 151 -7.91 -55.42 -42.55
CA GLU A 151 -6.98 -54.65 -43.38
C GLU A 151 -6.63 -53.28 -42.79
N ASN A 152 -7.64 -52.56 -42.27
CA ASN A 152 -7.49 -51.25 -41.65
C ASN A 152 -7.31 -51.29 -40.11
N ALA A 153 -6.92 -52.43 -39.54
CA ALA A 153 -6.59 -52.53 -38.13
C ALA A 153 -5.21 -51.94 -37.81
N VAL A 154 -5.18 -51.10 -36.78
CA VAL A 154 -3.99 -50.50 -36.18
C VAL A 154 -4.03 -50.68 -34.66
N TYR A 155 -2.94 -50.37 -33.98
CA TYR A 155 -2.92 -50.42 -32.53
C TYR A 155 -2.39 -49.13 -31.91
N LEU A 156 -3.09 -48.62 -30.89
CA LEU A 156 -2.67 -47.48 -30.10
C LEU A 156 -3.19 -47.62 -28.67
N GLN A 157 -2.58 -46.89 -27.76
CA GLN A 157 -2.99 -46.86 -26.35
C GLN A 157 -2.96 -45.42 -25.85
N GLU A 158 -3.96 -45.03 -25.06
CA GLU A 158 -3.99 -43.70 -24.45
C GLU A 158 -2.76 -43.50 -23.54
N ARG A 159 -1.97 -42.47 -23.82
CA ARG A 159 -0.85 -42.04 -22.97
C ARG A 159 -1.11 -40.65 -22.41
N ASN A 160 -1.22 -40.59 -21.09
CA ASN A 160 -1.32 -39.37 -20.31
C ASN A 160 -0.30 -39.32 -19.15
N LEU A 161 0.65 -40.26 -19.12
CA LEU A 161 1.81 -40.30 -18.24
C LEU A 161 3.03 -40.90 -18.94
N LEU A 162 4.23 -40.62 -18.45
CA LEU A 162 5.47 -41.22 -18.96
C LEU A 162 5.79 -42.54 -18.28
N PHE A 163 5.60 -42.60 -16.97
CA PHE A 163 5.88 -43.78 -16.13
C PHE A 163 4.65 -44.15 -15.31
N ALA A 164 4.36 -45.44 -15.14
CA ALA A 164 3.19 -45.92 -14.40
C ALA A 164 3.16 -45.40 -12.94
N GLU A 165 4.33 -45.17 -12.36
CA GLU A 165 4.50 -44.59 -11.02
C GLU A 165 3.96 -43.15 -10.89
N GLU A 166 3.80 -42.43 -12.01
CA GLU A 166 3.24 -41.08 -12.06
C GLU A 166 1.73 -41.04 -11.80
N LYS A 167 1.07 -42.20 -11.65
CA LYS A 167 -0.36 -42.32 -11.29
C LYS A 167 -0.76 -41.39 -10.14
N ILE A 168 0.10 -41.26 -9.12
CA ILE A 168 -0.17 -40.39 -7.96
C ILE A 168 -0.30 -38.90 -8.33
N TYR A 169 0.43 -38.44 -9.34
CA TYR A 169 0.37 -37.05 -9.81
C TYR A 169 -0.90 -36.82 -10.64
N LEU A 170 -1.30 -37.80 -11.45
CA LEU A 170 -2.54 -37.77 -12.21
C LEU A 170 -3.78 -37.79 -11.29
N GLU A 171 -3.73 -38.57 -10.21
CA GLU A 171 -4.73 -38.55 -9.12
C GLU A 171 -4.85 -37.18 -8.47
N ALA A 172 -3.72 -36.53 -8.21
CA ALA A 172 -3.69 -35.19 -7.67
C ALA A 172 -4.32 -34.16 -8.64
N LEU A 173 -3.97 -34.22 -9.93
CA LEU A 173 -4.57 -33.34 -10.96
C LEU A 173 -6.08 -33.54 -11.06
N SER A 174 -6.57 -34.77 -11.01
CA SER A 174 -8.00 -35.06 -11.05
C SER A 174 -8.72 -34.48 -9.83
N LYS A 175 -8.15 -34.60 -8.64
CA LYS A 175 -8.69 -33.96 -7.42
C LYS A 175 -8.72 -32.44 -7.54
N ILE A 176 -7.70 -31.81 -8.14
CA ILE A 176 -7.71 -30.36 -8.43
C ILE A 176 -8.85 -30.00 -9.40
N LYS A 177 -9.09 -30.83 -10.40
CA LYS A 177 -10.18 -30.67 -11.38
C LYS A 177 -11.57 -30.89 -10.76
N GLY A 178 -11.65 -31.52 -9.58
CA GLY A 178 -12.91 -31.91 -8.94
C GLY A 178 -13.47 -33.25 -9.43
N THR A 179 -12.64 -34.07 -10.08
CA THR A 179 -13.00 -35.40 -10.59
C THR A 179 -12.21 -36.51 -9.88
N THR A 180 -12.69 -37.74 -9.96
CA THR A 180 -11.96 -38.92 -9.48
C THR A 180 -11.46 -39.75 -10.66
N LEU A 181 -10.26 -40.32 -10.53
CA LEU A 181 -9.82 -41.35 -11.46
C LEU A 181 -10.50 -42.67 -11.10
N ASP A 182 -10.84 -43.43 -12.14
CA ASP A 182 -11.32 -44.79 -11.97
C ASP A 182 -10.18 -45.68 -11.45
N SER A 183 -10.38 -46.25 -10.26
CA SER A 183 -9.42 -47.13 -9.60
C SER A 183 -9.08 -48.39 -10.39
N SER A 184 -9.97 -48.82 -11.30
CA SER A 184 -9.77 -50.01 -12.14
C SER A 184 -8.83 -49.77 -13.33
N THR A 185 -8.52 -48.50 -13.64
CA THR A 185 -7.66 -48.16 -14.78
C THR A 185 -6.21 -48.58 -14.51
N LYS A 186 -5.69 -49.47 -15.36
CA LYS A 186 -4.27 -49.85 -15.39
C LYS A 186 -3.47 -48.83 -16.17
N PHE A 187 -2.29 -48.48 -15.64
CA PHE A 187 -1.36 -47.56 -16.26
C PHE A 187 -0.05 -48.28 -16.58
N PHE A 188 0.56 -47.89 -17.69
CA PHE A 188 1.78 -48.49 -18.21
C PHE A 188 2.77 -47.40 -18.60
N ASP A 189 4.07 -47.66 -18.43
CA ASP A 189 5.12 -46.79 -18.94
C ASP A 189 4.93 -46.54 -20.44
N PHE A 190 5.38 -45.38 -20.92
CA PHE A 190 5.12 -44.91 -22.28
C PHE A 190 5.46 -45.93 -23.38
N ASN A 191 6.54 -46.71 -23.20
CA ASN A 191 7.01 -47.73 -24.14
C ASN A 191 6.52 -49.16 -23.84
N LYS A 192 5.60 -49.34 -22.87
CA LYS A 192 5.06 -50.66 -22.45
C LYS A 192 3.59 -50.78 -22.81
N TRP A 193 3.19 -51.90 -23.39
CA TRP A 193 1.86 -52.12 -23.94
C TRP A 193 1.04 -53.07 -23.07
N GLU A 194 -0.29 -52.93 -23.10
CA GLU A 194 -1.21 -53.75 -22.32
C GLU A 194 -1.19 -55.24 -22.72
N GLN A 195 -0.87 -55.52 -23.98
CA GLN A 195 -0.76 -56.86 -24.55
C GLN A 195 0.39 -56.93 -25.55
N GLU A 196 0.77 -58.16 -25.95
CA GLU A 196 1.66 -58.39 -27.09
C GLU A 196 0.94 -58.06 -28.40
N ILE A 197 1.63 -57.39 -29.31
CA ILE A 197 1.04 -56.82 -30.53
C ILE A 197 1.60 -57.56 -31.74
N ASP A 198 0.72 -57.98 -32.63
CA ASP A 198 1.10 -58.70 -33.84
C ASP A 198 2.08 -57.86 -34.68
N PRO A 199 3.22 -58.43 -35.14
CA PRO A 199 4.21 -57.70 -35.92
C PRO A 199 3.66 -57.01 -37.18
N ILE A 200 2.60 -57.57 -37.80
CA ILE A 200 1.93 -56.97 -38.96
C ILE A 200 1.21 -55.68 -38.54
N ILE A 201 0.53 -55.69 -37.40
CA ILE A 201 -0.16 -54.52 -36.85
C ILE A 201 0.84 -53.44 -36.45
N ILE A 202 2.00 -53.81 -35.88
CA ILE A 202 3.09 -52.88 -35.61
C ILE A 202 3.55 -52.20 -36.90
N LYS A 203 3.77 -53.00 -37.95
CA LYS A 203 4.19 -52.48 -39.26
C LYS A 203 3.17 -51.56 -39.90
N ARG A 204 1.87 -51.92 -39.88
CA ARG A 204 0.79 -51.08 -40.38
C ARG A 204 0.71 -49.76 -39.62
N THR A 205 0.71 -49.80 -38.29
CA THR A 205 0.61 -48.61 -37.44
C THR A 205 1.79 -47.65 -37.66
N ASN A 206 3.01 -48.17 -37.66
CA ASN A 206 4.20 -47.34 -37.89
C ASN A 206 4.21 -46.72 -39.30
N TYR A 207 3.83 -47.50 -40.32
CA TYR A 207 3.80 -47.04 -41.72
C TYR A 207 2.90 -45.81 -41.92
N LEU A 208 1.82 -45.68 -41.14
CA LEU A 208 0.93 -44.53 -41.20
C LEU A 208 1.62 -43.20 -40.91
N VAL A 209 2.66 -43.20 -40.09
CA VAL A 209 3.22 -41.97 -39.51
C VAL A 209 4.71 -41.76 -39.78
N GLU A 210 5.47 -42.81 -40.07
CA GLU A 210 6.93 -42.71 -40.30
C GLU A 210 7.30 -41.77 -41.45
N ASN A 211 6.45 -41.67 -42.47
CA ASN A 211 6.68 -40.87 -43.67
C ASN A 211 5.99 -39.49 -43.64
N ILE A 212 5.27 -39.15 -42.57
CA ILE A 212 4.61 -37.84 -42.46
C ILE A 212 5.68 -36.77 -42.25
N GLN A 213 5.71 -35.77 -43.15
CA GLN A 213 6.54 -34.58 -43.02
C GLN A 213 5.74 -33.33 -43.36
N ILE A 214 5.21 -32.66 -42.33
CA ILE A 214 4.48 -31.40 -42.52
C ILE A 214 5.47 -30.27 -42.77
N GLN A 215 5.37 -29.67 -43.95
CA GLN A 215 6.07 -28.45 -44.33
C GLN A 215 5.11 -27.27 -44.18
N PHE A 216 5.40 -26.38 -43.23
CA PHE A 216 4.67 -25.12 -43.09
C PHE A 216 5.08 -24.16 -44.22
N PRO A 217 4.14 -23.34 -44.74
CA PRO A 217 4.44 -22.36 -45.78
C PRO A 217 5.50 -21.36 -45.29
N LYS A 218 6.26 -20.78 -46.23
CA LYS A 218 7.21 -19.71 -45.90
C LYS A 218 6.46 -18.53 -45.30
N ILE A 219 7.12 -17.86 -44.35
CA ILE A 219 6.58 -16.67 -43.70
C ILE A 219 6.38 -15.57 -44.75
N ASP A 220 5.13 -15.26 -45.03
CA ASP A 220 4.71 -14.06 -45.77
C ASP A 220 3.67 -13.32 -44.93
N PHE A 221 3.87 -12.02 -44.74
CA PHE A 221 3.08 -11.24 -43.80
C PHE A 221 1.69 -10.98 -44.38
N ASN A 222 0.73 -11.80 -43.97
CA ASN A 222 -0.66 -11.72 -44.40
C ASN A 222 -1.41 -10.63 -43.64
N LEU A 223 -1.02 -9.36 -43.72
CA LEU A 223 -1.80 -8.26 -43.15
C LEU A 223 -2.95 -7.85 -44.10
N PRO A 224 -4.14 -7.53 -43.58
CA PRO A 224 -5.24 -7.02 -44.40
C PRO A 224 -4.88 -5.66 -45.02
N ASP A 225 -5.42 -5.39 -46.21
CA ASP A 225 -5.27 -4.08 -46.85
C ASP A 225 -6.30 -3.11 -46.25
N LEU A 226 -5.89 -1.87 -45.96
CA LEU A 226 -6.78 -0.90 -45.30
C LEU A 226 -7.88 -0.38 -46.24
N ASP A 227 -7.58 -0.25 -47.54
CA ASP A 227 -8.47 0.30 -48.55
C ASP A 227 -8.72 -0.70 -49.69
N HIS A 228 -9.62 -1.65 -49.44
CA HIS A 228 -10.11 -2.55 -50.48
C HIS A 228 -11.05 -1.88 -51.48
N LYS A 229 -11.58 -0.67 -51.18
CA LYS A 229 -12.69 -0.06 -51.93
C LYS A 229 -12.25 0.91 -53.02
N ASN A 230 -11.15 1.63 -52.84
CA ASN A 230 -10.65 2.60 -53.83
C ASN A 230 -9.47 2.09 -54.68
N GLY A 231 -8.96 0.88 -54.40
CA GLY A 231 -7.89 0.25 -55.17
C GLY A 231 -6.53 0.97 -55.11
N LEU A 232 -6.32 1.89 -54.16
CA LEU A 232 -5.04 2.57 -53.98
C LEU A 232 -4.03 1.61 -53.33
N GLU A 233 -2.84 1.51 -53.92
CA GLU A 233 -1.72 0.78 -53.31
C GLU A 233 -1.35 1.40 -51.94
N SER A 234 -1.14 0.55 -50.94
CA SER A 234 -0.85 0.97 -49.56
C SER A 234 0.32 1.94 -49.45
N ASP A 235 1.36 1.76 -50.26
CA ASP A 235 2.56 2.62 -50.27
C ASP A 235 2.22 4.05 -50.72
N LEU A 236 1.31 4.20 -51.68
CA LEU A 236 0.82 5.50 -52.16
C LEU A 236 -0.10 6.16 -51.13
N LEU A 237 -0.95 5.38 -50.46
CA LEU A 237 -1.82 5.87 -49.39
C LEU A 237 -0.99 6.41 -48.23
N LEU A 238 0.02 5.67 -47.77
CA LEU A 238 0.94 6.13 -46.72
C LEU A 238 1.62 7.44 -47.11
N LYS A 239 2.13 7.55 -48.35
CA LYS A 239 2.78 8.78 -48.85
C LYS A 239 1.84 9.98 -48.83
N LYS A 240 0.56 9.78 -49.21
CA LYS A 240 -0.46 10.83 -49.17
C LYS A 240 -0.71 11.31 -47.73
N ILE A 241 -0.94 10.39 -46.79
CA ILE A 241 -1.18 10.71 -45.38
C ILE A 241 0.01 11.47 -44.78
N LEU A 242 1.25 11.04 -45.07
CA LEU A 242 2.45 11.71 -44.58
C LEU A 242 2.57 13.15 -45.12
N LYS A 243 2.20 13.39 -46.38
CA LYS A 243 2.20 14.73 -46.97
C LYS A 243 1.24 15.67 -46.24
N GLU A 244 0.03 15.21 -45.92
CA GLU A 244 -0.96 15.95 -45.15
C GLU A 244 -0.48 16.21 -43.71
N ALA A 245 0.08 15.19 -43.05
CA ALA A 245 0.61 15.31 -41.68
C ALA A 245 1.75 16.35 -41.57
N VAL A 246 2.65 16.39 -42.57
CA VAL A 246 3.72 17.39 -42.65
C VAL A 246 3.15 18.81 -42.78
N GLN A 247 2.07 19.01 -43.54
CA GLN A 247 1.42 20.31 -43.66
C GLN A 247 0.86 20.78 -42.31
N ASN A 248 0.20 19.87 -41.58
CA ASN A 248 -0.38 20.16 -40.27
C ASN A 248 0.67 20.50 -39.20
N ARG A 249 1.91 19.99 -39.33
CA ARG A 249 3.02 20.19 -38.38
C ARG A 249 4.16 21.04 -38.93
N ARG A 250 3.93 21.82 -39.98
CA ARG A 250 4.98 22.56 -40.71
C ARG A 250 5.80 23.50 -39.82
N ILE A 251 5.17 24.21 -38.89
CA ILE A 251 5.82 25.15 -37.97
C ILE A 251 6.72 24.39 -36.97
N GLU A 252 6.29 23.24 -36.50
CA GLU A 252 7.08 22.44 -35.58
C GLU A 252 8.33 21.87 -36.26
N LEU A 253 8.18 21.42 -37.51
CA LEU A 253 9.23 20.78 -38.29
C LEU A 253 10.26 21.78 -38.86
N SER A 254 9.92 23.06 -39.03
CA SER A 254 10.82 24.04 -39.65
C SER A 254 12.14 24.24 -38.89
N ASN A 255 12.19 23.88 -37.60
CA ASN A 255 13.39 23.95 -36.76
C ASN A 255 14.38 22.79 -37.00
N TYR A 256 14.06 21.82 -37.85
CA TYR A 256 14.83 20.58 -38.01
C TYR A 256 15.07 20.20 -39.48
N LYS A 257 16.16 19.46 -39.73
CA LYS A 257 16.43 18.84 -41.04
C LYS A 257 15.65 17.52 -41.18
N TRP A 258 14.37 17.59 -41.54
CA TRP A 258 13.47 16.43 -41.51
C TRP A 258 13.26 15.73 -42.87
N LYS A 259 13.39 16.44 -44.00
CA LYS A 259 13.03 15.91 -45.34
C LYS A 259 13.76 14.62 -45.70
N ALA A 260 15.09 14.61 -45.54
CA ALA A 260 15.92 13.45 -45.84
C ALA A 260 15.59 12.26 -44.93
N ARG A 261 15.34 12.53 -43.63
CA ARG A 261 14.94 11.52 -42.66
C ARG A 261 13.59 10.90 -43.03
N LEU A 262 12.59 11.71 -43.38
CA LEU A 262 11.26 11.22 -43.76
C LEU A 262 11.32 10.33 -45.00
N GLN A 263 12.07 10.75 -46.03
CA GLN A 263 12.22 9.99 -47.26
C GLN A 263 12.86 8.61 -46.99
N TYR A 264 13.97 8.59 -46.24
CA TYR A 264 14.66 7.36 -45.88
C TYR A 264 13.78 6.40 -45.05
N GLU A 265 13.05 6.92 -44.06
CA GLU A 265 12.13 6.10 -43.26
C GLU A 265 11.01 5.51 -44.11
N TYR A 266 10.38 6.32 -44.97
CA TYR A 266 9.32 5.88 -45.87
C TYR A 266 9.82 4.76 -46.81
N GLU A 267 10.94 4.97 -47.48
CA GLU A 267 11.53 3.96 -48.39
C GLU A 267 11.89 2.67 -47.66
N THR A 268 12.41 2.77 -46.43
CA THR A 268 12.74 1.60 -45.61
C THR A 268 11.49 0.81 -45.23
N ILE A 269 10.41 1.50 -44.83
CA ILE A 269 9.13 0.85 -44.46
C ILE A 269 8.53 0.12 -45.66
N CYS A 270 8.53 0.75 -46.85
CA CYS A 270 8.04 0.14 -48.08
C CYS A 270 8.89 -1.09 -48.48
N LYS A 271 10.23 -0.94 -48.48
CA LYS A 271 11.17 -2.02 -48.82
C LYS A 271 11.03 -3.24 -47.90
N LEU A 272 10.75 -3.01 -46.62
CA LEU A 272 10.53 -4.07 -45.62
C LEU A 272 9.08 -4.60 -45.59
N LYS A 273 8.19 -4.08 -46.46
CA LYS A 273 6.76 -4.47 -46.56
C LYS A 273 5.96 -4.26 -45.27
N PHE A 274 6.28 -3.25 -44.47
CA PHE A 274 5.55 -2.93 -43.24
C PHE A 274 4.49 -1.84 -43.40
N THR A 275 4.21 -1.38 -44.63
CA THR A 275 3.26 -0.31 -44.89
C THR A 275 1.86 -0.59 -44.32
N ASN A 276 1.30 -1.78 -44.58
CA ASN A 276 -0.01 -2.17 -44.04
C ASN A 276 -0.04 -2.14 -42.51
N TYR A 277 1.05 -2.54 -41.85
CA TYR A 277 1.16 -2.50 -40.39
C TYR A 277 1.03 -1.07 -39.86
N PHE A 278 1.76 -0.12 -40.44
CA PHE A 278 1.68 1.29 -40.07
C PHE A 278 0.30 1.89 -40.32
N LEU A 279 -0.33 1.55 -41.45
CA LEU A 279 -1.66 2.05 -41.81
C LEU A 279 -2.75 1.51 -40.88
N ILE A 280 -2.71 0.23 -40.55
CA ILE A 280 -3.64 -0.39 -39.60
C ILE A 280 -3.54 0.31 -38.24
N ILE A 281 -2.32 0.54 -37.75
CA ILE A 281 -2.10 1.21 -36.45
C ILE A 281 -2.58 2.66 -36.50
N TRP A 282 -2.20 3.40 -37.54
CA TRP A 282 -2.67 4.76 -37.77
C TRP A 282 -4.20 4.85 -37.75
N ASP A 283 -4.88 3.91 -38.41
CA ASP A 283 -6.33 3.91 -38.56
C ASP A 283 -7.07 3.72 -37.24
N PHE A 284 -6.76 2.67 -36.46
CA PHE A 284 -7.46 2.48 -35.18
C PHE A 284 -7.09 3.55 -34.16
N LEU A 285 -5.87 4.10 -34.21
CA LEU A 285 -5.49 5.22 -33.34
C LEU A 285 -6.22 6.51 -33.71
N LYS A 286 -6.43 6.76 -35.01
CA LYS A 286 -7.25 7.87 -35.49
C LYS A 286 -8.71 7.70 -35.04
N TRP A 287 -9.26 6.49 -35.13
CA TRP A 287 -10.60 6.18 -34.61
C TRP A 287 -10.67 6.38 -33.09
N ALA A 288 -9.69 5.87 -32.34
CA ALA A 288 -9.66 5.99 -30.88
C ALA A 288 -9.62 7.46 -30.42
N ARG A 289 -8.77 8.29 -31.06
CA ARG A 289 -8.71 9.73 -30.79
C ARG A 289 -10.02 10.46 -31.14
N LYS A 290 -10.68 10.09 -32.24
CA LYS A 290 -11.99 10.64 -32.62
C LYS A 290 -13.06 10.34 -31.56
N ASN A 291 -12.96 9.19 -30.89
CA ASN A 291 -13.86 8.76 -29.81
C ASN A 291 -13.34 9.16 -28.41
N GLU A 292 -12.40 10.12 -28.34
CA GLU A 292 -11.84 10.68 -27.11
C GLU A 292 -11.17 9.64 -26.19
N ILE A 293 -10.67 8.54 -26.77
CA ILE A 293 -9.88 7.54 -26.04
C ILE A 293 -8.43 8.04 -25.95
N LEU A 294 -7.92 8.13 -24.72
CA LEU A 294 -6.56 8.60 -24.51
C LEU A 294 -5.53 7.54 -24.90
N ILE A 295 -4.58 7.95 -25.74
CA ILE A 295 -3.46 7.13 -26.20
C ILE A 295 -2.18 7.63 -25.54
N GLY A 296 -1.35 6.69 -25.08
CA GLY A 296 -0.06 6.99 -24.48
C GLY A 296 0.92 7.63 -25.47
N PRO A 297 2.01 8.23 -24.95
CA PRO A 297 2.93 8.99 -25.78
C PRO A 297 3.77 8.14 -26.75
N GLY A 298 3.77 6.81 -26.58
CA GLY A 298 4.55 5.82 -27.33
C GLY A 298 5.26 4.86 -26.38
N ARG A 299 5.70 3.71 -26.89
CA ARG A 299 6.45 2.71 -26.13
C ARG A 299 7.50 2.06 -27.03
N GLY A 300 8.61 1.67 -26.40
CA GLY A 300 9.69 0.94 -27.08
C GLY A 300 10.48 1.84 -28.02
N SER A 301 11.03 1.26 -29.09
CA SER A 301 11.82 2.00 -30.09
C SER A 301 10.97 2.76 -31.10
N ALA A 302 9.65 2.51 -31.20
CA ALA A 302 8.77 3.18 -32.17
C ALA A 302 8.84 4.71 -32.12
N SER A 303 9.08 5.29 -30.94
CA SER A 303 9.27 6.74 -30.76
C SER A 303 10.51 7.30 -31.47
N GLY A 304 11.39 6.45 -32.01
CA GLY A 304 12.52 6.86 -32.85
C GLY A 304 12.16 7.14 -34.31
N SER A 305 10.94 6.81 -34.76
CA SER A 305 10.49 7.02 -36.14
C SER A 305 9.76 8.36 -36.30
N LEU A 306 10.21 9.17 -37.27
CA LEU A 306 9.52 10.36 -37.72
C LEU A 306 8.20 10.01 -38.44
N VAL A 307 8.16 8.92 -39.18
CA VAL A 307 6.91 8.40 -39.79
C VAL A 307 5.89 8.06 -38.70
N ALA A 308 6.29 7.34 -37.64
CA ALA A 308 5.41 7.04 -36.51
C ALA A 308 4.89 8.31 -35.81
N TYR A 309 5.74 9.33 -35.66
CA TYR A 309 5.34 10.62 -35.09
C TYR A 309 4.32 11.36 -35.96
N LEU A 310 4.54 11.42 -37.28
CA LEU A 310 3.64 12.09 -38.23
C LEU A 310 2.28 11.40 -38.35
N LEU A 311 2.27 10.08 -38.25
CA LEU A 311 1.05 9.28 -38.17
C LEU A 311 0.39 9.34 -36.79
N GLU A 312 0.98 10.06 -35.83
CA GLU A 312 0.52 10.14 -34.44
C GLU A 312 0.41 8.76 -33.77
N ILE A 313 1.20 7.79 -34.23
CA ILE A 313 1.41 6.52 -33.54
C ILE A 313 2.15 6.79 -32.23
N THR A 314 3.08 7.74 -32.26
CA THR A 314 3.74 8.30 -31.09
C THR A 314 3.51 9.81 -31.03
N SER A 315 3.56 10.39 -29.83
CA SER A 315 3.47 11.85 -29.63
C SER A 315 4.82 12.50 -29.35
N VAL A 316 5.90 11.71 -29.37
CA VAL A 316 7.27 12.16 -29.13
C VAL A 316 7.90 12.53 -30.47
N ASN A 317 8.29 13.79 -30.63
CA ASN A 317 9.07 14.22 -31.79
C ASN A 317 10.50 13.67 -31.71
N PRO A 318 10.91 12.71 -32.58
CA PRO A 318 12.23 12.09 -32.50
C PRO A 318 13.37 13.06 -32.78
N LEU A 319 13.15 14.07 -33.62
CA LEU A 319 14.18 15.04 -34.00
C LEU A 319 14.55 15.94 -32.82
N LYS A 320 13.58 16.29 -31.97
CA LYS A 320 13.79 17.09 -30.76
C LYS A 320 14.73 16.41 -29.75
N TYR A 321 14.62 15.10 -29.60
CA TYR A 321 15.38 14.34 -28.59
C TYR A 321 16.58 13.56 -29.16
N GLY A 322 16.84 13.70 -30.47
CA GLY A 322 17.91 13.00 -31.17
C GLY A 322 17.71 11.47 -31.17
N LEU A 323 16.48 11.01 -31.40
CA LEU A 323 16.16 9.58 -31.42
C LEU A 323 16.47 8.95 -32.80
N ILE A 324 16.92 7.71 -32.77
CA ILE A 324 17.50 7.01 -33.93
C ILE A 324 16.48 6.02 -34.51
N PHE A 325 16.24 6.08 -35.83
CA PHE A 325 15.26 5.23 -36.52
C PHE A 325 15.76 3.80 -36.69
N GLU A 326 17.05 3.64 -36.96
CA GLU A 326 17.72 2.36 -37.17
C GLU A 326 17.66 1.46 -35.93
N ARG A 327 17.49 2.06 -34.75
CA ARG A 327 17.24 1.33 -33.50
C ARG A 327 15.84 0.71 -33.46
N PHE A 328 14.89 1.24 -34.22
CA PHE A 328 13.54 0.73 -34.39
C PHE A 328 13.44 -0.22 -35.59
N LEU A 329 13.82 0.24 -36.79
CA LEU A 329 13.84 -0.56 -38.02
C LEU A 329 15.21 -0.46 -38.69
N ASN A 330 15.88 -1.60 -38.83
CA ASN A 330 17.19 -1.69 -39.44
C ASN A 330 17.10 -2.55 -40.73
N PRO A 331 17.36 -2.01 -41.92
CA PRO A 331 17.26 -2.78 -43.16
C PRO A 331 18.31 -3.91 -43.28
N GLN A 332 19.43 -3.83 -42.54
CA GLN A 332 20.43 -4.91 -42.48
C GLN A 332 20.05 -6.04 -41.51
N ARG A 333 19.07 -5.80 -40.63
CA ARG A 333 18.52 -6.78 -39.69
C ARG A 333 17.01 -6.77 -39.79
N ILE A 334 16.48 -7.61 -40.69
CA ILE A 334 15.03 -7.79 -40.87
C ILE A 334 14.48 -8.50 -39.62
N THR A 335 14.04 -7.70 -38.65
CA THR A 335 13.28 -8.11 -37.48
C THR A 335 11.94 -7.40 -37.52
N MET A 336 10.88 -8.05 -37.06
CA MET A 336 9.55 -7.46 -37.06
C MET A 336 9.53 -6.19 -36.19
N PRO A 337 8.85 -5.10 -36.64
CA PRO A 337 8.64 -3.93 -35.83
C PRO A 337 7.67 -4.27 -34.70
N ASP A 338 8.10 -4.04 -33.46
CA ASP A 338 7.27 -4.18 -32.28
C ASP A 338 6.75 -2.80 -31.88
N ILE A 339 5.54 -2.45 -32.31
CA ILE A 339 4.86 -1.21 -31.92
C ILE A 339 3.83 -1.54 -30.83
N ASP A 340 4.27 -1.36 -29.59
CA ASP A 340 3.41 -1.41 -28.42
C ASP A 340 2.61 -0.10 -28.27
N ILE A 341 1.30 -0.20 -28.06
CA ILE A 341 0.42 0.96 -27.87
C ILE A 341 -0.19 0.94 -26.47
N ASP A 342 0.06 1.99 -25.69
CA ASP A 342 -0.62 2.20 -24.40
C ASP A 342 -1.97 2.91 -24.63
N ILE A 343 -3.05 2.35 -24.09
CA ILE A 343 -4.43 2.83 -24.21
C ILE A 343 -5.03 2.93 -22.81
N GLN A 344 -5.98 3.84 -22.62
CA GLN A 344 -6.84 3.87 -21.44
C GLN A 344 -7.41 2.47 -21.11
N ASP A 345 -7.12 1.93 -19.93
CA ASP A 345 -7.43 0.52 -19.61
C ASP A 345 -8.94 0.21 -19.60
N THR A 346 -9.77 1.13 -19.11
CA THR A 346 -11.24 1.00 -19.07
C THR A 346 -11.91 1.08 -20.44
N ARG A 347 -11.22 1.63 -21.45
CA ARG A 347 -11.75 1.82 -22.82
C ARG A 347 -10.97 1.04 -23.87
N ARG A 348 -10.06 0.15 -23.44
CA ARG A 348 -9.27 -0.71 -24.32
C ARG A 348 -10.18 -1.62 -25.16
N GLN A 349 -11.23 -2.18 -24.56
CA GLN A 349 -12.13 -3.12 -25.22
C GLN A 349 -12.82 -2.48 -26.44
N GLU A 350 -13.19 -1.20 -26.37
CA GLU A 350 -13.79 -0.47 -27.50
C GLU A 350 -12.88 -0.46 -28.74
N VAL A 351 -11.56 -0.38 -28.56
CA VAL A 351 -10.59 -0.44 -29.67
C VAL A 351 -10.48 -1.86 -30.23
N ILE A 352 -10.57 -2.88 -29.36
CA ILE A 352 -10.61 -4.28 -29.79
C ILE A 352 -11.87 -4.52 -30.62
N ASP A 353 -13.02 -4.11 -30.11
CA ASP A 353 -14.31 -4.26 -30.77
C ASP A 353 -14.31 -3.58 -32.14
N TYR A 354 -13.76 -2.36 -32.23
CA TYR A 354 -13.55 -1.67 -33.51
C TYR A 354 -12.74 -2.50 -34.52
N LEU A 355 -11.65 -3.14 -34.08
CA LEU A 355 -10.84 -3.99 -34.97
C LEU A 355 -11.63 -5.22 -35.44
N PHE A 356 -12.39 -5.85 -34.55
CA PHE A 356 -13.24 -6.99 -34.90
C PHE A 356 -14.38 -6.60 -35.83
N GLU A 357 -15.02 -5.44 -35.62
CA GLU A 357 -16.06 -4.90 -36.50
C GLU A 357 -15.50 -4.52 -37.88
N LYS A 358 -14.31 -3.92 -37.93
CA LYS A 358 -13.70 -3.44 -39.17
C LYS A 358 -13.17 -4.55 -40.06
N TYR A 359 -12.44 -5.51 -39.51
CA TYR A 359 -11.78 -6.56 -40.29
C TYR A 359 -12.61 -7.86 -40.34
N GLY A 360 -13.60 -8.00 -39.47
CA GLY A 360 -14.43 -9.18 -39.36
C GLY A 360 -13.85 -10.23 -38.41
N PRO A 361 -14.71 -11.04 -37.76
CA PRO A 361 -14.29 -11.98 -36.72
C PRO A 361 -13.35 -13.06 -37.23
N ASP A 362 -13.46 -13.50 -38.49
CA ASP A 362 -12.59 -14.56 -39.03
C ASP A 362 -11.16 -14.08 -39.36
N HIS A 363 -10.95 -12.76 -39.39
CA HIS A 363 -9.68 -12.11 -39.75
C HIS A 363 -9.01 -11.40 -38.57
N CYS A 364 -9.67 -11.36 -37.41
CA CYS A 364 -9.17 -10.76 -36.18
C CYS A 364 -9.26 -11.76 -35.03
N ALA A 365 -8.21 -11.88 -34.23
CA ALA A 365 -8.21 -12.72 -33.04
C ALA A 365 -7.37 -12.14 -31.91
N THR A 366 -7.78 -12.40 -30.68
CA THR A 366 -6.95 -12.22 -29.49
C THR A 366 -5.98 -13.40 -29.34
N ILE A 367 -4.93 -13.22 -28.53
CA ILE A 367 -3.96 -14.29 -28.25
C ILE A 367 -4.29 -14.96 -26.90
N ILE A 368 -4.02 -16.26 -26.77
CA ILE A 368 -4.15 -16.99 -25.50
C ILE A 368 -2.90 -16.84 -24.63
N THR A 369 -3.09 -17.03 -23.34
CA THR A 369 -2.06 -17.21 -22.33
C THR A 369 -2.43 -18.41 -21.46
N PHE A 370 -1.42 -19.13 -20.99
CA PHE A 370 -1.64 -20.24 -20.08
C PHE A 370 -1.25 -19.80 -18.68
N SER A 371 -2.21 -19.84 -17.76
CA SER A 371 -1.90 -19.73 -16.35
C SER A 371 -1.37 -21.08 -15.86
N THR A 372 -0.21 -21.08 -15.21
CA THR A 372 0.46 -22.30 -14.77
C THR A 372 0.19 -22.58 -13.30
N LEU A 373 0.42 -23.82 -12.88
CA LEU A 373 0.48 -24.23 -11.49
C LEU A 373 1.74 -23.65 -10.82
N ALA A 374 1.65 -22.37 -10.42
CA ALA A 374 2.72 -21.69 -9.70
C ALA A 374 2.97 -22.33 -8.32
N ALA A 375 4.24 -22.35 -7.86
CA ALA A 375 4.71 -22.96 -6.62
C ALA A 375 3.76 -22.81 -5.42
N LYS A 376 3.32 -21.58 -5.16
CA LYS A 376 2.43 -21.27 -4.04
C LYS A 376 1.00 -21.77 -4.26
N SER A 377 0.47 -21.69 -5.48
CA SER A 377 -0.88 -22.15 -5.78
C SER A 377 -0.95 -23.67 -5.74
N VAL A 378 0.00 -24.36 -6.38
CA VAL A 378 0.04 -25.82 -6.42
C VAL A 378 0.21 -26.40 -5.02
N PHE A 379 1.09 -25.83 -4.19
CA PHE A 379 1.23 -26.25 -2.80
C PHE A 379 -0.08 -26.13 -2.01
N ARG A 380 -0.84 -25.05 -2.21
CA ARG A 380 -2.14 -24.86 -1.56
C ARG A 380 -3.15 -25.89 -2.03
N ASP A 381 -3.27 -26.08 -3.33
CA ASP A 381 -4.26 -26.99 -3.91
C ASP A 381 -3.99 -28.43 -3.50
N ILE A 382 -2.74 -28.87 -3.57
CA ILE A 382 -2.35 -30.20 -3.08
C ILE A 382 -2.61 -30.31 -1.58
N SER A 383 -2.24 -29.32 -0.76
CA SER A 383 -2.53 -29.35 0.67
C SER A 383 -4.03 -29.52 0.98
N LYS A 384 -4.92 -28.90 0.18
CA LYS A 384 -6.38 -29.11 0.30
C LYS A 384 -6.77 -30.55 0.01
N THR A 385 -6.19 -31.18 -1.02
CA THR A 385 -6.47 -32.59 -1.36
C THR A 385 -6.05 -33.60 -0.28
N PHE A 386 -5.10 -33.21 0.58
CA PHE A 386 -4.67 -33.99 1.76
C PHE A 386 -5.44 -33.62 3.05
N GLY A 387 -6.45 -32.74 2.95
CA GLY A 387 -7.31 -32.36 4.06
C GLY A 387 -6.68 -31.40 5.07
N ILE A 388 -5.67 -30.62 4.66
CA ILE A 388 -5.09 -29.58 5.54
C ILE A 388 -6.08 -28.40 5.64
N PRO A 389 -6.38 -27.88 6.85
CA PRO A 389 -7.31 -26.76 7.01
C PRO A 389 -6.81 -25.48 6.36
N GLU A 390 -7.72 -24.66 5.86
CA GLU A 390 -7.41 -23.45 5.10
C GLU A 390 -6.56 -22.44 5.90
N VAL A 391 -6.78 -22.33 7.21
CA VAL A 391 -5.97 -21.46 8.10
C VAL A 391 -4.51 -21.86 8.07
N GLN A 392 -4.23 -23.16 8.13
CA GLN A 392 -2.86 -23.68 8.15
C GLN A 392 -2.22 -23.63 6.75
N ILE A 393 -3.00 -23.90 5.70
CA ILE A 393 -2.58 -23.69 4.30
C ILE A 393 -2.17 -22.22 4.08
N ASN A 394 -2.98 -21.27 4.54
CA ASN A 394 -2.70 -19.84 4.42
C ASN A 394 -1.43 -19.42 5.16
N LYS A 395 -1.16 -20.03 6.33
CA LYS A 395 0.06 -19.81 7.10
C LYS A 395 1.29 -20.39 6.38
N ASN A 396 1.23 -21.64 5.97
CA ASN A 396 2.35 -22.36 5.37
C ASN A 396 2.69 -21.82 3.96
N ALA A 397 1.68 -21.47 3.17
CA ALA A 397 1.90 -20.89 1.83
C ALA A 397 2.59 -19.51 1.87
N LYS A 398 2.59 -18.79 3.01
CA LYS A 398 3.37 -17.54 3.16
C LYS A 398 4.88 -17.77 3.21
N LEU A 399 5.33 -19.00 3.50
CA LEU A 399 6.75 -19.37 3.47
C LEU A 399 7.31 -19.45 2.04
N ILE A 400 6.43 -19.50 1.03
CA ILE A 400 6.79 -19.58 -0.38
C ILE A 400 6.73 -18.17 -0.99
N PRO A 401 7.87 -17.59 -1.42
CA PRO A 401 7.91 -16.34 -2.17
C PRO A 401 7.14 -16.44 -3.49
N ASN A 402 6.62 -15.32 -4.01
CA ASN A 402 5.76 -15.33 -5.20
C ASN A 402 6.44 -15.82 -6.50
N ASN A 403 7.78 -15.75 -6.59
CA ASN A 403 8.57 -16.20 -7.75
C ASN A 403 9.54 -17.35 -7.39
N ALA A 404 9.26 -18.09 -6.33
CA ALA A 404 10.11 -19.19 -5.93
C ALA A 404 9.85 -20.42 -6.80
N ASN A 405 10.91 -21.21 -7.01
CA ASN A 405 10.83 -22.59 -7.45
C ASN A 405 10.84 -23.51 -6.22
N LEU A 406 9.94 -24.50 -6.15
CA LEU A 406 9.80 -25.32 -4.94
C LEU A 406 11.06 -26.16 -4.67
N SER A 407 11.67 -26.73 -5.71
CA SER A 407 12.89 -27.52 -5.58
C SER A 407 14.06 -26.68 -5.08
N GLN A 408 14.29 -25.51 -5.68
CA GLN A 408 15.33 -24.58 -5.23
C GLN A 408 15.12 -24.14 -3.77
N LEU A 409 13.87 -23.87 -3.37
CA LEU A 409 13.55 -23.46 -2.01
C LEU A 409 13.76 -24.59 -0.99
N TYR A 410 13.52 -25.84 -1.39
CA TYR A 410 13.78 -27.02 -0.56
C TYR A 410 15.29 -27.31 -0.41
N ASP A 411 16.07 -27.11 -1.46
CA ASP A 411 17.52 -27.35 -1.45
C ASP A 411 18.28 -26.32 -0.59
N GLN A 412 17.72 -25.13 -0.39
CA GLN A 412 18.23 -24.14 0.54
C GLN A 412 18.13 -24.64 1.99
N LYS A 413 19.26 -25.12 2.55
CA LYS A 413 19.36 -25.71 3.90
C LYS A 413 18.79 -24.84 5.03
N SER A 414 18.74 -23.52 4.88
CA SER A 414 18.24 -22.57 5.89
C SER A 414 16.77 -22.17 5.73
N SER A 415 16.06 -22.70 4.73
CA SER A 415 14.68 -22.26 4.45
C SER A 415 13.68 -22.82 5.46
N GLU A 416 12.77 -21.96 5.95
CA GLU A 416 11.67 -22.41 6.81
C GLU A 416 10.72 -23.38 6.10
N PHE A 417 10.64 -23.27 4.78
CA PHE A 417 9.88 -24.18 3.93
C PHE A 417 10.42 -25.61 4.02
N ARG A 418 11.73 -25.82 3.90
CA ARG A 418 12.34 -27.14 4.07
C ARG A 418 12.03 -27.73 5.45
N ARG A 419 12.12 -26.92 6.51
CA ARG A 419 11.78 -27.37 7.88
C ARG A 419 10.34 -27.84 7.99
N LEU A 420 9.39 -27.14 7.36
CA LEU A 420 7.99 -27.56 7.30
C LEU A 420 7.86 -28.92 6.59
N ILE A 421 8.56 -29.13 5.48
CA ILE A 421 8.49 -30.39 4.73
C ILE A 421 9.09 -31.55 5.54
N GLU A 422 10.25 -31.34 6.17
CA GLU A 422 10.95 -32.40 6.91
C GLU A 422 10.30 -32.72 8.27
N LYS A 423 9.73 -31.73 8.97
CA LYS A 423 9.22 -31.90 10.34
C LYS A 423 7.70 -31.82 10.48
N GLY A 424 7.00 -31.38 9.44
CA GLY A 424 5.56 -31.09 9.49
C GLY A 424 5.23 -29.85 10.34
N ASP A 425 3.94 -29.66 10.61
CA ASP A 425 3.44 -28.67 11.56
C ASP A 425 2.71 -29.32 12.75
N ASN A 426 2.17 -28.51 13.65
CA ASN A 426 1.54 -29.01 14.88
C ASN A 426 0.06 -29.40 14.70
N PHE A 427 -0.47 -29.48 13.48
CA PHE A 427 -1.91 -29.69 13.26
C PHE A 427 -2.35 -31.15 13.40
N LYS A 428 -1.50 -32.12 13.02
CA LYS A 428 -1.76 -33.56 13.23
C LYS A 428 -0.66 -34.15 14.11
N ALA A 429 -1.08 -34.77 15.23
CA ALA A 429 -0.17 -35.29 16.26
C ALA A 429 0.63 -36.54 15.82
N GLU A 430 0.27 -37.19 14.72
CA GLU A 430 0.99 -38.35 14.18
C GLU A 430 1.18 -38.24 12.65
N ASN A 431 2.38 -38.55 12.16
CA ASN A 431 2.78 -38.66 10.74
C ASN A 431 2.62 -37.42 9.83
N ASN A 432 2.58 -36.21 10.39
CA ASN A 432 2.42 -34.98 9.60
C ASN A 432 3.60 -34.70 8.65
N SER A 433 4.83 -35.07 9.03
CA SER A 433 6.02 -34.93 8.16
C SER A 433 5.88 -35.71 6.84
N GLU A 434 5.41 -36.96 6.89
CA GLU A 434 5.24 -37.78 5.69
C GLU A 434 4.17 -37.23 4.74
N ILE A 435 3.11 -36.63 5.30
CA ILE A 435 2.09 -35.94 4.51
C ILE A 435 2.73 -34.75 3.77
N TYR A 436 3.50 -33.91 4.47
CA TYR A 436 4.13 -32.76 3.85
C TYR A 436 5.21 -33.13 2.83
N LYS A 437 5.96 -34.21 3.04
CA LYS A 437 6.89 -34.77 2.01
C LYS A 437 6.14 -35.20 0.75
N LYS A 438 5.00 -35.88 0.89
CA LYS A 438 4.13 -36.24 -0.25
C LYS A 438 3.57 -35.00 -0.95
N ILE A 439 3.06 -34.03 -0.20
CA ILE A 439 2.57 -32.75 -0.72
C ILE A 439 3.68 -32.07 -1.53
N TYR A 440 4.89 -31.97 -1.00
CA TYR A 440 6.03 -31.37 -1.69
C TYR A 440 6.39 -32.13 -2.97
N LYS A 441 6.55 -33.46 -2.90
CA LYS A 441 6.91 -34.29 -4.07
C LYS A 441 5.91 -34.09 -5.22
N ILE A 442 4.61 -34.12 -4.91
CA ILE A 442 3.55 -33.88 -5.90
C ILE A 442 3.57 -32.43 -6.41
N SER A 443 3.68 -31.46 -5.49
CA SER A 443 3.66 -30.03 -5.84
C SER A 443 4.84 -29.64 -6.74
N ALA A 444 6.04 -30.12 -6.44
CA ALA A 444 7.25 -29.85 -7.23
C ALA A 444 7.20 -30.51 -8.61
N PHE A 445 6.62 -31.71 -8.73
CA PHE A 445 6.42 -32.36 -10.02
C PHE A 445 5.42 -31.59 -10.90
N LEU A 446 4.28 -31.19 -10.33
CA LEU A 446 3.21 -30.47 -11.05
C LEU A 446 3.52 -28.99 -11.29
N GLU A 447 4.52 -28.43 -10.62
CA GLU A 447 4.93 -27.03 -10.78
C GLU A 447 5.20 -26.69 -12.26
N GLY A 448 4.66 -25.55 -12.68
CA GLY A 448 4.84 -25.01 -14.03
C GLY A 448 3.90 -25.58 -15.11
N MET A 449 3.14 -26.64 -14.82
CA MET A 449 2.17 -27.18 -15.79
C MET A 449 1.03 -26.19 -16.07
N PRO A 450 0.49 -26.13 -17.30
CA PRO A 450 -0.70 -25.35 -17.62
C PRO A 450 -1.92 -25.80 -16.80
N ARG A 451 -2.63 -24.85 -16.18
CA ARG A 451 -3.85 -25.10 -15.40
C ARG A 451 -5.11 -24.81 -16.21
N GLN A 452 -5.14 -23.65 -16.84
CA GLN A 452 -6.28 -23.13 -17.60
C GLN A 452 -5.78 -22.06 -18.57
N SER A 453 -6.56 -21.84 -19.63
CA SER A 453 -6.36 -20.74 -20.57
C SER A 453 -6.95 -19.43 -20.06
N SER A 454 -6.33 -18.33 -20.46
CA SER A 454 -6.81 -16.96 -20.30
C SER A 454 -6.40 -16.11 -21.50
N THR A 455 -6.98 -14.92 -21.65
CA THR A 455 -6.61 -14.00 -22.73
C THR A 455 -5.34 -13.23 -22.45
N HIS A 456 -4.46 -13.14 -23.45
CA HIS A 456 -3.29 -12.29 -23.42
C HIS A 456 -3.70 -10.84 -23.15
N ALA A 457 -3.02 -10.20 -22.21
CA ALA A 457 -3.42 -8.88 -21.72
C ALA A 457 -3.31 -7.78 -22.79
N ALA A 458 -2.60 -8.01 -23.90
CA ALA A 458 -2.33 -6.99 -24.91
C ALA A 458 -2.59 -7.40 -26.37
N GLY A 459 -2.41 -8.67 -26.71
CA GLY A 459 -2.05 -9.07 -28.06
C GLY A 459 -3.24 -9.35 -28.96
N ILE A 460 -3.28 -8.68 -30.10
CA ILE A 460 -4.27 -8.86 -31.17
C ILE A 460 -3.54 -9.25 -32.45
N VAL A 461 -4.15 -10.12 -33.22
CA VAL A 461 -3.64 -10.58 -34.50
C VAL A 461 -4.65 -10.25 -35.58
N LEU A 462 -4.15 -9.78 -36.71
CA LEU A 462 -4.93 -9.53 -37.93
C LEU A 462 -4.36 -10.39 -39.06
N SER A 463 -5.24 -10.89 -39.91
CA SER A 463 -4.87 -11.72 -41.05
C SER A 463 -5.69 -11.40 -42.30
N LYS A 464 -5.04 -11.39 -43.46
CA LYS A 464 -5.67 -11.24 -44.78
C LYS A 464 -6.54 -12.44 -45.15
N ILE A 465 -6.18 -13.64 -44.69
CA ILE A 465 -6.98 -14.86 -44.84
C ILE A 465 -7.60 -15.28 -43.50
N PRO A 466 -8.67 -16.10 -43.49
CA PRO A 466 -9.26 -16.55 -42.24
C PRO A 466 -8.23 -17.20 -41.30
N ILE A 467 -8.19 -16.75 -40.04
CA ILE A 467 -7.16 -17.15 -39.06
C ILE A 467 -7.18 -18.67 -38.83
N THR A 468 -8.36 -19.31 -38.90
CA THR A 468 -8.51 -20.77 -38.75
C THR A 468 -7.73 -21.58 -39.79
N LYS A 469 -7.40 -20.99 -40.94
CA LYS A 469 -6.55 -21.62 -41.97
C LYS A 469 -5.06 -21.57 -41.64
N LEU A 470 -4.67 -20.76 -40.65
CA LEU A 470 -3.28 -20.61 -40.22
C LEU A 470 -3.05 -21.27 -38.87
N VAL A 471 -3.96 -21.06 -37.92
CA VAL A 471 -3.87 -21.53 -36.55
C VAL A 471 -5.27 -21.82 -35.97
N PRO A 472 -5.38 -22.77 -35.03
CA PRO A 472 -6.65 -23.04 -34.37
C PRO A 472 -7.01 -21.91 -33.42
N VAL A 473 -8.30 -21.63 -33.31
CA VAL A 473 -8.85 -20.60 -32.42
C VAL A 473 -9.92 -21.20 -31.52
N HIS A 474 -10.31 -20.50 -30.45
CA HIS A 474 -11.45 -20.81 -29.60
C HIS A 474 -12.16 -19.51 -29.20
N ASN A 475 -13.30 -19.59 -28.52
CA ASN A 475 -13.97 -18.40 -28.00
C ASN A 475 -13.33 -17.97 -26.68
N SER A 476 -12.91 -16.71 -26.63
CA SER A 476 -12.56 -16.04 -25.38
C SER A 476 -13.80 -15.84 -24.49
N LYS A 477 -13.60 -15.35 -23.26
CA LYS A 477 -14.70 -15.01 -22.34
C LYS A 477 -15.66 -13.96 -22.90
N GLU A 478 -15.15 -13.02 -23.70
CA GLU A 478 -15.93 -11.97 -24.37
C GLU A 478 -16.53 -12.46 -25.71
N ASN A 479 -16.55 -13.78 -25.96
CA ASN A 479 -17.04 -14.40 -27.19
C ASN A 479 -16.30 -13.97 -28.48
N LEU A 480 -15.10 -13.41 -28.35
CA LEU A 480 -14.22 -13.08 -29.47
C LEU A 480 -13.33 -14.26 -29.85
N ASN A 481 -12.92 -14.33 -31.13
CA ASN A 481 -11.94 -15.31 -31.59
C ASN A 481 -10.62 -15.16 -30.82
N GLN A 482 -10.07 -16.29 -30.37
CA GLN A 482 -8.83 -16.36 -29.61
C GLN A 482 -7.94 -17.50 -30.09
N ILE A 483 -6.75 -17.18 -30.57
CA ILE A 483 -5.77 -18.16 -31.06
C ILE A 483 -5.36 -19.09 -29.94
N GLN A 484 -5.37 -20.41 -30.19
CA GLN A 484 -4.99 -21.45 -29.23
C GLN A 484 -3.47 -21.49 -28.96
N TYR A 485 -2.66 -20.82 -29.76
CA TYR A 485 -1.20 -20.79 -29.59
C TYR A 485 -0.76 -19.60 -28.75
N ALA A 486 0.20 -19.83 -27.85
CA ALA A 486 0.78 -18.77 -27.05
C ALA A 486 1.53 -17.74 -27.93
N ALA A 487 1.63 -16.50 -27.43
CA ALA A 487 2.20 -15.36 -28.15
C ALA A 487 3.59 -15.61 -28.75
N GLU A 488 4.44 -16.37 -28.06
CA GLU A 488 5.82 -16.69 -28.47
C GLU A 488 5.93 -17.55 -29.73
N PHE A 489 4.83 -18.15 -30.19
CA PHE A 489 4.79 -18.98 -31.40
C PHE A 489 4.05 -18.35 -32.56
N ILE A 490 3.30 -17.25 -32.35
CA ILE A 490 2.40 -16.68 -33.37
C ILE A 490 3.16 -16.30 -34.65
N GLU A 491 4.35 -15.72 -34.50
CA GLU A 491 5.22 -15.31 -35.61
C GLU A 491 5.66 -16.50 -36.48
N ASP A 492 5.86 -17.68 -35.88
CA ASP A 492 6.24 -18.91 -36.60
C ASP A 492 5.14 -19.36 -37.59
N PHE A 493 3.90 -18.87 -37.43
CA PHE A 493 2.73 -19.17 -38.29
C PHE A 493 2.30 -18.00 -39.18
N SER A 494 3.22 -17.08 -39.50
CA SER A 494 2.98 -15.94 -40.42
C SER A 494 1.93 -14.93 -39.94
N LEU A 495 1.72 -14.86 -38.62
CA LEU A 495 0.79 -13.94 -37.99
C LEU A 495 1.57 -12.84 -37.27
N LEU A 496 1.17 -11.59 -37.49
CA LEU A 496 1.76 -10.44 -36.81
C LEU A 496 0.88 -10.02 -35.65
N LYS A 497 1.49 -9.83 -34.49
CA LYS A 497 0.81 -9.32 -33.29
C LYS A 497 0.90 -7.79 -33.22
N ILE A 498 -0.17 -7.18 -32.71
CA ILE A 498 -0.26 -5.79 -32.29
C ILE A 498 -0.58 -5.82 -30.79
N ASP A 499 0.31 -5.27 -29.98
CA ASP A 499 0.13 -5.23 -28.53
C ASP A 499 -0.57 -3.92 -28.13
N LEU A 500 -1.85 -4.03 -27.74
CA LEU A 500 -2.67 -2.96 -27.18
C LEU A 500 -2.70 -3.09 -25.66
N LEU A 501 -1.93 -2.27 -24.93
CA LEU A 501 -1.81 -2.36 -23.48
C LEU A 501 -2.78 -1.42 -22.77
N GLY A 502 -3.54 -1.94 -21.81
CA GLY A 502 -4.33 -1.11 -20.90
C GLY A 502 -3.43 -0.47 -19.84
N LEU A 503 -3.33 0.85 -19.83
CA LEU A 503 -2.56 1.62 -18.86
C LEU A 503 -3.48 2.46 -17.97
N LYS A 504 -3.66 2.02 -16.72
CA LYS A 504 -4.45 2.69 -15.68
C LYS A 504 -4.12 4.18 -15.51
N ASN A 505 -2.87 4.56 -15.70
CA ASN A 505 -2.44 5.94 -15.55
C ASN A 505 -3.02 6.86 -16.64
N LEU A 506 -3.32 6.33 -17.84
CA LEU A 506 -4.05 7.08 -18.86
C LEU A 506 -5.52 7.30 -18.44
N THR A 507 -6.14 6.32 -17.80
CA THR A 507 -7.49 6.45 -17.22
C THR A 507 -7.54 7.51 -16.13
N ILE A 508 -6.56 7.49 -15.21
CA ILE A 508 -6.42 8.53 -14.19
C ILE A 508 -6.29 9.91 -14.84
N VAL A 509 -5.44 10.06 -15.85
CA VAL A 509 -5.26 11.33 -16.56
C VAL A 509 -6.53 11.76 -17.30
N ALA A 510 -7.21 10.85 -18.00
CA ALA A 510 -8.44 11.13 -18.73
C ALA A 510 -9.54 11.63 -17.76
N ASN A 511 -9.72 10.96 -16.63
CA ASN A 511 -10.71 11.34 -15.62
C ASN A 511 -10.38 12.69 -14.95
N ILE A 512 -9.09 12.97 -14.69
CA ILE A 512 -8.66 14.28 -14.18
C ILE A 512 -8.98 15.38 -15.20
N LEU A 513 -8.64 15.17 -16.48
CA LEU A 513 -8.93 16.14 -17.55
C LEU A 513 -10.43 16.37 -17.72
N ALA A 514 -11.25 15.32 -17.67
CA ALA A 514 -12.70 15.42 -17.74
C ALA A 514 -13.26 16.29 -16.59
N LYS A 515 -12.79 16.07 -15.36
CA LYS A 515 -13.20 16.87 -14.18
C LYS A 515 -12.75 18.34 -14.29
N ILE A 516 -11.52 18.57 -14.72
CA ILE A 516 -11.00 19.93 -14.96
C ILE A 516 -11.84 20.65 -16.03
N ASN A 517 -12.18 19.97 -17.12
CA ASN A 517 -12.94 20.55 -18.22
C ASN A 517 -14.42 20.77 -17.86
N SER A 518 -15.02 19.92 -17.01
CA SER A 518 -16.38 20.16 -16.49
C SER A 518 -16.49 21.43 -15.64
N ASP A 519 -15.37 21.93 -15.12
CA ASP A 519 -15.29 23.20 -14.38
C ASP A 519 -14.99 24.42 -15.27
N GLY A 520 -15.17 24.28 -16.59
CA GLY A 520 -15.05 25.39 -17.54
C GLY A 520 -13.67 25.59 -18.15
N HIS A 521 -12.67 24.77 -17.78
CA HIS A 521 -11.38 24.76 -18.47
C HIS A 521 -11.46 24.02 -19.81
N LYS A 522 -10.52 24.29 -20.73
CA LYS A 522 -10.42 23.59 -22.02
C LYS A 522 -8.98 23.10 -22.21
N ILE A 523 -8.62 22.03 -21.51
CA ILE A 523 -7.27 21.47 -21.52
C ILE A 523 -7.32 20.07 -22.10
N THR A 524 -6.39 19.77 -23.01
CA THR A 524 -6.22 18.44 -23.59
C THR A 524 -4.86 17.86 -23.20
N PHE A 525 -4.75 16.53 -23.22
CA PHE A 525 -3.50 15.84 -22.86
C PHE A 525 -2.30 16.27 -23.70
N ASN A 526 -2.50 16.52 -25.00
CA ASN A 526 -1.42 16.90 -25.92
C ASN A 526 -0.90 18.33 -25.66
N GLN A 527 -1.73 19.20 -25.10
CA GLN A 527 -1.37 20.59 -24.78
C GLN A 527 -0.69 20.74 -23.41
N LEU A 528 -0.64 19.68 -22.60
CA LEU A 528 0.01 19.75 -21.28
C LEU A 528 1.52 20.01 -21.43
N PRO A 529 2.07 21.00 -20.70
CA PRO A 529 3.46 21.40 -20.85
C PRO A 529 4.41 20.34 -20.28
N ILE A 530 5.58 20.25 -20.89
CA ILE A 530 6.69 19.34 -20.53
C ILE A 530 7.92 20.08 -20.00
N SER A 531 7.74 21.37 -19.65
CA SER A 531 8.77 22.24 -19.09
C SER A 531 8.08 23.34 -18.28
N GLU A 532 7.92 23.10 -16.98
CA GLU A 532 7.26 23.99 -16.02
C GLU A 532 8.01 23.99 -14.68
N ASN A 533 8.35 25.18 -14.18
CA ASN A 533 9.11 25.32 -12.94
C ASN A 533 8.37 24.76 -11.72
N SER A 534 7.04 24.92 -11.64
CA SER A 534 6.25 24.35 -10.53
C SER A 534 6.32 22.82 -10.50
N THR A 535 6.33 22.19 -11.67
CA THR A 535 6.43 20.73 -11.82
C THR A 535 7.82 20.24 -11.42
N ASN A 536 8.86 20.92 -11.91
CA ASN A 536 10.26 20.64 -11.55
C ASN A 536 10.50 20.74 -10.04
N ASN A 537 9.95 21.78 -9.39
CA ASN A 537 10.05 21.97 -7.95
C ASN A 537 9.31 20.87 -7.17
N LEU A 538 8.10 20.51 -7.59
CA LEU A 538 7.33 19.43 -6.97
C LEU A 538 8.10 18.10 -7.00
N LEU A 539 8.68 17.76 -8.15
CA LEU A 539 9.47 16.54 -8.32
C LEU A 539 10.78 16.58 -7.51
N SER A 540 11.48 17.72 -7.50
CA SER A 540 12.70 17.92 -6.71
C SER A 540 12.47 17.80 -5.20
N GLN A 541 11.29 18.18 -4.71
CA GLN A 541 10.85 17.95 -3.33
C GLN A 541 10.49 16.48 -3.04
N GLY A 542 10.52 15.61 -4.06
CA GLY A 542 10.15 14.20 -4.02
C GLY A 542 8.68 13.94 -3.70
N LYS A 543 7.77 14.81 -4.15
CA LYS A 543 6.31 14.63 -4.02
C LYS A 543 5.78 13.72 -5.14
N THR A 544 6.32 12.51 -5.26
CA THR A 544 6.15 11.67 -6.46
C THR A 544 5.07 10.59 -6.36
N SER A 545 4.30 10.51 -5.27
CA SER A 545 3.23 9.50 -5.16
C SER A 545 2.16 9.67 -6.25
N GLY A 546 1.71 8.55 -6.82
CA GLY A 546 0.75 8.50 -7.92
C GLY A 546 1.27 9.03 -9.26
N ILE A 547 2.57 9.31 -9.39
CA ILE A 547 3.19 9.72 -10.66
C ILE A 547 3.83 8.50 -11.31
N PHE A 548 3.40 8.17 -12.54
CA PHE A 548 3.88 7.04 -13.33
C PHE A 548 5.41 6.86 -13.26
N GLN A 549 5.89 5.65 -12.99
CA GLN A 549 7.32 5.27 -12.86
C GLN A 549 8.08 5.90 -11.67
N LEU A 550 7.55 6.91 -10.98
CA LEU A 550 8.31 7.73 -10.02
C LEU A 550 7.96 7.49 -8.53
N GLU A 551 7.12 6.50 -8.23
CA GLU A 551 6.47 6.39 -6.90
C GLU A 551 7.26 5.64 -5.82
N SER A 552 8.23 4.81 -6.21
CA SER A 552 8.93 3.93 -5.27
C SER A 552 9.85 4.75 -4.34
N PRO A 553 10.00 4.39 -3.05
CA PRO A 553 10.81 5.17 -2.11
C PRO A 553 12.25 5.42 -2.59
N GLY A 554 12.90 4.41 -3.18
CA GLY A 554 14.24 4.56 -3.73
C GLY A 554 14.30 5.47 -4.96
N MET A 555 13.27 5.42 -5.82
CA MET A 555 13.16 6.33 -6.97
C MET A 555 12.97 7.76 -6.49
N THR A 556 12.04 7.98 -5.54
CA THR A 556 11.83 9.29 -4.92
C THR A 556 13.12 9.85 -4.31
N ALA A 557 13.88 9.04 -3.57
CA ALA A 557 15.16 9.46 -2.99
C ALA A 557 16.18 9.83 -4.07
N SER A 558 16.23 9.07 -5.17
CA SER A 558 17.11 9.34 -6.30
C SER A 558 16.73 10.64 -7.01
N ILE A 559 15.44 10.92 -7.19
CA ILE A 559 14.95 12.17 -7.79
C ILE A 559 15.35 13.36 -6.92
N LYS A 560 15.16 13.27 -5.60
CA LYS A 560 15.59 14.32 -4.66
C LYS A 560 17.10 14.57 -4.74
N LYS A 561 17.89 13.51 -4.89
CA LYS A 561 19.36 13.60 -4.98
C LYS A 561 19.83 14.25 -6.28
N ILE A 562 19.21 13.90 -7.41
CA ILE A 562 19.57 14.49 -8.72
C ILE A 562 19.06 15.93 -8.83
N GLY A 563 17.88 16.23 -8.26
CA GLY A 563 17.14 17.45 -8.51
C GLY A 563 16.58 17.49 -9.94
N VAL A 564 15.35 17.94 -10.14
CA VAL A 564 14.73 18.00 -11.47
C VAL A 564 14.75 19.45 -11.96
N SER A 565 15.46 19.67 -13.07
CA SER A 565 15.54 20.96 -13.76
C SER A 565 14.90 20.92 -15.15
N SER A 566 14.83 19.73 -15.75
CA SER A 566 14.16 19.52 -17.04
C SER A 566 13.64 18.08 -17.15
N ILE A 567 12.86 17.81 -18.20
CA ILE A 567 12.42 16.44 -18.51
C ILE A 567 13.59 15.46 -18.73
N ASN A 568 14.76 15.93 -19.17
CA ASN A 568 15.94 15.08 -19.38
C ASN A 568 16.38 14.38 -18.10
N ASP A 569 16.21 15.01 -16.94
CA ASP A 569 16.52 14.39 -15.64
C ASP A 569 15.60 13.19 -15.34
N ILE A 570 14.32 13.29 -15.75
CA ILE A 570 13.36 12.21 -15.61
C ILE A 570 13.69 11.07 -16.58
N ILE A 571 14.06 11.40 -17.83
CA ILE A 571 14.48 10.42 -18.83
C ILE A 571 15.71 9.65 -18.33
N ALA A 572 16.70 10.35 -17.77
CA ALA A 572 17.89 9.76 -17.19
C ALA A 572 17.56 8.88 -15.98
N ILE A 573 16.74 9.35 -15.03
CA ILE A 573 16.48 8.59 -13.81
C ILE A 573 15.65 7.32 -14.04
N ILE A 574 14.67 7.37 -14.94
CA ILE A 574 13.91 6.17 -15.38
C ILE A 574 14.88 5.13 -15.96
N SER A 575 15.90 5.60 -16.69
CA SER A 575 16.90 4.72 -17.30
C SER A 575 17.91 4.18 -16.28
N LEU A 576 18.32 4.98 -15.29
CA LEU A 576 19.34 4.64 -14.29
C LEU A 576 18.81 3.84 -13.09
N PHE A 577 17.56 4.01 -12.69
CA PHE A 577 17.01 3.40 -11.47
C PHE A 577 16.65 1.91 -11.67
N ARG A 578 17.67 1.10 -11.98
CA ARG A 578 17.58 -0.35 -12.20
C ARG A 578 18.80 -1.05 -11.59
N PRO A 579 18.71 -2.35 -11.25
CA PRO A 579 19.86 -3.10 -10.73
C PRO A 579 21.05 -3.02 -11.70
N GLY A 580 22.21 -2.54 -11.22
CA GLY A 580 23.36 -2.21 -12.06
C GLY A 580 23.57 -0.70 -12.21
N PRO A 581 22.85 0.00 -13.12
CA PRO A 581 23.08 1.42 -13.41
C PRO A 581 22.74 2.36 -12.25
N ILE A 582 22.02 1.89 -11.22
CA ILE A 582 21.71 2.69 -10.03
C ILE A 582 22.97 3.25 -9.34
N GLN A 583 24.12 2.56 -9.49
CA GLN A 583 25.41 3.00 -8.97
C GLN A 583 25.94 4.27 -9.63
N GLN A 584 25.44 4.65 -10.82
CA GLN A 584 25.82 5.87 -11.55
C GLN A 584 25.00 7.10 -11.15
N ILE A 585 23.91 6.93 -10.41
CA ILE A 585 23.08 8.06 -9.93
C ILE A 585 23.89 9.09 -9.12
N PRO A 586 24.77 8.69 -8.18
CA PRO A 586 25.64 9.64 -7.48
C PRO A 586 26.58 10.42 -8.41
N THR A 587 27.15 9.76 -9.43
CA THR A 587 28.04 10.38 -10.42
C THR A 587 27.27 11.39 -11.26
N TYR A 588 26.11 11.00 -11.79
CA TYR A 588 25.23 11.90 -12.54
C TYR A 588 24.85 13.14 -11.72
N ALA A 589 24.41 12.95 -10.46
CA ALA A 589 24.02 14.04 -9.57
C ALA A 589 25.19 15.01 -9.30
N LYS A 590 26.39 14.48 -9.01
CA LYS A 590 27.59 15.28 -8.75
C LYS A 590 28.03 16.07 -9.99
N ASN A 591 28.05 15.43 -11.15
CA ASN A 591 28.48 16.08 -12.40
C ASN A 591 27.49 17.16 -12.81
N LYS A 592 26.19 16.91 -12.63
CA LYS A 592 25.13 17.88 -12.84
C LYS A 592 25.25 19.09 -11.93
N GLU A 593 25.39 18.87 -10.62
CA GLU A 593 25.52 19.94 -9.62
C GLU A 593 26.69 20.88 -9.93
N ARG A 594 27.82 20.30 -10.38
CA ARG A 594 29.03 21.06 -10.73
C ARG A 594 29.03 21.59 -12.15
N ASN A 595 28.08 21.16 -12.98
CA ASN A 595 28.10 21.31 -14.43
C ASN A 595 29.48 20.96 -15.05
N ASN A 596 30.11 19.89 -14.57
CA ASN A 596 31.49 19.52 -14.93
C ASN A 596 31.67 18.00 -14.92
N TRP A 597 32.33 17.47 -15.94
CA TRP A 597 32.67 16.06 -16.12
C TRP A 597 33.95 15.92 -16.96
N GLU A 598 34.56 14.73 -16.92
CA GLU A 598 35.77 14.41 -17.70
C GLU A 598 35.48 14.48 -19.21
N LYS A 599 36.24 15.32 -19.91
CA LYS A 599 36.11 15.57 -21.35
C LYS A 599 37.08 14.68 -22.12
N ILE A 600 36.62 14.10 -23.22
CA ILE A 600 37.45 13.27 -24.09
C ILE A 600 37.85 14.06 -25.34
N PHE A 601 36.88 14.36 -26.20
CA PHE A 601 37.04 15.26 -27.34
C PHE A 601 35.68 15.84 -27.77
N PRO A 602 35.62 16.98 -28.49
CA PRO A 602 34.40 17.76 -28.65
C PRO A 602 33.20 16.99 -29.22
N GLU A 603 33.38 16.14 -30.22
CA GLU A 603 32.30 15.38 -30.86
C GLU A 603 31.76 14.27 -29.94
N TYR A 604 32.63 13.60 -29.18
CA TYR A 604 32.21 12.64 -28.14
C TYR A 604 31.46 13.36 -27.01
N ASP A 605 32.01 14.48 -26.53
CA ASP A 605 31.47 15.21 -25.39
C ASP A 605 30.06 15.75 -25.66
N LYS A 606 29.76 16.13 -26.90
CA LYS A 606 28.40 16.51 -27.34
C LYS A 606 27.37 15.39 -27.19
N ILE A 607 27.77 14.12 -27.34
CA ILE A 607 26.86 12.97 -27.23
C ILE A 607 26.44 12.74 -25.76
N VAL A 608 27.38 12.92 -24.83
CA VAL A 608 27.19 12.67 -23.39
C VAL A 608 26.86 13.93 -22.58
N GLU A 609 26.79 15.10 -23.22
CA GLU A 609 26.50 16.39 -22.59
C GLU A 609 25.16 16.38 -21.85
N SER A 610 24.10 15.90 -22.51
CA SER A 610 22.76 15.79 -21.91
C SER A 610 22.68 14.83 -20.73
N THR A 611 23.73 14.04 -20.49
CA THR A 611 23.85 13.07 -19.39
C THR A 611 25.07 13.32 -18.50
N PHE A 612 25.65 14.53 -18.58
CA PHE A 612 26.78 14.97 -17.76
C PHE A 612 27.97 14.00 -17.76
N GLY A 613 28.32 13.48 -18.94
CA GLY A 613 29.45 12.57 -19.14
C GLY A 613 29.15 11.09 -18.88
N VAL A 614 27.95 10.73 -18.44
CA VAL A 614 27.58 9.34 -18.16
C VAL A 614 26.94 8.71 -19.40
N ILE A 615 27.43 7.55 -19.86
CA ILE A 615 26.75 6.77 -20.91
C ILE A 615 25.53 6.07 -20.29
N ILE A 616 24.34 6.47 -20.73
CA ILE A 616 23.06 5.93 -20.22
C ILE A 616 22.31 5.20 -21.33
N TYR A 617 22.34 5.72 -22.55
CA TYR A 617 21.46 5.30 -23.63
C TYR A 617 22.15 4.44 -24.67
N GLN A 618 21.39 3.52 -25.25
CA GLN A 618 21.80 2.72 -26.41
C GLN A 618 22.06 3.59 -27.64
N GLU A 619 21.27 4.64 -27.81
CA GLU A 619 21.43 5.61 -28.89
C GLU A 619 22.74 6.39 -28.76
N GLN A 620 23.21 6.68 -27.53
CA GLN A 620 24.53 7.28 -27.31
C GLN A 620 25.64 6.33 -27.78
N ILE A 621 25.53 5.04 -27.46
CA ILE A 621 26.50 4.03 -27.94
C ILE A 621 26.55 4.03 -29.47
N MET A 622 25.39 4.07 -30.14
CA MET A 622 25.34 4.09 -31.60
C MET A 622 25.98 5.35 -32.19
N GLN A 623 25.72 6.52 -31.59
CA GLN A 623 26.35 7.78 -32.00
C GLN A 623 27.86 7.78 -31.77
N ILE A 624 28.34 7.20 -30.65
CA ILE A 624 29.77 7.06 -30.38
C ILE A 624 30.42 6.15 -31.43
N CYS A 625 29.80 5.03 -31.82
CA CYS A 625 30.30 4.18 -32.89
C CYS A 625 30.43 4.92 -34.22
N GLN A 626 29.48 5.82 -34.53
CA GLN A 626 29.52 6.63 -35.74
C GLN A 626 30.67 7.65 -35.72
N VAL A 627 30.85 8.36 -34.61
CA VAL A 627 31.86 9.42 -34.48
C VAL A 627 33.27 8.84 -34.34
N VAL A 628 33.45 7.82 -33.49
CA VAL A 628 34.78 7.29 -33.13
C VAL A 628 35.30 6.31 -34.18
N ALA A 629 34.43 5.51 -34.80
CA ALA A 629 34.82 4.41 -35.67
C ALA A 629 34.18 4.46 -37.07
N GLY A 630 33.51 5.57 -37.43
CA GLY A 630 32.99 5.81 -38.78
C GLY A 630 31.85 4.87 -39.21
N PHE A 631 31.26 4.10 -38.29
CA PHE A 631 30.16 3.20 -38.61
C PHE A 631 28.91 3.97 -39.00
N ASN A 632 28.16 3.47 -39.99
CA ASN A 632 26.81 3.98 -40.22
C ASN A 632 25.85 3.49 -39.11
N LEU A 633 24.65 4.08 -39.02
CA LEU A 633 23.71 3.77 -37.92
C LEU A 633 23.17 2.32 -37.98
N GLU A 634 23.09 1.73 -39.17
CA GLU A 634 22.70 0.33 -39.37
C GLU A 634 23.73 -0.62 -38.75
N GLN A 635 25.02 -0.39 -39.03
CA GLN A 635 26.14 -1.12 -38.46
C GLN A 635 26.25 -0.89 -36.95
N ALA A 636 26.03 0.35 -36.49
CA ALA A 636 26.09 0.69 -35.08
C ALA A 636 25.02 -0.05 -34.25
N ASP A 637 23.80 -0.27 -34.78
CA ASP A 637 22.78 -1.08 -34.10
C ASP A 637 23.17 -2.57 -34.04
N ILE A 638 23.81 -3.12 -35.10
CA ILE A 638 24.34 -4.50 -35.07
C ILE A 638 25.38 -4.65 -33.96
N ILE A 639 26.31 -3.69 -33.85
CA ILE A 639 27.32 -3.65 -32.80
C ILE A 639 26.65 -3.61 -31.43
N ARG A 640 25.71 -2.68 -31.21
CA ARG A 640 24.95 -2.57 -29.95
C ARG A 640 24.33 -3.91 -29.54
N VAL A 641 23.73 -4.65 -30.47
CA VAL A 641 23.11 -5.96 -30.19
C VAL A 641 24.14 -6.99 -29.76
N ALA A 642 25.26 -7.07 -30.49
CA ALA A 642 26.33 -8.02 -30.21
C ALA A 642 26.90 -7.78 -28.80
N ILE A 643 27.10 -6.50 -28.45
CA ILE A 643 27.57 -6.12 -27.11
C ILE A 643 26.52 -6.46 -26.04
N SER A 644 25.23 -6.18 -26.27
CA SER A 644 24.17 -6.55 -25.32
C SER A 644 24.00 -8.07 -25.11
N LYS A 645 24.33 -8.90 -26.12
CA LYS A 645 24.19 -10.36 -26.05
C LYS A 645 25.44 -11.09 -25.53
N LYS A 646 26.56 -10.38 -25.34
CA LYS A 646 27.86 -10.96 -24.96
C LYS A 646 28.29 -12.13 -25.86
N ASP A 647 28.11 -11.98 -27.17
CA ASP A 647 28.53 -12.99 -28.15
C ASP A 647 30.05 -12.92 -28.35
N GLU A 648 30.81 -13.69 -27.54
CA GLU A 648 32.28 -13.67 -27.50
C GLU A 648 32.91 -13.76 -28.89
N THR A 649 32.37 -14.63 -29.76
CA THR A 649 32.90 -14.82 -31.13
C THR A 649 32.79 -13.60 -32.04
N LYS A 650 31.78 -12.74 -31.80
CA LYS A 650 31.58 -11.50 -32.56
C LYS A 650 32.29 -10.31 -31.92
N LEU A 651 32.46 -10.32 -30.60
CA LEU A 651 33.00 -9.18 -29.85
C LEU A 651 34.46 -8.89 -30.19
N ASP A 652 35.29 -9.91 -30.36
CA ASP A 652 36.71 -9.72 -30.70
C ASP A 652 36.87 -9.03 -32.06
N LYS A 653 36.15 -9.52 -33.07
CA LYS A 653 36.13 -8.91 -34.41
C LYS A 653 35.59 -7.49 -34.41
N ILE A 654 34.56 -7.21 -33.59
CA ILE A 654 34.00 -5.87 -33.45
C ILE A 654 35.04 -4.93 -32.81
N LYS A 655 35.74 -5.38 -31.76
CA LYS A 655 36.78 -4.60 -31.08
C LYS A 655 37.91 -4.25 -32.05
N GLU A 656 38.43 -5.23 -32.78
CA GLU A 656 39.50 -5.02 -33.77
C GLU A 656 39.08 -4.00 -34.85
N ASN A 657 37.90 -4.17 -35.43
CA ASN A 657 37.40 -3.25 -36.45
C ASN A 657 37.14 -1.84 -35.89
N PHE A 658 36.63 -1.73 -34.66
CA PHE A 658 36.40 -0.45 -33.99
C PHE A 658 37.71 0.32 -33.80
N ILE A 659 38.76 -0.35 -33.30
CA ILE A 659 40.08 0.26 -33.09
C ILE A 659 40.74 0.62 -34.43
N LYS A 660 40.71 -0.29 -35.40
CA LYS A 660 41.27 -0.07 -36.74
C LYS A 660 40.62 1.14 -37.43
N ASN A 661 39.29 1.21 -37.42
CA ASN A 661 38.57 2.31 -38.07
C ASN A 661 38.82 3.65 -37.35
N GLY A 662 38.81 3.66 -36.01
CA GLY A 662 39.11 4.89 -35.27
C GLY A 662 40.53 5.39 -35.48
N THR A 663 41.50 4.48 -35.61
CA THR A 663 42.88 4.84 -35.96
C THR A 663 42.97 5.42 -37.37
N ASN A 664 42.23 4.86 -38.33
CA ASN A 664 42.16 5.39 -39.70
C ASN A 664 41.51 6.79 -39.78
N LEU A 665 40.67 7.14 -38.81
CA LEU A 665 40.08 8.48 -38.68
C LEU A 665 40.99 9.49 -37.96
N GLY A 666 42.19 9.06 -37.55
CA GLY A 666 43.21 9.92 -36.95
C GLY A 666 43.23 9.95 -35.42
N TYR A 667 42.46 9.09 -34.74
CA TYR A 667 42.46 8.99 -33.27
C TYR A 667 43.58 8.08 -32.76
N GLU A 668 44.17 8.39 -31.60
CA GLU A 668 45.18 7.54 -30.98
C GLU A 668 44.60 6.16 -30.61
N PRO A 669 45.26 5.03 -30.95
CA PRO A 669 44.74 3.69 -30.67
C PRO A 669 44.34 3.45 -29.21
N LYS A 670 45.13 3.97 -28.26
CA LYS A 670 44.85 3.85 -26.81
C LYS A 670 43.56 4.57 -26.41
N LEU A 671 43.30 5.73 -27.00
CA LEU A 671 42.08 6.50 -26.76
C LEU A 671 40.86 5.75 -27.30
N VAL A 672 40.95 5.22 -28.51
CA VAL A 672 39.87 4.44 -29.13
C VAL A 672 39.57 3.17 -28.34
N GLU A 673 40.60 2.47 -27.88
CA GLU A 673 40.45 1.30 -27.01
C GLU A 673 39.82 1.67 -25.66
N HIS A 674 40.22 2.80 -25.06
CA HIS A 674 39.60 3.29 -23.83
C HIS A 674 38.09 3.54 -24.03
N ILE A 675 37.70 4.20 -25.11
CA ILE A 675 36.28 4.45 -25.43
C ILE A 675 35.52 3.15 -25.67
N TYR A 676 36.10 2.18 -26.38
CA TYR A 676 35.49 0.87 -26.57
C TYR A 676 35.24 0.18 -25.22
N ASN A 677 36.22 0.21 -24.32
CA ASN A 677 36.09 -0.38 -22.99
C ASN A 677 35.02 0.33 -22.14
N LEU A 678 34.83 1.63 -22.30
CA LEU A 678 33.70 2.34 -21.70
C LEU A 678 32.37 1.80 -22.24
N ILE A 679 32.21 1.71 -23.57
CA ILE A 679 31.00 1.15 -24.20
C ILE A 679 30.72 -0.26 -23.67
N TYR A 680 31.72 -1.13 -23.67
CA TYR A 680 31.61 -2.53 -23.23
C TYR A 680 31.25 -2.65 -21.75
N LYS A 681 31.76 -1.77 -20.88
CA LYS A 681 31.40 -1.75 -19.46
C LYS A 681 29.95 -1.30 -19.24
N PHE A 682 29.43 -0.41 -20.08
CA PHE A 682 28.09 0.17 -19.92
C PHE A 682 26.99 -0.54 -20.70
N SER A 683 27.33 -1.41 -21.66
CA SER A 683 26.37 -2.13 -22.49
C SER A 683 25.46 -3.08 -21.72
N ASP A 684 25.92 -3.57 -20.55
CA ASP A 684 25.10 -4.38 -19.63
C ASP A 684 23.88 -3.61 -19.11
N TYR A 685 23.92 -2.27 -19.19
CA TYR A 685 22.96 -1.39 -18.53
C TYR A 685 22.33 -0.34 -19.45
N GLY A 686 22.83 -0.19 -20.68
CA GLY A 686 22.36 0.79 -21.66
C GLY A 686 20.85 0.69 -21.92
N PHE A 687 20.14 1.81 -21.81
CA PHE A 687 18.69 1.87 -21.97
C PHE A 687 18.24 2.42 -23.32
N ASN A 688 17.06 2.03 -23.79
CA ASN A 688 16.45 2.62 -24.97
C ASN A 688 15.93 4.03 -24.64
N LYS A 689 16.55 5.06 -25.23
CA LYS A 689 16.18 6.46 -24.99
C LYS A 689 14.78 6.76 -25.51
N ALA A 690 14.40 6.23 -26.68
CA ALA A 690 13.08 6.46 -27.26
C ALA A 690 11.95 6.00 -26.32
N HIS A 691 12.14 4.84 -25.67
CA HIS A 691 11.23 4.33 -24.64
C HIS A 691 11.21 5.24 -23.39
N ALA A 692 12.40 5.63 -22.89
CA ALA A 692 12.50 6.51 -21.73
C ALA A 692 11.82 7.87 -21.94
N VAL A 693 11.99 8.48 -23.11
CA VAL A 693 11.40 9.78 -23.45
C VAL A 693 9.88 9.71 -23.44
N ALA A 694 9.30 8.67 -24.02
CA ALA A 694 7.85 8.51 -24.04
C ALA A 694 7.29 8.36 -22.62
N TYR A 695 7.87 7.48 -21.81
CA TYR A 695 7.39 7.27 -20.44
C TYR A 695 7.61 8.49 -19.54
N ALA A 696 8.75 9.17 -19.69
CA ALA A 696 9.03 10.43 -19.00
C ALA A 696 8.02 11.51 -19.38
N THR A 697 7.53 11.53 -20.62
CA THR A 697 6.51 12.48 -21.08
C THR A 697 5.19 12.28 -20.32
N LEU A 698 4.72 11.03 -20.17
CA LEU A 698 3.52 10.75 -19.37
C LEU A 698 3.75 11.10 -17.89
N ALA A 699 4.88 10.70 -17.32
CA ALA A 699 5.23 11.00 -15.92
C ALA A 699 5.26 12.51 -15.66
N TYR A 700 5.86 13.30 -16.56
CA TYR A 700 5.92 14.76 -16.45
C TYR A 700 4.54 15.39 -16.53
N LYS A 701 3.69 14.94 -17.47
CA LYS A 701 2.32 15.44 -17.61
C LYS A 701 1.47 15.13 -16.37
N MET A 702 1.62 13.94 -15.77
CA MET A 702 0.98 13.63 -14.49
C MET A 702 1.51 14.53 -13.36
N ALA A 703 2.82 14.76 -13.30
CA ALA A 703 3.43 15.65 -12.32
C ALA A 703 2.92 17.10 -12.46
N TYR A 704 2.72 17.57 -13.69
CA TYR A 704 2.13 18.87 -13.98
C TYR A 704 0.69 18.96 -13.46
N LEU A 705 -0.15 17.94 -13.75
CA LEU A 705 -1.52 17.88 -13.24
C LEU A 705 -1.54 17.89 -11.70
N LYS A 706 -0.63 17.15 -11.05
CA LYS A 706 -0.50 17.19 -9.60
C LYS A 706 -0.06 18.56 -9.08
N ALA A 707 0.83 19.26 -9.78
CA ALA A 707 1.33 20.57 -9.36
C ALA A 707 0.26 21.68 -9.49
N LYS A 708 -0.50 21.69 -10.59
CA LYS A 708 -1.48 22.75 -10.89
C LYS A 708 -2.90 22.42 -10.40
N TYR A 709 -3.27 21.14 -10.40
CA TYR A 709 -4.62 20.65 -10.10
C TYR A 709 -4.61 19.55 -9.02
N PRO A 710 -3.97 19.78 -7.85
CA PRO A 710 -3.74 18.73 -6.85
C PRO A 710 -5.02 18.11 -6.30
N ALA A 711 -6.12 18.87 -6.16
CA ALA A 711 -7.39 18.37 -5.64
C ALA A 711 -7.96 17.24 -6.52
N TYR A 712 -8.10 17.49 -7.83
CA TYR A 712 -8.58 16.49 -8.79
C TYR A 712 -7.63 15.29 -8.88
N PHE A 713 -6.32 15.55 -8.80
CA PHE A 713 -5.31 14.50 -8.82
C PHE A 713 -5.45 13.54 -7.63
N PHE A 714 -5.56 14.05 -6.40
CA PHE A 714 -5.74 13.20 -5.21
C PHE A 714 -7.09 12.51 -5.17
N VAL A 715 -8.17 13.20 -5.58
CA VAL A 715 -9.49 12.58 -5.72
C VAL A 715 -9.43 11.37 -6.64
N GLU A 716 -8.80 11.52 -7.80
CA GLU A 716 -8.73 10.43 -8.78
C GLU A 716 -7.84 9.28 -8.30
N LEU A 717 -6.69 9.60 -7.70
CA LEU A 717 -5.82 8.57 -7.11
C LEU A 717 -6.52 7.77 -6.02
N ILE A 718 -7.21 8.43 -5.09
CA ILE A 718 -7.93 7.76 -4.00
C ILE A 718 -9.04 6.87 -4.56
N SER A 719 -9.81 7.37 -5.52
CA SER A 719 -10.90 6.64 -6.17
C SER A 719 -10.40 5.36 -6.84
N ASN A 720 -9.27 5.44 -7.54
CA ASN A 720 -8.70 4.32 -8.29
C ASN A 720 -8.11 3.21 -7.42
N GLU A 721 -7.88 3.39 -6.12
CA GLU A 721 -7.34 2.31 -5.28
C GLU A 721 -8.39 1.26 -4.89
N ASN A 722 -9.68 1.44 -5.21
CA ASN A 722 -10.74 0.44 -5.05
C ASN A 722 -10.75 -0.22 -3.64
N GLY A 723 -10.55 0.56 -2.58
CA GLY A 723 -10.48 0.05 -1.20
C GLY A 723 -9.09 -0.46 -0.75
N GLY A 724 -8.03 -0.19 -1.53
CA GLY A 724 -6.63 -0.45 -1.18
C GLY A 724 -6.13 0.41 -0.02
N GLN A 725 -6.48 0.04 1.21
CA GLN A 725 -6.33 0.88 2.41
C GLN A 725 -4.94 1.46 2.65
N ALA A 726 -3.87 0.66 2.44
CA ALA A 726 -2.50 1.13 2.66
C ALA A 726 -2.12 2.30 1.74
N LYS A 727 -2.57 2.29 0.48
CA LYS A 727 -2.31 3.36 -0.48
C LYS A 727 -3.24 4.55 -0.29
N ILE A 728 -4.51 4.30 0.04
CA ILE A 728 -5.44 5.37 0.43
C ILE A 728 -4.86 6.16 1.62
N LYS A 729 -4.32 5.48 2.65
CA LYS A 729 -3.61 6.12 3.78
C LYS A 729 -2.51 7.06 3.29
N LYS A 730 -1.67 6.56 2.38
CA LYS A 730 -0.53 7.31 1.81
C LYS A 730 -1.01 8.57 1.08
N TYR A 731 -2.00 8.45 0.20
CA TYR A 731 -2.50 9.58 -0.57
C TYR A 731 -3.26 10.59 0.29
N VAL A 732 -4.01 10.13 1.29
CA VAL A 732 -4.68 10.99 2.29
C VAL A 732 -3.65 11.79 3.07
N GLY A 733 -2.58 11.15 3.56
CA GLY A 733 -1.51 11.85 4.26
C GLY A 733 -0.82 12.90 3.39
N GLU A 734 -0.60 12.61 2.12
CA GLU A 734 -0.03 13.59 1.19
C GLU A 734 -1.01 14.72 0.84
N ALA A 735 -2.30 14.43 0.63
CA ALA A 735 -3.32 15.44 0.39
C ALA A 735 -3.45 16.42 1.57
N ARG A 736 -3.37 15.94 2.82
CA ARG A 736 -3.29 16.80 4.01
C ARG A 736 -2.07 17.73 3.97
N ASN A 737 -0.91 17.22 3.56
CA ASN A 737 0.31 18.04 3.40
C ASN A 737 0.20 19.09 2.26
N PHE A 738 -0.73 18.90 1.33
CA PHE A 738 -1.09 19.89 0.31
C PHE A 738 -2.17 20.87 0.80
N GLY A 739 -2.66 20.74 2.03
CA GLY A 739 -3.62 21.65 2.66
C GLY A 739 -5.09 21.25 2.50
N PHE A 740 -5.40 20.04 2.03
CA PHE A 740 -6.79 19.57 1.92
C PHE A 740 -7.31 19.01 3.24
N LYS A 741 -8.55 19.37 3.60
CA LYS A 741 -9.28 18.69 4.68
C LYS A 741 -9.77 17.35 4.16
N ILE A 742 -9.62 16.29 4.96
CA ILE A 742 -10.06 14.95 4.58
C ILE A 742 -11.21 14.54 5.47
N HIS A 743 -12.32 14.15 4.85
CA HIS A 743 -13.48 13.63 5.55
C HIS A 743 -13.64 12.14 5.23
N ARG A 744 -13.96 11.33 6.26
CA ARG A 744 -14.36 9.93 6.09
C ARG A 744 -15.54 9.80 5.12
N PRO A 745 -15.87 8.60 4.61
CA PRO A 745 -17.04 8.46 3.75
C PRO A 745 -18.29 8.97 4.47
N ASN A 746 -19.10 9.75 3.78
CA ASN A 746 -20.32 10.36 4.31
C ASN A 746 -21.49 9.98 3.40
N ILE A 747 -22.59 9.50 3.99
CA ILE A 747 -23.73 8.97 3.22
C ILE A 747 -24.39 9.98 2.28
N ASN A 748 -24.29 11.29 2.57
CA ASN A 748 -24.91 12.36 1.80
C ASN A 748 -23.99 12.94 0.73
N PHE A 749 -22.67 12.91 0.93
CA PHE A 749 -21.70 13.54 0.03
C PHE A 749 -20.82 12.55 -0.74
N SER A 750 -20.47 11.41 -0.16
CA SER A 750 -19.59 10.43 -0.81
C SER A 750 -20.32 9.66 -1.91
N THR A 751 -19.55 9.19 -2.89
CA THR A 751 -20.02 8.31 -3.96
C THR A 751 -19.20 7.02 -3.96
N GLU A 752 -19.27 6.20 -5.02
CA GLU A 752 -18.30 5.13 -5.25
C GLU A 752 -16.86 5.66 -5.34
N ASN A 753 -16.70 6.91 -5.78
CA ASN A 753 -15.45 7.63 -5.93
C ASN A 753 -15.30 8.73 -4.86
N ALA A 754 -14.07 9.17 -4.62
CA ALA A 754 -13.80 10.34 -3.80
C ALA A 754 -14.41 11.59 -4.43
N VAL A 755 -14.82 12.55 -3.61
CA VAL A 755 -15.47 13.80 -4.05
C VAL A 755 -14.73 14.98 -3.44
N PHE A 756 -14.45 16.02 -4.22
CA PHE A 756 -13.88 17.27 -3.71
C PHE A 756 -14.96 18.36 -3.63
N ASP A 757 -15.22 18.82 -2.42
CA ASP A 757 -16.05 20.00 -2.16
C ASP A 757 -15.16 21.24 -2.15
N LYS A 758 -15.25 22.03 -3.23
CA LYS A 758 -14.50 23.27 -3.43
C LYS A 758 -14.80 24.32 -2.35
N GLY A 759 -16.06 24.44 -1.95
CA GLY A 759 -16.50 25.45 -0.98
C GLY A 759 -15.91 25.21 0.41
N LYS A 760 -15.73 23.94 0.77
CA LYS A 760 -15.15 23.54 2.07
C LYS A 760 -13.65 23.24 2.03
N ASN A 761 -13.05 23.19 0.84
CA ASN A 761 -11.70 22.66 0.60
C ASN A 761 -11.52 21.26 1.20
N THR A 762 -12.52 20.39 1.01
CA THR A 762 -12.62 19.08 1.66
C THR A 762 -12.72 17.96 0.63
N ILE A 763 -11.93 16.90 0.81
CA ILE A 763 -12.04 15.65 0.05
C ILE A 763 -12.82 14.64 0.90
N PHE A 764 -13.99 14.24 0.42
CA PHE A 764 -14.78 13.15 0.98
C PHE A 764 -14.31 11.82 0.39
N LEU A 765 -13.96 10.88 1.27
CA LEU A 765 -13.50 9.56 0.88
C LEU A 765 -14.64 8.71 0.27
N PRO A 766 -14.33 7.76 -0.64
CA PRO A 766 -15.32 6.96 -1.34
C PRO A 766 -16.05 5.96 -0.43
N LEU A 767 -17.33 5.70 -0.67
CA LEU A 767 -18.09 4.63 0.00
C LEU A 767 -17.53 3.24 -0.33
N LEU A 768 -16.88 3.07 -1.49
CA LEU A 768 -16.28 1.81 -1.92
C LEU A 768 -15.17 1.30 -0.98
N MET A 769 -14.61 2.16 -0.14
CA MET A 769 -13.62 1.75 0.84
C MET A 769 -14.20 1.03 2.07
N VAL A 770 -15.52 1.10 2.29
CA VAL A 770 -16.17 0.45 3.43
C VAL A 770 -16.16 -1.07 3.23
N LYS A 771 -15.42 -1.79 4.08
CA LYS A 771 -15.26 -3.24 3.97
C LYS A 771 -16.60 -3.95 4.08
N GLY A 772 -16.90 -4.76 3.07
CA GLY A 772 -18.11 -5.57 3.02
C GLY A 772 -19.32 -4.87 2.39
N LEU A 773 -19.13 -3.70 1.77
CA LEU A 773 -20.05 -3.12 0.79
C LEU A 773 -19.53 -3.40 -0.63
N GLY A 774 -20.41 -3.90 -1.50
CA GLY A 774 -20.13 -4.08 -2.92
C GLY A 774 -20.56 -2.88 -3.75
N THR A 775 -20.11 -2.83 -5.01
CA THR A 775 -20.46 -1.77 -5.98
C THR A 775 -21.97 -1.65 -6.18
N ILE A 776 -22.69 -2.77 -6.24
CA ILE A 776 -24.17 -2.79 -6.37
C ILE A 776 -24.83 -2.04 -5.21
N ALA A 777 -24.41 -2.34 -3.97
CA ALA A 777 -24.98 -1.69 -2.79
C ALA A 777 -24.72 -0.17 -2.80
N ILE A 778 -23.51 0.24 -3.18
CA ILE A 778 -23.17 1.67 -3.26
C ILE A 778 -23.98 2.36 -4.36
N LYS A 779 -24.13 1.71 -5.52
CA LYS A 779 -24.95 2.22 -6.61
C LYS A 779 -26.41 2.39 -6.18
N THR A 780 -26.98 1.43 -5.46
CA THR A 780 -28.36 1.55 -4.92
C THR A 780 -28.52 2.78 -4.02
N ILE A 781 -27.57 3.06 -3.12
CA ILE A 781 -27.58 4.26 -2.28
C ILE A 781 -27.53 5.53 -3.14
N ILE A 782 -26.62 5.58 -4.12
CA ILE A 782 -26.43 6.77 -4.96
C ILE A 782 -27.65 7.00 -5.86
N ASP A 783 -28.20 5.96 -6.48
CA ASP A 783 -29.36 6.06 -7.37
C ASP A 783 -30.60 6.54 -6.60
N GLU A 784 -30.80 6.05 -5.38
CA GLU A 784 -31.89 6.48 -4.52
C GLU A 784 -31.71 7.95 -4.09
N ARG A 785 -30.53 8.32 -3.59
CA ARG A 785 -30.20 9.71 -3.18
C ARG A 785 -30.30 10.69 -4.35
N SER A 786 -29.93 10.27 -5.57
CA SER A 786 -29.98 11.12 -6.76
C SER A 786 -31.42 11.39 -7.21
N LYS A 787 -32.34 10.45 -7.01
CA LYS A 787 -33.76 10.60 -7.33
C LYS A 787 -34.52 11.42 -6.27
N ASN A 788 -34.22 11.19 -4.99
CA ASN A 788 -35.03 11.69 -3.87
C ASN A 788 -34.33 12.75 -3.00
N GLY A 789 -33.14 13.21 -3.42
CA GLY A 789 -32.32 14.18 -2.69
C GLY A 789 -31.59 13.60 -1.49
N ILE A 790 -30.92 14.48 -0.73
CA ILE A 790 -30.15 14.10 0.47
C ILE A 790 -31.03 13.49 1.55
N TYR A 791 -30.45 12.59 2.33
CA TYR A 791 -31.08 12.01 3.51
C TYR A 791 -31.15 13.05 4.63
N LYS A 792 -32.35 13.31 5.13
CA LYS A 792 -32.60 14.37 6.12
C LYS A 792 -32.23 13.95 7.53
N ASN A 793 -32.50 12.69 7.89
CA ASN A 793 -32.23 12.11 9.21
C ASN A 793 -32.14 10.58 9.10
N PHE A 794 -31.84 9.91 10.22
CA PHE A 794 -31.66 8.45 10.22
C PHE A 794 -32.93 7.69 9.84
N LEU A 795 -34.11 8.11 10.28
CA LEU A 795 -35.37 7.44 9.94
C LEU A 795 -35.70 7.57 8.45
N ASP A 796 -35.49 8.74 7.86
CA ASP A 796 -35.63 9.00 6.42
C ASP A 796 -34.70 8.08 5.62
N PHE A 797 -33.43 7.95 6.04
CA PHE A 797 -32.48 7.00 5.45
C PHE A 797 -32.98 5.55 5.56
N ILE A 798 -33.42 5.09 6.73
CA ILE A 798 -33.91 3.73 6.94
C ILE A 798 -35.14 3.41 6.08
N LYS A 799 -36.13 4.31 6.03
CA LYS A 799 -37.35 4.13 5.22
C LYS A 799 -37.01 3.97 3.74
N ARG A 800 -36.16 4.85 3.21
CA ARG A 800 -35.74 4.81 1.79
C ARG A 800 -34.92 3.57 1.46
N MET A 801 -33.98 3.19 2.32
CA MET A 801 -33.19 1.97 2.15
C MET A 801 -34.05 0.71 2.18
N LYS A 802 -35.14 0.72 2.95
CA LYS A 802 -36.08 -0.40 2.99
C LYS A 802 -36.90 -0.52 1.71
N LEU A 803 -37.37 0.58 1.13
CA LEU A 803 -38.08 0.57 -0.16
C LEU A 803 -37.27 -0.04 -1.30
N VAL A 804 -35.95 0.19 -1.29
CA VAL A 804 -35.05 -0.37 -2.31
C VAL A 804 -34.49 -1.75 -1.93
N ASN A 805 -35.10 -2.41 -0.93
CA ASN A 805 -34.69 -3.73 -0.41
C ASN A 805 -33.21 -3.82 -0.04
N PHE A 806 -32.68 -2.76 0.58
CA PHE A 806 -31.28 -2.69 0.97
C PHE A 806 -30.94 -3.65 2.13
N SER A 807 -29.75 -4.24 2.10
CA SER A 807 -29.33 -5.22 3.11
C SER A 807 -29.17 -4.60 4.49
N LYS A 808 -29.85 -5.18 5.49
CA LYS A 808 -29.72 -4.79 6.91
C LYS A 808 -28.27 -4.87 7.40
N VAL A 809 -27.56 -5.95 7.06
CA VAL A 809 -26.14 -6.15 7.38
C VAL A 809 -25.24 -5.08 6.73
N ALA A 810 -25.61 -4.57 5.55
CA ALA A 810 -24.89 -3.48 4.92
C ALA A 810 -25.07 -2.14 5.66
N ILE A 811 -26.27 -1.89 6.20
CA ILE A 811 -26.54 -0.70 7.02
C ILE A 811 -25.76 -0.73 8.33
N GLU A 812 -25.70 -1.88 9.01
CA GLU A 812 -24.86 -2.04 10.21
C GLU A 812 -23.40 -1.68 9.93
N LYS A 813 -22.87 -2.12 8.79
CA LYS A 813 -21.51 -1.76 8.36
C LYS A 813 -21.37 -0.25 8.12
N LEU A 814 -22.37 0.41 7.54
CA LEU A 814 -22.38 1.87 7.34
C LEU A 814 -22.39 2.64 8.67
N ILE A 815 -23.16 2.16 9.66
CA ILE A 815 -23.19 2.70 11.02
C ILE A 815 -21.81 2.59 11.66
N PHE A 816 -21.24 1.38 11.71
CA PHE A 816 -19.94 1.16 12.37
C PHE A 816 -18.75 1.71 11.57
N ALA A 817 -18.90 1.92 10.26
CA ALA A 817 -17.94 2.69 9.46
C ALA A 817 -18.07 4.21 9.67
N ASN A 818 -18.98 4.65 10.54
CA ASN A 818 -19.21 6.04 10.91
C ASN A 818 -19.63 6.94 9.72
N THR A 819 -20.24 6.35 8.70
CA THR A 819 -20.64 7.06 7.47
C THR A 819 -21.93 7.86 7.62
N LEU A 820 -22.70 7.54 8.65
CA LEU A 820 -23.99 8.13 9.02
C LEU A 820 -23.86 9.17 10.14
N SER A 821 -22.64 9.68 10.39
CA SER A 821 -22.34 10.53 11.55
C SER A 821 -23.14 11.83 11.61
N ASP A 822 -23.69 12.28 10.49
CA ASP A 822 -24.56 13.46 10.42
C ASP A 822 -25.90 13.23 11.15
N PHE A 823 -26.28 11.97 11.40
CA PHE A 823 -27.54 11.62 12.04
C PHE A 823 -27.39 11.22 13.52
N GLY A 824 -26.16 10.97 14.00
CA GLY A 824 -25.88 10.54 15.37
C GLY A 824 -24.56 9.79 15.51
N ASN A 825 -24.13 9.54 16.76
CA ASN A 825 -22.96 8.69 17.02
C ASN A 825 -23.27 7.20 16.77
N GLN A 826 -22.24 6.37 16.60
CA GLN A 826 -22.42 4.96 16.23
C GLN A 826 -23.27 4.20 17.25
N GLU A 827 -23.11 4.49 18.54
CA GLU A 827 -23.82 3.83 19.63
C GLU A 827 -25.32 4.13 19.59
N THR A 828 -25.67 5.40 19.41
CA THR A 828 -27.06 5.87 19.28
C THR A 828 -27.70 5.25 18.05
N LEU A 829 -27.03 5.29 16.90
CA LEU A 829 -27.58 4.73 15.67
C LEU A 829 -27.74 3.21 15.76
N ALA A 830 -26.75 2.49 16.29
CA ALA A 830 -26.80 1.03 16.42
C ALA A 830 -27.88 0.58 17.42
N HIS A 831 -28.01 1.28 18.56
CA HIS A 831 -29.02 0.99 19.58
C HIS A 831 -30.43 1.13 19.04
N ASN A 832 -30.70 2.19 18.28
CA ASN A 832 -32.02 2.49 17.76
C ASN A 832 -32.32 1.80 16.41
N PHE A 833 -31.33 1.18 15.75
CA PHE A 833 -31.47 0.65 14.39
C PHE A 833 -32.57 -0.42 14.26
N GLU A 834 -32.61 -1.38 15.19
CA GLU A 834 -33.58 -2.49 15.14
C GLU A 834 -35.03 -1.97 15.21
N LEU A 835 -35.27 -1.06 16.16
CA LEU A 835 -36.57 -0.43 16.39
C LEU A 835 -37.03 0.33 15.14
N LEU A 836 -36.16 1.17 14.58
CA LEU A 836 -36.48 1.99 13.41
C LEU A 836 -36.68 1.15 12.15
N TRP A 837 -35.92 0.06 12.00
CA TRP A 837 -36.10 -0.87 10.89
C TRP A 837 -37.47 -1.52 10.93
N ASN A 838 -37.92 -1.95 12.11
CA ASN A 838 -39.24 -2.57 12.30
C ASN A 838 -40.37 -1.55 12.14
N HIS A 839 -40.21 -0.34 12.69
CA HIS A 839 -41.15 0.76 12.49
C HIS A 839 -41.31 1.11 11.00
N ALA A 840 -40.21 1.15 10.24
CA ALA A 840 -40.27 1.37 8.80
C ALA A 840 -41.00 0.25 8.06
N SER A 841 -40.97 -1.02 8.53
CA SER A 841 -41.84 -2.07 7.94
C SER A 841 -43.32 -1.71 8.08
N PHE A 842 -43.71 -1.22 9.24
CA PHE A 842 -45.10 -0.98 9.58
C PHE A 842 -45.66 0.23 8.84
N VAL A 843 -44.90 1.33 8.79
CA VAL A 843 -45.33 2.61 8.19
C VAL A 843 -45.27 2.62 6.66
N LEU A 844 -44.48 1.72 6.05
CA LEU A 844 -44.39 1.64 4.60
C LEU A 844 -45.40 0.68 3.99
N ASN A 845 -46.06 -0.19 4.76
CA ASN A 845 -47.05 -1.11 4.20
C ASN A 845 -48.35 -0.38 3.86
N ASP A 846 -48.78 -0.48 2.59
CA ASP A 846 -50.14 -0.15 2.19
C ASP A 846 -51.14 -1.23 2.65
N LYS A 847 -52.43 -1.02 2.35
CA LYS A 847 -53.51 -1.94 2.74
C LYS A 847 -53.39 -3.34 2.11
N ASP A 848 -52.63 -3.47 1.03
CA ASP A 848 -52.40 -4.70 0.29
C ASP A 848 -51.05 -5.36 0.65
N GLY A 849 -50.29 -4.77 1.58
CA GLY A 849 -49.00 -5.28 2.05
C GLY A 849 -47.80 -4.90 1.19
N ASN A 850 -47.96 -3.98 0.23
CA ASN A 850 -46.85 -3.46 -0.57
C ASN A 850 -46.17 -2.28 0.12
N LEU A 851 -44.86 -2.12 -0.09
CA LEU A 851 -44.09 -1.01 0.47
C LEU A 851 -44.26 0.26 -0.37
N VAL A 852 -44.92 1.30 0.16
CA VAL A 852 -45.21 2.58 -0.50
C VAL A 852 -44.79 3.76 0.39
N LEU A 853 -44.20 4.81 -0.20
CA LEU A 853 -43.95 6.08 0.47
C LEU A 853 -45.08 7.07 0.13
N THR A 854 -45.93 7.45 1.10
CA THR A 854 -46.96 8.48 0.94
C THR A 854 -46.62 9.75 1.73
N THR A 855 -47.24 10.89 1.41
CA THR A 855 -47.05 12.16 2.13
C THR A 855 -47.43 12.07 3.61
N ASP A 856 -48.36 11.19 3.96
CA ASP A 856 -48.81 10.95 5.34
C ASP A 856 -47.74 10.23 6.20
N ASN A 857 -46.73 9.60 5.57
CA ASN A 857 -45.69 8.84 6.28
C ASN A 857 -44.57 9.72 6.87
N PHE A 858 -44.66 11.06 6.73
CA PHE A 858 -43.70 12.04 7.27
C PHE A 858 -44.17 12.71 8.58
N GLY A 859 -45.38 12.44 9.06
CA GLY A 859 -46.05 13.20 10.11
C GLY A 859 -45.77 12.82 11.58
N LEU A 860 -44.61 12.26 11.93
CA LEU A 860 -44.23 12.02 13.33
C LEU A 860 -42.88 12.65 13.64
N ASP A 861 -42.92 13.70 14.44
CA ASP A 861 -41.77 14.47 14.92
C ASP A 861 -40.78 13.63 15.75
N LEU A 862 -39.51 14.02 15.61
CA LEU A 862 -38.28 13.30 15.94
C LEU A 862 -37.83 13.46 17.40
N GLU A 863 -38.49 12.81 18.37
CA GLU A 863 -38.00 12.79 19.76
C GLU A 863 -37.51 11.42 20.28
N PHE A 864 -37.47 10.37 19.46
CA PHE A 864 -37.32 8.98 19.94
C PHE A 864 -35.93 8.33 19.84
N LEU A 865 -34.89 9.00 19.34
CA LEU A 865 -33.55 8.40 19.37
C LEU A 865 -32.99 8.46 20.79
N GLU A 866 -32.99 7.34 21.49
CA GLU A 866 -32.30 7.24 22.78
C GLU A 866 -30.81 7.52 22.55
N LYS A 867 -30.33 8.63 23.11
CA LYS A 867 -28.94 9.09 22.93
C LYS A 867 -28.02 8.25 23.82
N ILE A 868 -27.24 7.39 23.17
CA ILE A 868 -26.21 6.62 23.86
C ILE A 868 -24.90 7.44 23.87
N PRO A 869 -24.19 7.53 25.01
CA PRO A 869 -22.91 8.23 25.09
C PRO A 869 -21.88 7.69 24.08
N TYR A 870 -21.10 8.61 23.51
CA TYR A 870 -20.04 8.30 22.56
C TYR A 870 -18.91 7.49 23.22
N ASN A 871 -18.53 6.34 22.64
CA ASN A 871 -17.38 5.55 23.06
C ASN A 871 -16.22 5.69 22.06
N GLN A 872 -15.23 6.49 22.42
CA GLN A 872 -14.10 6.81 21.54
C GLN A 872 -13.27 5.58 21.14
N GLU A 873 -12.98 4.68 22.07
CA GLU A 873 -12.15 3.50 21.82
C GLU A 873 -12.85 2.54 20.86
N LYS A 874 -14.12 2.23 21.13
CA LYS A 874 -14.94 1.35 20.28
C LYS A 874 -15.15 1.93 18.89
N ASN A 875 -15.38 3.24 18.78
CA ASN A 875 -15.56 3.90 17.49
C ASN A 875 -14.27 3.92 16.67
N TYR A 876 -13.11 4.12 17.30
CA TYR A 876 -11.82 3.97 16.64
C TYR A 876 -11.61 2.54 16.13
N GLU A 877 -11.85 1.52 16.97
CA GLU A 877 -11.73 0.11 16.58
C GLU A 877 -12.65 -0.24 15.40
N ASN A 878 -13.88 0.25 15.42
CA ASN A 878 -14.84 0.07 14.34
C ASN A 878 -14.37 0.73 13.03
N GLU A 879 -13.89 1.97 13.08
CA GLU A 879 -13.34 2.63 11.88
C GLU A 879 -12.13 1.87 11.33
N VAL A 880 -11.19 1.42 12.17
CA VAL A 880 -10.08 0.57 11.70
C VAL A 880 -10.58 -0.75 11.10
N LYS A 881 -11.59 -1.36 11.71
CA LYS A 881 -12.19 -2.61 11.22
C LYS A 881 -12.82 -2.43 9.85
N TYR A 882 -13.71 -1.44 9.68
CA TYR A 882 -14.54 -1.27 8.50
C TYR A 882 -13.96 -0.33 7.43
N LEU A 883 -13.18 0.69 7.82
CA LEU A 883 -12.49 1.60 6.90
C LEU A 883 -11.00 1.28 6.75
N GLY A 884 -10.42 0.39 7.57
CA GLY A 884 -9.00 0.05 7.51
C GLY A 884 -8.08 1.00 8.30
N MET A 885 -8.55 2.20 8.63
CA MET A 885 -7.92 3.14 9.56
C MET A 885 -8.97 4.16 10.04
N SER A 886 -8.65 4.93 11.09
CA SER A 886 -9.46 6.10 11.45
C SER A 886 -8.98 7.34 10.68
N PHE A 887 -9.94 8.14 10.23
CA PHE A 887 -9.69 9.38 9.49
C PHE A 887 -10.11 10.63 10.27
N VAL A 888 -10.46 10.48 11.56
CA VAL A 888 -10.82 11.60 12.43
C VAL A 888 -9.55 12.39 12.76
N ASP A 889 -9.48 13.62 12.24
CA ASP A 889 -8.54 14.62 12.75
C ASP A 889 -9.10 15.15 14.07
N ASP A 890 -8.89 14.42 15.17
CA ASP A 890 -8.67 14.98 16.52
C ASP A 890 -8.56 13.90 17.63
N GLN A 891 -7.71 14.24 18.61
CA GLN A 891 -7.52 13.65 19.96
C GLN A 891 -6.51 12.51 20.18
N ASN A 892 -6.36 11.50 19.32
CA ASN A 892 -5.30 10.48 19.57
C ASN A 892 -3.89 10.98 19.21
N ASN A 893 -3.78 12.04 18.40
CA ASN A 893 -2.49 12.68 18.07
C ASN A 893 -1.88 13.51 19.22
N TYR A 894 -2.61 13.76 20.31
CA TYR A 894 -2.02 14.52 21.44
C TYR A 894 -0.91 13.76 22.17
N LEU A 895 -0.89 12.42 22.10
CA LEU A 895 0.19 11.61 22.68
C LEU A 895 1.48 11.62 21.83
N PHE A 896 1.37 11.87 20.52
CA PHE A 896 2.47 11.68 19.56
C PHE A 896 3.05 12.96 18.97
N THR A 897 2.39 14.10 19.13
CA THR A 897 2.76 15.38 18.46
C THR A 897 4.11 15.97 18.89
N ASN A 898 4.67 15.56 20.03
CA ASN A 898 5.95 16.06 20.54
C ASN A 898 7.04 14.99 20.75
N GLN A 899 6.83 13.74 20.31
CA GLN A 899 7.85 12.69 20.44
C GLN A 899 8.53 12.33 19.13
N ILE A 900 9.79 11.90 19.22
CA ILE A 900 10.57 11.41 18.08
C ILE A 900 9.95 10.10 17.58
N ARG A 901 9.61 10.00 16.28
CA ARG A 901 9.00 8.79 15.71
C ARG A 901 10.04 7.68 15.52
N LEU A 902 9.60 6.43 15.43
CA LEU A 902 10.48 5.27 15.25
C LEU A 902 11.35 5.37 13.97
N LYS A 903 10.83 5.99 12.91
CA LYS A 903 11.58 6.24 11.66
C LYS A 903 12.69 7.27 11.80
N ASP A 904 12.59 8.16 12.78
CA ASP A 904 13.49 9.30 12.98
C ASP A 904 14.59 9.00 14.03
N LEU A 905 14.60 7.78 14.58
CA LEU A 905 15.61 7.35 15.54
C LEU A 905 16.98 7.24 14.89
N ARG A 906 17.98 7.85 15.52
CA ARG A 906 19.39 7.73 15.12
C ARG A 906 20.10 6.64 15.90
N ILE A 907 20.89 5.85 15.19
CA ILE A 907 21.73 4.77 15.72
C ILE A 907 22.65 5.30 16.84
N GLY A 908 22.82 4.52 17.90
CA GLY A 908 23.68 4.81 19.04
C GLY A 908 23.01 5.61 20.16
N ASN A 909 21.73 5.99 20.01
CA ASN A 909 21.02 6.81 20.97
C ASN A 909 19.91 6.05 21.70
N GLU A 910 19.56 6.55 22.88
CA GLU A 910 18.47 6.08 23.72
C GLU A 910 17.32 7.09 23.67
N TYR A 911 16.11 6.58 23.51
CA TYR A 911 14.91 7.40 23.38
C TYR A 911 13.85 6.91 24.35
N ARG A 912 13.18 7.85 25.00
CA ARG A 912 11.97 7.58 25.78
C ARG A 912 10.78 7.84 24.87
N LEU A 913 10.06 6.78 24.55
CA LEU A 913 8.99 6.79 23.54
C LEU A 913 7.72 6.18 24.13
N ILE A 914 6.59 6.79 23.81
CA ILE A 914 5.27 6.23 24.03
C ILE A 914 4.95 5.37 22.82
N LEU A 915 4.84 4.04 23.01
CA LEU A 915 4.57 3.10 21.93
C LEU A 915 3.38 2.20 22.30
N GLU A 916 2.64 1.77 21.30
CA GLU A 916 1.60 0.74 21.46
C GLU A 916 2.25 -0.63 21.61
N LEU A 917 1.90 -1.37 22.67
CA LEU A 917 2.31 -2.76 22.84
C LEU A 917 1.42 -3.66 21.98
N LYS A 918 1.84 -4.01 20.75
CA LYS A 918 1.05 -4.87 19.87
C LYS A 918 0.94 -6.30 20.38
N ASN A 919 2.04 -6.86 20.85
CA ASN A 919 2.09 -8.26 21.29
C ASN A 919 3.35 -8.57 22.13
N VAL A 920 3.28 -9.63 22.94
CA VAL A 920 4.44 -10.21 23.64
C VAL A 920 4.42 -11.72 23.44
N ILE A 921 5.43 -12.26 22.76
CA ILE A 921 5.52 -13.70 22.42
C ILE A 921 6.60 -14.36 23.27
N ARG A 922 6.23 -15.40 24.03
CA ARG A 922 7.18 -16.23 24.79
C ARG A 922 7.90 -17.20 23.85
N LEU A 923 9.22 -17.24 23.92
CA LEU A 923 10.10 -18.10 23.12
C LEU A 923 11.01 -18.92 24.04
N ARG A 924 11.12 -20.23 23.78
CA ARG A 924 12.05 -21.14 24.49
C ARG A 924 13.18 -21.59 23.56
N LYS A 925 14.42 -21.49 24.03
CA LYS A 925 15.59 -22.05 23.33
C LYS A 925 16.63 -22.53 24.35
N ALA A 926 17.02 -23.80 24.29
CA ALA A 926 18.13 -24.40 25.05
C ALA A 926 18.21 -23.93 26.53
N ASN A 927 17.22 -24.31 27.35
CA ASN A 927 17.13 -24.01 28.79
C ASN A 927 17.06 -22.53 29.20
N SER A 928 16.81 -21.60 28.26
CA SER A 928 16.58 -20.19 28.59
C SER A 928 15.32 -19.63 27.91
N GLU A 929 14.59 -18.79 28.66
CA GLU A 929 13.36 -18.13 28.20
C GLU A 929 13.64 -16.70 27.73
N PHE A 930 13.04 -16.34 26.60
CA PHE A 930 13.10 -15.01 26.02
C PHE A 930 11.71 -14.57 25.59
N PHE A 931 11.50 -13.27 25.51
CA PHE A 931 10.25 -12.64 25.11
C PHE A 931 10.49 -11.75 23.91
N MET A 932 9.66 -11.90 22.88
CA MET A 932 9.63 -10.99 21.73
C MET A 932 8.52 -9.97 21.97
N VAL A 933 8.90 -8.73 22.25
CA VAL A 933 8.01 -7.60 22.46
C VAL A 933 7.84 -6.86 21.14
N ILE A 934 6.60 -6.71 20.69
CA ILE A 934 6.25 -6.00 19.46
C ILE A 934 5.68 -4.65 19.85
N LEU A 935 6.36 -3.57 19.46
CA LEU A 935 5.99 -2.19 19.75
C LEU A 935 5.74 -1.43 18.45
N ALA A 936 4.77 -0.53 18.45
CA ALA A 936 4.45 0.27 17.27
C ALA A 936 4.23 1.75 17.61
N ASP A 937 4.56 2.61 16.66
CA ASP A 937 3.97 3.96 16.54
C ASP A 937 2.91 3.96 15.42
N ASP A 938 2.40 5.14 15.06
CA ASP A 938 1.32 5.32 14.06
C ASP A 938 1.68 4.85 12.63
N GLU A 939 2.98 4.63 12.37
CA GLU A 939 3.54 4.36 11.05
C GLU A 939 4.35 3.06 10.96
N ASN A 940 5.10 2.68 12.01
CA ASN A 940 6.09 1.62 11.99
C ASN A 940 6.01 0.70 13.22
N GLU A 941 6.44 -0.54 13.02
CA GLU A 941 6.52 -1.58 14.06
C GLU A 941 7.98 -2.01 14.25
N ILE A 942 8.40 -2.17 15.51
CA ILE A 942 9.69 -2.75 15.88
C ILE A 942 9.50 -4.00 16.74
N LYS A 943 10.41 -4.96 16.57
CA LYS A 943 10.43 -6.22 17.33
C LYS A 943 11.69 -6.27 18.19
N ILE A 944 11.52 -6.45 19.49
CA ILE A 944 12.60 -6.43 20.47
C ILE A 944 12.63 -7.76 21.22
N PHE A 945 13.82 -8.36 21.32
CA PHE A 945 14.03 -9.57 22.12
C PHE A 945 14.57 -9.18 23.50
N THR A 946 13.89 -9.62 24.57
CA THR A 946 14.27 -9.36 25.97
C THR A 946 14.20 -10.63 26.80
N LYS A 947 14.96 -10.68 27.90
CA LYS A 947 14.86 -11.74 28.93
C LYS A 947 13.92 -11.36 30.09
N ASN A 948 13.44 -10.12 30.13
CA ASN A 948 12.60 -9.64 31.23
C ASN A 948 11.16 -10.18 31.06
N PRO A 949 10.63 -10.98 32.01
CA PRO A 949 9.27 -11.50 31.95
C PRO A 949 8.19 -10.47 32.26
N ASP A 950 8.52 -9.31 32.85
CA ASP A 950 7.55 -8.27 33.27
C ASP A 950 6.66 -7.79 32.11
N TYR A 951 7.15 -7.86 30.87
CA TYR A 951 6.40 -7.46 29.69
C TYR A 951 5.17 -8.35 29.42
N LEU A 952 5.14 -9.60 29.92
CA LEU A 952 3.95 -10.46 29.86
C LEU A 952 2.81 -9.99 30.76
N LEU A 953 3.10 -9.16 31.77
CA LEU A 953 2.11 -8.62 32.70
C LEU A 953 1.37 -7.41 32.10
N LEU A 954 1.81 -6.93 30.94
CA LEU A 954 1.19 -5.79 30.25
C LEU A 954 0.04 -6.24 29.35
N GLU A 955 -1.02 -5.44 29.34
CA GLU A 955 -2.13 -5.61 28.41
C GLU A 955 -1.71 -5.16 26.99
N THR A 956 -1.91 -6.02 26.00
CA THR A 956 -1.67 -5.72 24.57
C THR A 956 -2.67 -4.68 24.03
N LYS A 957 -2.29 -3.98 22.96
CA LYS A 957 -2.99 -2.85 22.33
C LYS A 957 -3.12 -1.60 23.20
N LYS A 958 -2.44 -1.56 24.35
CA LYS A 958 -2.32 -0.36 25.17
C LYS A 958 -1.00 0.36 24.93
N HIS A 959 -1.01 1.66 25.17
CA HIS A 959 0.17 2.50 25.09
C HIS A 959 0.92 2.47 26.42
N TYR A 960 2.24 2.37 26.35
CA TYR A 960 3.13 2.45 27.50
C TYR A 960 4.34 3.31 27.16
N GLU A 961 4.98 3.86 28.19
CA GLU A 961 6.28 4.51 28.03
C GLU A 961 7.39 3.45 28.05
N PHE A 962 8.21 3.44 26.99
CA PHE A 962 9.35 2.56 26.82
C PHE A 962 10.65 3.36 26.65
N ILE A 963 11.75 2.81 27.18
CA ILE A 963 13.09 3.31 26.89
C ILE A 963 13.71 2.40 25.84
N VAL A 964 13.82 2.91 24.61
CA VAL A 964 14.30 2.17 23.44
C VAL A 964 15.70 2.64 23.07
N PHE A 965 16.65 1.72 23.06
CA PHE A 965 18.01 1.95 22.57
C PHE A 965 18.17 1.39 21.16
N PHE A 966 18.50 2.26 20.20
CA PHE A 966 18.70 1.87 18.79
C PHE A 966 20.18 1.57 18.52
N SER A 967 20.56 0.29 18.53
CA SER A 967 21.98 -0.10 18.51
C SER A 967 22.62 -0.11 17.12
N LYS A 968 21.92 -0.70 16.13
CA LYS A 968 22.35 -0.92 14.73
C LYS A 968 21.08 -1.11 13.87
N PRO A 969 21.11 -0.92 12.54
CA PRO A 969 19.92 -1.05 11.69
C PRO A 969 19.14 -2.35 11.97
N GLY A 970 17.86 -2.22 12.34
CA GLY A 970 16.98 -3.34 12.68
C GLY A 970 17.19 -3.98 14.07
N LYS A 971 18.11 -3.48 14.92
CA LYS A 971 18.36 -3.98 16.28
C LYS A 971 18.06 -2.94 17.35
N PHE A 972 16.98 -3.17 18.08
CA PHE A 972 16.51 -2.32 19.18
C PHE A 972 16.55 -3.10 20.51
N TYR A 973 16.77 -2.40 21.62
CA TYR A 973 16.78 -2.95 22.97
C TYR A 973 15.89 -2.12 23.89
N LEU A 974 15.20 -2.79 24.83
CA LEU A 974 14.45 -2.12 25.89
C LEU A 974 15.31 -2.03 27.16
N LYS A 975 15.28 -0.86 27.82
CA LYS A 975 15.90 -0.67 29.13
C LYS A 975 14.82 -0.40 30.19
N GLY A 976 14.98 -1.02 31.37
CA GLY A 976 14.06 -0.88 32.50
C GLY A 976 12.75 -1.65 32.36
N SER A 977 11.83 -1.40 33.31
CA SER A 977 10.48 -1.98 33.33
C SER A 977 9.45 -0.98 32.76
N PRO A 978 8.42 -1.47 32.05
CA PRO A 978 7.39 -0.65 31.42
C PRO A 978 6.50 0.05 32.45
N LYS A 979 6.13 1.32 32.19
CA LYS A 979 5.24 2.11 33.06
C LYS A 979 3.84 2.25 32.44
N LYS A 980 2.79 1.91 33.20
CA LYS A 980 1.38 2.00 32.78
C LYS A 980 0.96 3.48 32.63
N LEU A 981 0.36 3.83 31.50
CA LEU A 981 -0.32 5.12 31.30
C LEU A 981 -1.65 5.07 32.08
N LEU A 982 -1.69 5.70 33.26
CA LEU A 982 -2.93 5.94 33.99
C LEU A 982 -3.78 6.95 33.20
N THR A 983 -5.08 6.68 33.02
CA THR A 983 -6.09 7.67 32.62
C THR A 983 -5.86 8.93 33.47
N MET A 984 -5.58 10.07 32.82
CA MET A 984 -5.19 11.28 33.54
C MET A 984 -6.36 11.75 34.40
N ALA A 985 -6.24 11.56 35.72
CA ALA A 985 -7.03 12.29 36.69
C ALA A 985 -6.91 13.79 36.44
N ARG A 986 -8.02 14.54 36.54
CA ARG A 986 -8.00 16.00 36.42
C ARG A 986 -7.03 16.59 37.43
N LYS A 987 -6.16 17.51 36.98
CA LYS A 987 -5.16 18.19 37.82
C LYS A 987 -5.65 19.56 38.20
N ILE A 988 -5.86 19.78 39.49
CA ILE A 988 -6.32 21.06 40.03
C ILE A 988 -5.22 21.70 40.84
N LEU A 989 -4.85 22.94 40.51
CA LEU A 989 -3.80 23.70 41.18
C LEU A 989 -4.42 24.73 42.13
N LEU A 990 -4.20 24.58 43.43
CA LEU A 990 -4.55 25.54 44.47
C LEU A 990 -3.30 26.34 44.88
N ILE A 991 -3.36 27.66 44.87
CA ILE A 991 -2.23 28.54 45.14
C ILE A 991 -2.54 29.39 46.37
N ASP A 992 -1.61 29.40 47.32
CA ASP A 992 -1.60 30.35 48.42
C ASP A 992 -1.13 31.72 47.90
N GLY A 993 -2.11 32.57 47.57
CA GLY A 993 -1.92 33.88 46.99
C GLY A 993 -1.28 34.86 47.97
N THR A 994 -1.60 34.77 49.26
CA THR A 994 -0.98 35.61 50.30
C THR A 994 0.50 35.31 50.38
N TRP A 995 0.86 34.05 50.62
CA TRP A 995 2.26 33.65 50.73
C TRP A 995 3.04 33.98 49.46
N LEU A 996 2.48 33.69 48.28
CA LEU A 996 3.17 33.96 47.02
C LEU A 996 3.39 35.47 46.80
N THR A 997 2.46 36.31 47.24
CA THR A 997 2.60 37.78 47.20
C THR A 997 3.73 38.25 48.11
N PHE A 998 3.75 37.80 49.37
CA PHE A 998 4.83 38.09 50.32
C PHE A 998 6.20 37.62 49.81
N LYS A 999 6.27 36.39 49.31
CA LYS A 999 7.49 35.82 48.73
C LYS A 999 7.98 36.61 47.51
N SER A 1000 7.06 37.07 46.66
CA SER A 1000 7.42 37.85 45.47
C SER A 1000 7.98 39.22 45.84
N PHE A 1001 7.45 39.84 46.89
CA PHE A 1001 7.92 41.12 47.40
C PHE A 1001 9.28 41.03 48.13
N PHE A 1002 9.45 40.07 49.03
CA PHE A 1002 10.71 39.95 49.78
C PHE A 1002 11.82 39.19 49.00
N GLY A 1003 11.45 38.36 48.02
CA GLY A 1003 12.40 37.65 47.16
C GLY A 1003 13.02 38.51 46.05
N GLY A 1004 12.37 39.61 45.65
CA GLY A 1004 12.86 40.55 44.64
C GLY A 1004 13.87 41.59 45.17
N PHE A 1005 14.12 41.61 46.48
CA PHE A 1005 14.86 42.67 47.17
C PHE A 1005 16.35 42.79 46.77
N HIS A 1006 16.89 41.85 45.99
CA HIS A 1006 18.32 41.76 45.65
C HIS A 1006 18.67 41.96 44.16
N GLY A 1007 17.72 42.25 43.25
CA GLY A 1007 18.00 42.12 41.81
C GLY A 1007 17.54 43.20 40.83
N ASN A 1008 16.42 43.90 41.03
CA ASN A 1008 16.00 45.07 40.23
C ASN A 1008 14.66 45.58 40.77
N ARG A 1009 14.61 46.81 41.28
CA ARG A 1009 13.36 47.45 41.72
C ARG A 1009 12.60 47.91 40.48
N LEU A 1010 11.70 47.08 39.93
CA LEU A 1010 10.75 47.54 38.91
C LEU A 1010 9.83 48.57 39.56
N ILE A 1011 9.92 49.80 39.07
CA ILE A 1011 9.16 50.96 39.48
C ILE A 1011 8.58 51.54 38.19
N ASN A 1012 7.28 51.80 38.16
CA ASN A 1012 6.65 52.42 36.99
C ASN A 1012 6.98 53.93 36.91
N SER A 1013 6.62 54.57 35.81
CA SER A 1013 6.76 56.02 35.60
C SER A 1013 6.09 56.90 36.67
N LYS A 1014 5.18 56.37 37.49
CA LYS A 1014 4.54 57.05 38.63
C LYS A 1014 5.30 56.89 39.95
N GLY A 1015 6.43 56.18 39.98
CA GLY A 1015 7.21 55.93 41.19
C GLY A 1015 6.69 54.78 42.05
N GLU A 1016 5.71 54.00 41.56
CA GLU A 1016 5.11 52.90 42.28
C GLU A 1016 5.88 51.60 42.03
N MET A 1017 6.11 50.81 43.08
CA MET A 1017 6.79 49.52 42.96
C MET A 1017 5.86 48.48 42.32
N THR A 1018 6.31 47.81 41.25
CA THR A 1018 5.52 46.79 40.51
C THR A 1018 6.21 45.42 40.41
N PHE A 1019 7.42 45.29 40.96
CA PHE A 1019 8.23 44.08 40.84
C PHE A 1019 7.59 42.83 41.49
N ALA A 1020 6.82 42.98 42.58
CA ALA A 1020 6.16 41.84 43.23
C ALA A 1020 5.03 41.30 42.35
N VAL A 1021 4.30 42.17 41.65
CA VAL A 1021 3.29 41.78 40.65
C VAL A 1021 3.96 40.99 39.51
N HIS A 1022 5.09 41.49 39.00
CA HIS A 1022 5.86 40.80 37.96
C HIS A 1022 6.34 39.39 38.39
N ILE A 1023 6.94 39.28 39.58
CA ILE A 1023 7.49 38.01 40.10
C ILE A 1023 6.37 37.02 40.43
N PHE A 1024 5.23 37.50 40.95
CA PHE A 1024 4.04 36.69 41.21
C PHE A 1024 3.56 36.00 39.93
N PHE A 1025 3.25 36.77 38.90
CA PHE A 1025 2.74 36.20 37.64
C PHE A 1025 3.80 35.37 36.90
N SER A 1026 5.08 35.74 36.98
CA SER A 1026 6.16 34.91 36.45
C SER A 1026 6.21 33.52 37.11
N SER A 1027 5.96 33.46 38.42
CA SER A 1027 5.89 32.19 39.16
C SER A 1027 4.65 31.37 38.78
N VAL A 1028 3.50 32.04 38.61
CA VAL A 1028 2.25 31.42 38.14
C VAL A 1028 2.42 30.85 36.72
N PHE A 1029 2.97 31.60 35.77
CA PHE A 1029 3.17 31.13 34.40
C PHE A 1029 4.13 29.94 34.34
N LYS A 1030 5.16 29.94 35.18
CA LYS A 1030 6.07 28.81 35.30
C LYS A 1030 5.35 27.56 35.82
N LEU A 1031 4.46 27.71 36.82
CA LEU A 1031 3.62 26.63 37.32
C LEU A 1031 2.66 26.10 36.26
N LEU A 1032 1.95 26.98 35.55
CA LEU A 1032 1.02 26.60 34.49
C LEU A 1032 1.73 25.84 33.36
N LYS A 1033 2.89 26.35 32.91
CA LYS A 1033 3.71 25.71 31.86
C LYS A 1033 4.23 24.33 32.29
N LEU A 1034 4.60 24.18 33.56
CA LEU A 1034 5.25 22.97 34.09
C LEU A 1034 4.26 21.89 34.54
N LEU A 1035 3.16 22.28 35.17
CA LEU A 1035 2.16 21.36 35.73
C LEU A 1035 1.01 21.08 34.78
N ARG A 1036 0.72 22.01 33.85
CA ARG A 1036 -0.44 21.98 32.93
C ARG A 1036 -1.73 21.57 33.64
N PRO A 1037 -2.15 22.31 34.69
CA PRO A 1037 -3.39 22.00 35.39
C PRO A 1037 -4.61 22.29 34.51
N ASP A 1038 -5.70 21.56 34.76
CA ASP A 1038 -7.00 21.76 34.13
C ASP A 1038 -7.74 22.95 34.75
N ASN A 1039 -7.55 23.18 36.06
CA ASN A 1039 -8.17 24.26 36.81
C ASN A 1039 -7.15 24.88 37.79
N VAL A 1040 -7.21 26.21 37.99
CA VAL A 1040 -6.33 26.94 38.92
C VAL A 1040 -7.14 27.86 39.83
N TYR A 1041 -6.77 27.89 41.10
CA TYR A 1041 -7.43 28.68 42.13
C TYR A 1041 -6.43 29.41 43.04
N PHE A 1042 -6.74 30.64 43.46
CA PHE A 1042 -5.92 31.42 44.38
C PHE A 1042 -6.66 31.77 45.68
N ALA A 1043 -6.06 31.47 46.84
CA ALA A 1043 -6.60 31.85 48.15
C ALA A 1043 -5.79 33.02 48.76
N PHE A 1044 -6.48 34.04 49.26
CA PHE A 1044 -5.88 35.20 49.91
C PHE A 1044 -6.44 35.42 51.32
N ASP A 1045 -5.61 35.97 52.19
CA ASP A 1045 -5.97 36.45 53.53
C ASP A 1045 -6.69 37.78 53.39
N PHE A 1046 -7.79 37.94 54.13
CA PHE A 1046 -8.55 39.19 54.14
C PHE A 1046 -7.78 40.35 54.81
N GLY A 1047 -6.89 40.05 55.76
CA GLY A 1047 -6.06 41.06 56.45
C GLY A 1047 -6.67 41.65 57.74
N ALA A 1048 -7.85 41.18 58.16
CA ALA A 1048 -8.45 41.49 59.46
C ALA A 1048 -8.08 40.42 60.52
N LYS A 1049 -8.35 40.73 61.81
CA LYS A 1049 -8.19 39.75 62.89
C LYS A 1049 -9.21 38.61 62.71
N THR A 1050 -8.72 37.41 62.42
CA THR A 1050 -9.53 36.19 62.30
C THR A 1050 -9.96 35.65 63.68
N PRO A 1051 -10.94 34.73 63.76
CA PRO A 1051 -11.33 34.07 65.01
C PRO A 1051 -10.16 33.43 65.77
N ARG A 1052 -9.10 32.98 65.08
CA ARG A 1052 -7.87 32.48 65.72
C ARG A 1052 -7.18 33.53 66.60
N HIS A 1053 -7.24 34.82 66.24
CA HIS A 1053 -6.70 35.92 67.05
C HIS A 1053 -7.53 36.19 68.32
N GLN A 1054 -8.81 35.81 68.32
CA GLN A 1054 -9.66 35.87 69.50
C GLN A 1054 -9.41 34.67 70.42
N MET A 1055 -9.18 33.47 69.85
CA MET A 1055 -8.89 32.24 70.58
C MET A 1055 -7.50 32.25 71.25
N TYR A 1056 -6.49 32.86 70.60
CA TYR A 1056 -5.15 33.01 71.16
C TYR A 1056 -4.60 34.43 70.88
N PRO A 1057 -4.66 35.37 71.83
CA PRO A 1057 -4.26 36.77 71.61
C PRO A 1057 -2.78 36.97 71.25
N ASP A 1058 -1.93 36.01 71.61
CA ASP A 1058 -0.50 36.01 71.29
C ASP A 1058 -0.20 35.39 69.90
N TYR A 1059 -1.22 34.93 69.17
CA TYR A 1059 -1.09 34.37 67.82
C TYR A 1059 -0.44 35.37 66.86
N LYS A 1060 0.61 34.93 66.16
CA LYS A 1060 1.42 35.76 65.23
C LYS A 1060 1.99 37.06 65.86
N LYS A 1061 1.98 37.19 67.19
CA LYS A 1061 2.52 38.34 67.93
C LYS A 1061 4.03 38.38 67.77
N GLY A 1062 4.53 39.44 67.12
CA GLY A 1062 5.95 39.58 66.74
C GLY A 1062 6.23 39.44 65.23
N ARG A 1063 5.23 39.13 64.39
CA ARG A 1063 5.37 39.27 62.93
C ARG A 1063 5.50 40.75 62.56
N ILE A 1064 6.47 41.06 61.69
CA ILE A 1064 6.72 42.42 61.21
C ILE A 1064 5.51 42.88 60.38
N LYS A 1065 5.00 44.09 60.66
CA LYS A 1065 3.90 44.67 59.88
C LYS A 1065 4.37 44.84 58.43
N PRO A 1066 3.61 44.36 57.43
CA PRO A 1066 4.02 44.49 56.04
C PRO A 1066 4.10 45.97 55.63
N PRO A 1067 5.05 46.37 54.77
CA PRO A 1067 5.17 47.74 54.29
C PRO A 1067 3.97 48.12 53.39
N ASP A 1068 3.58 49.40 53.40
CA ASP A 1068 2.41 49.90 52.65
C ASP A 1068 2.48 49.59 51.14
N SER A 1069 3.67 49.58 50.57
CA SER A 1069 3.94 49.21 49.17
C SER A 1069 3.60 47.76 48.81
N LEU A 1070 3.47 46.86 49.80
CA LEU A 1070 3.02 45.48 49.58
C LEU A 1070 1.50 45.43 49.39
N PHE A 1071 0.75 46.23 50.16
CA PHE A 1071 -0.71 46.28 50.09
C PHE A 1071 -1.17 46.74 48.70
N PHE A 1072 -0.56 47.82 48.19
CA PHE A 1072 -0.81 48.28 46.81
C PHE A 1072 -0.61 47.17 45.78
N GLN A 1073 0.53 46.46 45.81
CA GLN A 1073 0.82 45.40 44.84
C GLN A 1073 -0.09 44.17 44.99
N LYS A 1074 -0.54 43.85 46.21
CA LYS A 1074 -1.52 42.80 46.46
C LYS A 1074 -2.86 43.12 45.79
N ASP A 1075 -3.31 44.37 45.87
CA ASP A 1075 -4.56 44.80 45.23
C ASP A 1075 -4.44 44.76 43.71
N GLN A 1076 -3.31 45.18 43.15
CA GLN A 1076 -3.04 45.05 41.71
C GLN A 1076 -3.03 43.59 41.25
N ILE A 1077 -2.46 42.66 42.02
CA ILE A 1077 -2.48 41.22 41.71
C ILE A 1077 -3.91 40.70 41.61
N LYS A 1078 -4.75 41.00 42.60
CA LYS A 1078 -6.17 40.58 42.60
C LYS A 1078 -6.94 41.17 41.43
N LYS A 1079 -6.72 42.46 41.12
CA LYS A 1079 -7.33 43.14 39.98
C LYS A 1079 -6.98 42.44 38.66
N ILE A 1080 -5.71 42.09 38.46
CA ILE A 1080 -5.24 41.35 37.29
C ILE A 1080 -5.85 39.94 37.24
N LEU A 1081 -5.90 39.21 38.36
CA LEU A 1081 -6.51 37.88 38.43
C LEU A 1081 -7.98 37.91 37.99
N SER A 1082 -8.77 38.85 38.51
CA SER A 1082 -10.18 39.02 38.12
C SER A 1082 -10.35 39.33 36.64
N LEU A 1083 -9.57 40.28 36.11
CA LEU A 1083 -9.68 40.69 34.70
C LEU A 1083 -9.17 39.64 33.72
N ALA A 1084 -8.24 38.80 34.14
CA ALA A 1084 -7.74 37.65 33.39
C ALA A 1084 -8.60 36.39 33.59
N ASN A 1085 -9.71 36.48 34.34
CA ASN A 1085 -10.65 35.38 34.59
C ASN A 1085 -10.04 34.18 35.36
N PHE A 1086 -9.08 34.45 36.26
CA PHE A 1086 -8.62 33.46 37.25
C PHE A 1086 -9.55 33.45 38.47
N LEU A 1087 -9.86 32.26 38.97
CA LEU A 1087 -10.65 32.10 40.20
C LEU A 1087 -9.80 32.42 41.44
N TRP A 1088 -10.31 33.30 42.30
CA TRP A 1088 -9.70 33.61 43.59
C TRP A 1088 -10.73 34.03 44.64
N SER A 1089 -10.38 33.90 45.93
CA SER A 1089 -11.20 34.42 47.03
C SER A 1089 -10.37 34.88 48.22
N GLU A 1090 -11.01 35.68 49.06
CA GLU A 1090 -10.62 35.96 50.45
C GLU A 1090 -11.87 36.01 51.33
N HIS A 1091 -11.72 35.76 52.62
CA HIS A 1091 -12.84 35.76 53.55
C HIS A 1091 -12.42 36.32 54.91
N GLN A 1092 -13.27 37.14 55.55
CA GLN A 1092 -12.94 37.81 56.81
C GLN A 1092 -12.65 36.83 57.98
N ASP A 1093 -13.39 35.71 58.01
CA ASP A 1093 -13.32 34.71 59.08
C ASP A 1093 -12.33 33.55 58.82
N PHE A 1094 -11.74 33.44 57.63
CA PHE A 1094 -10.87 32.31 57.24
C PHE A 1094 -9.54 32.83 56.66
N GLU A 1095 -8.44 32.17 57.02
CA GLU A 1095 -7.13 32.43 56.42
C GLU A 1095 -6.98 31.65 55.08
N ALA A 1096 -5.97 31.99 54.27
CA ALA A 1096 -5.78 31.38 52.95
C ALA A 1096 -5.59 29.84 53.02
N ASP A 1097 -4.96 29.35 54.07
CA ASP A 1097 -4.78 27.93 54.37
C ASP A 1097 -6.11 27.21 54.67
N ASP A 1098 -7.01 27.85 55.41
CA ASP A 1098 -8.38 27.38 55.68
C ASP A 1098 -9.23 27.33 54.39
N LEU A 1099 -9.09 28.35 53.53
CA LEU A 1099 -9.75 28.35 52.22
C LEU A 1099 -9.26 27.19 51.35
N ILE A 1100 -7.94 26.94 51.30
CA ILE A 1100 -7.36 25.80 50.55
C ILE A 1100 -7.85 24.46 51.11
N ALA A 1101 -7.92 24.29 52.43
CA ALA A 1101 -8.46 23.09 53.06
C ALA A 1101 -9.93 22.85 52.70
N SER A 1102 -10.74 23.91 52.71
CA SER A 1102 -12.15 23.88 52.34
C SER A 1102 -12.35 23.52 50.86
N LEU A 1103 -11.52 24.08 49.96
CA LEU A 1103 -11.53 23.78 48.53
C LEU A 1103 -11.14 22.34 48.23
N LYS A 1104 -10.08 21.84 48.88
CA LYS A 1104 -9.68 20.44 48.78
C LYS A 1104 -10.86 19.51 49.07
N LYS A 1105 -11.56 19.76 50.19
CA LYS A 1105 -12.74 18.96 50.59
C LYS A 1105 -13.88 19.07 49.58
N LYS A 1106 -14.16 20.28 49.07
CA LYS A 1106 -15.18 20.51 48.02
C LYS A 1106 -14.85 19.77 46.73
N ILE A 1107 -13.58 19.79 46.30
CA ILE A 1107 -13.08 19.05 45.12
C ILE A 1107 -13.24 17.56 45.34
N GLN A 1108 -12.69 17.01 46.42
CA GLN A 1108 -12.73 15.56 46.69
C GLN A 1108 -14.16 15.02 46.82
N LYS A 1109 -15.11 15.86 47.28
CA LYS A 1109 -16.54 15.49 47.32
C LYS A 1109 -17.19 15.46 45.94
N LYS A 1110 -16.80 16.36 45.02
CA LYS A 1110 -17.37 16.42 43.67
C LYS A 1110 -16.65 15.51 42.66
N ASP A 1111 -15.34 15.32 42.80
CA ASP A 1111 -14.49 14.47 41.98
C ASP A 1111 -13.42 13.82 42.89
N ASN A 1112 -13.69 12.58 43.29
CA ASN A 1112 -12.81 11.83 44.19
C ASN A 1112 -11.53 11.34 43.50
N GLU A 1113 -11.47 11.38 42.17
CA GLU A 1113 -10.32 10.91 41.41
C GLU A 1113 -9.33 12.04 41.07
N ALA A 1114 -9.75 13.31 41.16
CA ALA A 1114 -8.93 14.49 40.89
C ALA A 1114 -7.60 14.51 41.67
N GLU A 1115 -6.52 14.87 40.98
CA GLU A 1115 -5.22 15.15 41.58
C GLU A 1115 -5.15 16.63 41.98
N ILE A 1116 -4.95 16.90 43.27
CA ILE A 1116 -4.88 18.26 43.83
C ILE A 1116 -3.42 18.61 44.08
N LEU A 1117 -2.97 19.71 43.49
CA LEU A 1117 -1.63 20.27 43.65
C LEU A 1117 -1.77 21.58 44.42
N ILE A 1118 -1.15 21.70 45.58
CA ILE A 1118 -1.16 22.92 46.41
C ILE A 1118 0.20 23.60 46.28
N PHE A 1119 0.26 24.89 45.97
CA PHE A 1119 1.50 25.66 45.94
C PHE A 1119 1.58 26.61 47.13
N SER A 1120 2.35 26.22 48.15
CA SER A 1120 2.70 27.05 49.31
C SER A 1120 3.93 26.48 50.01
N ALA A 1121 4.74 27.34 50.65
CA ALA A 1121 5.75 26.90 51.60
C ALA A 1121 5.26 26.98 53.06
N ASP A 1122 4.00 27.33 53.27
CA ASP A 1122 3.39 27.22 54.58
C ASP A 1122 3.35 25.75 55.03
N GLN A 1123 3.90 25.49 56.22
CA GLN A 1123 3.97 24.14 56.77
C GLN A 1123 2.62 23.66 57.28
N ASP A 1124 1.64 24.54 57.51
CA ASP A 1124 0.29 24.12 57.91
C ASP A 1124 -0.41 23.33 56.82
N LEU A 1125 -0.20 23.69 55.55
CA LEU A 1125 -0.79 22.99 54.40
C LEU A 1125 -0.23 21.57 54.20
N LEU A 1126 0.89 21.23 54.84
CA LEU A 1126 1.42 19.86 54.84
C LEU A 1126 0.46 18.85 55.49
N GLN A 1127 -0.44 19.31 56.38
CA GLN A 1127 -1.48 18.45 56.98
C GLN A 1127 -2.50 17.95 55.94
N LEU A 1128 -2.52 18.55 54.74
CA LEU A 1128 -3.43 18.19 53.66
C LEU A 1128 -2.85 17.14 52.69
N VAL A 1129 -1.59 16.72 52.83
CA VAL A 1129 -0.98 15.72 51.95
C VAL A 1129 -1.64 14.35 52.13
N ASP A 1130 -2.11 13.77 51.03
CA ASP A 1130 -2.67 12.42 50.96
C ASP A 1130 -2.38 11.79 49.58
N LYS A 1131 -2.99 10.63 49.27
CA LYS A 1131 -2.77 9.89 48.02
C LYS A 1131 -3.07 10.73 46.75
N LYS A 1132 -3.96 11.73 46.85
CA LYS A 1132 -4.43 12.55 45.72
C LYS A 1132 -4.01 14.01 45.85
N THR A 1133 -3.51 14.43 47.01
CA THR A 1133 -3.14 15.82 47.31
C THR A 1133 -1.65 15.95 47.55
N LYS A 1134 -0.99 16.80 46.77
CA LYS A 1134 0.45 17.04 46.84
C LYS A 1134 0.74 18.51 47.14
N VAL A 1135 1.74 18.79 47.98
CA VAL A 1135 2.10 20.16 48.36
C VAL A 1135 3.46 20.53 47.79
N ILE A 1136 3.50 21.56 46.94
CA ILE A 1136 4.67 22.10 46.28
C ILE A 1136 5.20 23.29 47.07
N THR A 1137 6.41 23.19 47.62
CA THR A 1137 7.00 24.22 48.48
C THR A 1137 8.01 25.11 47.75
N LYS A 1138 8.63 24.61 46.67
CA LYS A 1138 9.67 25.37 45.94
C LYS A 1138 9.77 24.95 44.47
N ILE A 1139 10.18 25.91 43.63
CA ILE A 1139 10.49 25.70 42.21
C ILE A 1139 11.86 26.33 41.94
N LYS A 1140 12.84 25.55 41.46
CA LYS A 1140 14.19 26.04 41.11
C LYS A 1140 14.67 25.32 39.84
N ASN A 1141 15.11 26.04 38.81
CA ASN A 1141 15.65 25.49 37.55
C ASN A 1141 14.83 24.33 36.93
N ASN A 1142 13.51 24.47 36.87
CA ASN A 1142 12.55 23.45 36.39
C ASN A 1142 12.41 22.20 37.27
N PHE A 1143 13.09 22.14 38.41
CA PHE A 1143 12.81 21.17 39.47
C PHE A 1143 11.78 21.73 40.45
N ILE A 1144 10.80 20.89 40.79
CA ILE A 1144 9.78 21.16 41.79
C ILE A 1144 10.11 20.33 43.03
N ASN A 1145 10.15 20.97 44.20
CA ASN A 1145 10.09 20.24 45.46
C ASN A 1145 8.62 20.00 45.80
N ILE A 1146 8.19 18.74 45.68
CA ILE A 1146 6.81 18.31 45.87
C ILE A 1146 6.76 17.29 47.01
N ASN A 1147 5.91 17.56 48.00
CA ASN A 1147 5.64 16.66 49.11
C ASN A 1147 4.44 15.78 48.69
N THR A 1148 4.69 14.49 48.55
CA THR A 1148 3.70 13.45 48.29
C THR A 1148 3.64 12.52 49.48
N GLN A 1149 2.58 11.72 49.61
CA GLN A 1149 2.47 10.77 50.71
C GLN A 1149 3.69 9.82 50.79
N GLU A 1150 4.28 9.46 49.65
CA GLU A 1150 5.42 8.54 49.56
C GLU A 1150 6.73 9.16 50.07
N ASN A 1151 7.03 10.42 49.73
CA ASN A 1151 8.30 11.06 50.08
C ASN A 1151 8.25 11.90 51.37
N PHE A 1152 7.06 12.05 51.95
CA PHE A 1152 6.86 12.90 53.13
C PHE A 1152 7.67 12.40 54.32
N TYR A 1153 7.62 11.10 54.60
CA TYR A 1153 8.32 10.52 55.75
C TYR A 1153 9.83 10.67 55.62
N GLU A 1154 10.39 10.50 54.42
CA GLU A 1154 11.82 10.72 54.15
C GLU A 1154 12.23 12.18 54.36
N SER A 1155 11.33 13.11 54.05
CA SER A 1155 11.60 14.55 54.12
C SER A 1155 11.48 15.14 55.53
N TYR A 1156 10.58 14.61 56.37
CA TYR A 1156 10.26 15.19 57.69
C TYR A 1156 10.41 14.22 58.88
N GLY A 1157 10.53 12.90 58.65
CA GLY A 1157 10.67 11.88 59.69
C GLY A 1157 9.36 11.44 60.36
N PHE A 1158 8.21 11.92 59.88
CA PHE A 1158 6.87 11.56 60.35
C PHE A 1158 5.88 11.59 59.18
N SER A 1159 4.67 11.08 59.37
CA SER A 1159 3.63 10.99 58.32
C SER A 1159 2.74 12.24 58.26
N PRO A 1160 2.06 12.54 57.12
CA PRO A 1160 1.21 13.73 56.98
C PRO A 1160 0.15 13.90 58.08
N SER A 1161 -0.43 12.81 58.58
CA SER A 1161 -1.43 12.84 59.65
C SER A 1161 -0.88 13.29 61.01
N GLN A 1162 0.45 13.31 61.18
CA GLN A 1162 1.14 13.68 62.42
C GLN A 1162 1.63 15.14 62.43
N VAL A 1163 1.40 15.92 61.36
CA VAL A 1163 1.85 17.32 61.25
C VAL A 1163 1.37 18.17 62.43
N ILE A 1164 0.10 18.03 62.80
CA ILE A 1164 -0.50 18.77 63.93
C ILE A 1164 0.18 18.37 65.24
N ASP A 1165 0.27 17.08 65.52
CA ASP A 1165 0.89 16.59 66.76
C ASP A 1165 2.38 17.00 66.84
N PHE A 1166 3.09 17.03 65.71
CA PHE A 1166 4.47 17.49 65.62
C PHE A 1166 4.59 18.98 65.96
N LYS A 1167 3.76 19.85 65.37
CA LYS A 1167 3.79 21.30 65.65
C LYS A 1167 3.45 21.59 67.12
N VAL A 1168 2.51 20.86 67.71
CA VAL A 1168 2.15 20.98 69.14
C VAL A 1168 3.32 20.62 70.06
N LEU A 1169 4.04 19.53 69.75
CA LEU A 1169 5.16 19.06 70.58
C LEU A 1169 6.43 19.90 70.37
N ALA A 1170 6.79 20.17 69.11
CA ALA A 1170 8.04 20.81 68.74
C ALA A 1170 7.98 22.35 68.72
N GLY A 1171 6.79 22.94 68.88
CA GLY A 1171 6.53 24.37 68.79
C GLY A 1171 6.53 24.91 67.34
N ASP A 1172 5.89 26.06 67.16
CA ASP A 1172 5.85 26.81 65.90
C ASP A 1172 6.12 28.30 66.15
N VAL A 1173 7.31 28.75 65.76
CA VAL A 1173 7.76 30.14 65.94
C VAL A 1173 6.91 31.10 65.11
N SER A 1174 6.40 30.67 63.95
CA SER A 1174 5.64 31.55 63.04
C SER A 1174 4.27 31.93 63.62
N ASP A 1175 3.67 31.04 64.40
CA ASP A 1175 2.37 31.21 65.05
C ASP A 1175 2.49 31.57 66.54
N ASN A 1176 3.72 31.80 67.02
CA ASN A 1176 4.07 32.07 68.40
C ASN A 1176 3.69 30.94 69.38
N ILE A 1177 3.74 29.69 68.90
CA ILE A 1177 3.55 28.48 69.70
C ILE A 1177 4.91 28.08 70.27
N LYS A 1178 5.09 28.26 71.59
CA LYS A 1178 6.37 28.02 72.26
C LYS A 1178 6.71 26.53 72.30
N VAL A 1179 7.99 26.22 72.04
CA VAL A 1179 8.56 24.89 72.23
C VAL A 1179 8.44 24.46 73.70
N ILE A 1180 8.09 23.20 73.96
CA ILE A 1180 8.16 22.65 75.32
C ILE A 1180 9.64 22.55 75.73
N GLU A 1181 9.99 23.11 76.88
CA GLU A 1181 11.36 23.17 77.35
C GLU A 1181 11.95 21.75 77.53
N GLY A 1182 13.07 21.48 76.86
CA GLY A 1182 13.69 20.15 76.81
C GLY A 1182 13.14 19.20 75.74
N LEU A 1183 12.11 19.58 74.98
CA LEU A 1183 11.52 18.77 73.89
C LEU A 1183 11.76 19.45 72.53
N GLY A 1184 12.93 19.20 71.94
CA GLY A 1184 13.27 19.69 70.60
C GLY A 1184 12.67 18.85 69.47
N LYS A 1185 12.76 19.34 68.22
CA LYS A 1185 12.24 18.68 67.00
C LYS A 1185 12.60 17.19 66.89
N LYS A 1186 13.85 16.81 67.18
CA LYS A 1186 14.32 15.41 67.14
C LYS A 1186 13.62 14.51 68.17
N THR A 1187 13.33 15.04 69.35
CA THR A 1187 12.65 14.30 70.42
C THR A 1187 11.16 14.13 70.10
N ALA A 1188 10.51 15.16 69.56
CA ALA A 1188 9.12 15.08 69.08
C ALA A 1188 8.95 14.00 68.00
N ILE A 1189 9.86 13.94 67.01
CA ILE A 1189 9.84 12.91 65.96
C ILE A 1189 9.93 11.51 66.55
N LYS A 1190 10.88 11.25 67.46
CA LYS A 1190 11.03 9.94 68.12
C LYS A 1190 9.79 9.52 68.90
N LEU A 1191 9.14 10.46 69.59
CA LEU A 1191 7.91 10.19 70.32
C LEU A 1191 6.75 9.86 69.36
N LEU A 1192 6.61 10.59 68.25
CA LEU A 1192 5.58 10.32 67.25
C LEU A 1192 5.84 9.04 66.46
N GLU A 1193 7.09 8.66 66.24
CA GLU A 1193 7.45 7.39 65.61
C GLU A 1193 7.01 6.20 66.48
N LYS A 1194 7.29 6.28 67.79
CA LYS A 1194 6.99 5.24 68.79
C LYS A 1194 5.50 5.15 69.15
N TYR A 1195 4.85 6.28 69.40
CA TYR A 1195 3.48 6.33 69.94
C TYR A 1195 2.41 6.76 68.92
N LYS A 1196 2.81 7.11 67.69
CA LYS A 1196 1.94 7.48 66.54
C LYS A 1196 1.20 8.81 66.64
N ASN A 1197 0.67 9.23 67.79
CA ASN A 1197 -0.03 10.52 67.92
C ASN A 1197 0.08 11.08 69.34
N LEU A 1198 -0.34 12.34 69.54
CA LEU A 1198 -0.28 12.99 70.86
C LEU A 1198 -1.13 12.27 71.92
N ASP A 1199 -2.29 11.73 71.55
CA ASP A 1199 -3.21 11.10 72.51
C ASP A 1199 -2.58 9.84 73.11
N ASN A 1200 -1.92 9.03 72.28
CA ASN A 1200 -1.17 7.87 72.71
C ASN A 1200 0.06 8.22 73.55
N ILE A 1201 0.70 9.36 73.30
CA ILE A 1201 1.81 9.87 74.13
C ILE A 1201 1.29 10.21 75.52
N LEU A 1202 0.14 10.89 75.60
CA LEU A 1202 -0.50 11.25 76.88
C LEU A 1202 -0.97 10.01 77.66
N LEU A 1203 -1.45 8.97 76.97
CA LEU A 1203 -1.85 7.70 77.58
C LEU A 1203 -0.67 6.84 78.07
N ASN A 1204 0.57 7.11 77.64
CA ASN A 1204 1.75 6.31 77.96
C ASN A 1204 2.89 7.15 78.57
N LEU A 1205 2.54 8.21 79.33
CA LEU A 1205 3.52 9.10 79.96
C LEU A 1205 4.44 8.36 80.95
N ASP A 1206 3.93 7.31 81.60
CA ASP A 1206 4.65 6.40 82.50
C ASP A 1206 5.82 5.66 81.82
N LYS A 1207 5.76 5.50 80.49
CA LYS A 1207 6.75 4.78 79.67
C LYS A 1207 7.72 5.71 78.93
N ILE A 1208 7.66 7.02 79.20
CA ILE A 1208 8.52 8.05 78.62
C ILE A 1208 9.54 8.50 79.68
N ASN A 1209 10.70 9.01 79.25
CA ASN A 1209 11.70 9.57 80.16
C ASN A 1209 11.04 10.57 81.15
N GLN A 1210 11.26 10.36 82.45
CA GLN A 1210 10.54 11.02 83.53
C GLN A 1210 10.61 12.56 83.46
N LYS A 1211 11.75 13.13 83.01
CA LYS A 1211 11.91 14.59 82.85
C LYS A 1211 11.04 15.15 81.73
N ILE A 1212 10.93 14.44 80.61
CA ILE A 1212 10.11 14.81 79.46
C ILE A 1212 8.63 14.55 79.75
N ALA A 1213 8.31 13.41 80.38
CA ALA A 1213 6.95 13.05 80.76
C ALA A 1213 6.33 14.09 81.71
N ASN A 1214 7.09 14.57 82.70
CA ASN A 1214 6.63 15.62 83.62
C ASN A 1214 6.34 16.95 82.91
N GLN A 1215 7.19 17.35 81.94
CA GLN A 1215 6.99 18.58 81.15
C GLN A 1215 5.76 18.49 80.23
N ILE A 1216 5.51 17.34 79.59
CA ILE A 1216 4.32 17.09 78.79
C ILE A 1216 3.07 17.10 79.70
N ASN A 1217 3.14 16.41 80.84
CA ASN A 1217 2.01 16.27 81.77
C ASN A 1217 1.56 17.62 82.34
N GLN A 1218 2.51 18.48 82.74
CA GLN A 1218 2.22 19.83 83.25
C GLN A 1218 1.55 20.74 82.21
N LYS A 1219 1.75 20.47 80.91
CA LYS A 1219 1.19 21.26 79.80
C LYS A 1219 0.08 20.55 79.04
N THR A 1220 -0.44 19.41 79.50
CA THR A 1220 -1.45 18.60 78.79
C THR A 1220 -2.64 19.42 78.29
N LYS A 1221 -3.24 20.27 79.15
CA LYS A 1221 -4.36 21.15 78.75
C LYS A 1221 -3.98 22.12 77.62
N GLN A 1222 -2.76 22.66 77.67
CA GLN A 1222 -2.22 23.57 76.66
C GLN A 1222 -1.94 22.85 75.34
N LEU A 1223 -1.43 21.61 75.38
CA LEU A 1223 -1.16 20.81 74.18
C LEU A 1223 -2.45 20.39 73.46
N LEU A 1224 -3.47 19.98 74.20
CA LEU A 1224 -4.78 19.66 73.63
C LEU A 1224 -5.47 20.90 73.04
N PHE A 1225 -5.32 22.07 73.67
CA PHE A 1225 -5.78 23.33 73.09
C PHE A 1225 -5.08 23.60 71.75
N PHE A 1226 -3.74 23.55 71.70
CA PHE A 1226 -3.00 23.81 70.46
C PHE A 1226 -3.26 22.77 69.37
N LYS A 1227 -3.53 21.51 69.72
CA LYS A 1227 -3.92 20.47 68.76
C LYS A 1227 -5.21 20.81 68.02
N ASN A 1228 -6.18 21.42 68.69
CA ASN A 1228 -7.40 21.91 68.06
C ASN A 1228 -7.20 23.26 67.35
N PHE A 1229 -6.31 24.12 67.88
CA PHE A 1229 -6.02 25.45 67.33
C PHE A 1229 -5.31 25.43 65.97
N ILE A 1230 -4.33 24.53 65.79
CA ILE A 1230 -3.50 24.42 64.56
C ILE A 1230 -4.27 23.76 63.40
N LYS A 1231 -5.35 23.04 63.70
CA LYS A 1231 -6.13 22.30 62.70
C LYS A 1231 -6.81 23.27 61.72
N LEU A 1232 -6.60 23.07 60.42
CA LEU A 1232 -7.24 23.90 59.40
C LEU A 1232 -8.76 23.75 59.43
N ASN A 1233 -9.44 24.88 59.24
CA ASN A 1233 -10.88 24.95 59.14
C ASN A 1233 -11.31 24.71 57.69
N ASP A 1234 -12.02 23.59 57.46
CA ASP A 1234 -12.43 23.13 56.13
C ASP A 1234 -13.89 23.46 55.78
N LYS A 1235 -14.47 24.47 56.43
CA LYS A 1235 -15.90 24.83 56.38
C LYS A 1235 -16.22 26.13 55.64
N ALA A 1236 -15.26 26.73 54.92
CA ALA A 1236 -15.55 27.89 54.11
C ALA A 1236 -16.46 27.54 52.91
N ASN A 1237 -17.43 28.41 52.62
CA ASN A 1237 -18.33 28.27 51.48
C ASN A 1237 -17.83 29.12 50.30
N PHE A 1238 -18.14 28.68 49.09
CA PHE A 1238 -17.70 29.31 47.84
C PHE A 1238 -18.82 29.32 46.81
N ASP A 1239 -19.12 30.49 46.24
CA ASP A 1239 -20.25 30.71 45.33
C ASP A 1239 -19.89 30.54 43.84
N PHE A 1240 -18.74 29.93 43.54
CA PHE A 1240 -18.30 29.61 42.16
C PHE A 1240 -18.15 28.10 41.94
N ASP A 1241 -18.14 27.69 40.67
CA ASP A 1241 -17.83 26.31 40.28
C ASP A 1241 -16.34 26.10 40.11
N ILE A 1242 -15.79 25.18 40.91
CA ILE A 1242 -14.35 24.92 40.99
C ILE A 1242 -13.79 24.21 39.74
N PHE A 1243 -14.66 23.61 38.93
CA PHE A 1243 -14.31 22.97 37.66
C PHE A 1243 -14.53 23.88 36.45
N GLN A 1244 -14.80 25.17 36.67
CA GLN A 1244 -14.85 26.13 35.57
C GLN A 1244 -13.54 26.04 34.78
N LYS A 1245 -13.66 25.72 33.49
CA LYS A 1245 -12.52 25.57 32.59
C LYS A 1245 -11.70 26.86 32.62
N LEU A 1246 -10.38 26.72 32.73
CA LEU A 1246 -9.47 27.86 32.66
C LEU A 1246 -9.62 28.52 31.27
N ASP A 1247 -10.20 29.72 31.23
CA ASP A 1247 -10.44 30.53 30.04
C ASP A 1247 -9.85 31.92 30.30
N ILE A 1248 -8.61 32.15 29.87
CA ILE A 1248 -7.86 33.37 30.17
C ILE A 1248 -8.32 34.48 29.22
N LYS A 1249 -8.93 35.53 29.77
CA LYS A 1249 -9.46 36.65 28.97
C LYS A 1249 -8.49 37.83 28.95
N ILE A 1250 -8.28 38.38 27.76
CA ILE A 1250 -7.51 39.62 27.58
C ILE A 1250 -8.49 40.73 27.23
N SER A 1251 -9.03 41.39 28.27
CA SER A 1251 -9.91 42.53 28.10
C SER A 1251 -9.12 43.83 27.84
N PRO A 1252 -9.69 44.83 27.15
CA PRO A 1252 -9.05 46.14 26.97
C PRO A 1252 -8.61 46.78 28.30
N LEU A 1253 -9.43 46.64 29.34
CA LEU A 1253 -9.14 47.13 30.68
C LEU A 1253 -7.94 46.42 31.33
N LEU A 1254 -7.76 45.11 31.08
CA LEU A 1254 -6.56 44.38 31.52
C LEU A 1254 -5.30 44.92 30.84
N VAL A 1255 -5.37 45.22 29.54
CA VAL A 1255 -4.25 45.77 28.78
C VAL A 1255 -3.88 47.17 29.30
N GLU A 1256 -4.86 48.00 29.59
CA GLU A 1256 -4.66 49.34 30.17
C GLU A 1256 -3.92 49.27 31.51
N ILE A 1257 -4.37 48.41 32.43
CA ILE A 1257 -3.74 48.24 33.75
C ILE A 1257 -2.32 47.66 33.63
N LEU A 1258 -2.09 46.69 32.74
CA LEU A 1258 -0.75 46.13 32.53
C LEU A 1258 0.21 47.16 31.90
N ASN A 1259 -0.30 48.08 31.07
CA ASN A 1259 0.48 49.19 30.52
C ASN A 1259 0.78 50.24 31.60
N GLU A 1260 -0.19 50.61 32.44
CA GLU A 1260 0.00 51.54 33.57
C GLU A 1260 1.04 51.02 34.59
N LEU A 1261 1.05 49.71 34.83
CA LEU A 1261 2.04 49.06 35.70
C LEU A 1261 3.37 48.76 35.00
N GLU A 1262 3.48 49.06 33.69
CA GLU A 1262 4.64 48.81 32.82
C GLU A 1262 5.07 47.32 32.78
N LEU A 1263 4.10 46.40 32.84
CA LEU A 1263 4.31 44.95 32.93
C LEU A 1263 4.19 44.24 31.58
N LYS A 1264 4.91 44.72 30.54
CA LYS A 1264 4.86 44.17 29.17
C LYS A 1264 5.04 42.65 29.10
N LYS A 1265 5.97 42.09 29.87
CA LYS A 1265 6.26 40.65 29.88
C LYS A 1265 5.14 39.82 30.52
N VAL A 1266 4.34 40.40 31.41
CA VAL A 1266 3.15 39.73 31.96
C VAL A 1266 2.06 39.65 30.90
N TYR A 1267 1.85 40.73 30.14
CA TYR A 1267 0.93 40.77 29.00
C TYR A 1267 1.28 39.74 27.91
N GLU A 1268 2.56 39.65 27.51
CA GLU A 1268 3.02 38.68 26.51
C GLU A 1268 2.76 37.23 26.95
N ASN A 1269 3.05 36.89 28.21
CA ASN A 1269 2.83 35.54 28.73
C ASN A 1269 1.34 35.20 28.89
N LEU A 1270 0.50 36.17 29.27
CA LEU A 1270 -0.96 35.97 29.31
C LEU A 1270 -1.53 35.72 27.90
N THR A 1271 -1.04 36.44 26.90
CA THR A 1271 -1.42 36.25 25.49
C THR A 1271 -1.01 34.88 24.97
N GLU A 1272 0.21 34.45 25.29
CA GLU A 1272 0.68 33.09 24.95
C GLU A 1272 -0.19 32.01 25.62
N LEU A 1273 -0.56 32.20 26.89
CA LEU A 1273 -1.39 31.25 27.63
C LEU A 1273 -2.84 31.22 27.14
N ALA A 1274 -3.43 32.36 26.79
CA ALA A 1274 -4.78 32.46 26.24
C ALA A 1274 -4.90 31.77 24.86
N SER A 1275 -3.81 31.63 24.11
CA SER A 1275 -3.82 30.83 22.87
C SER A 1275 -3.81 29.31 23.09
N LYS A 1276 -3.51 28.87 24.33
CA LYS A 1276 -3.30 27.45 24.71
C LYS A 1276 -4.43 26.87 25.54
N TYR A 1277 -5.16 27.71 26.28
CA TYR A 1277 -6.30 27.37 27.14
C TYR A 1277 -7.58 27.87 26.50
#